data_AF-A0A2D8XA44-F1
#
_entry.id   AF-A0A2D8XA44-F1
#
_cell.length_a   1.000
_cell.length_b   1.000
_cell.length_c   1.000
_cell.angle_alpha   90.00
_cell.angle_beta   90.00
_cell.angle_gamma   90.00
#
_symmetry.space_group_name_H-M   'P 1'
#
loop_
_entity.id
_entity.type
_entity.pdbx_description
1 polymer ?
#
loop_
_entity_poly.entity_id
_entity_poly.type
_entity_poly.pdbx_seq_one_letter_code
_entity_poly.pdbx_strand_id
1 'polypeptide(L)'
;MCATPEDIDLFNQQRCALLEGRMSPEQCEVLTMSAKSQLLEDLDDISNILNEGVGGIIDANMPPVFSDPGCNNGLMPYEPEPIQVTAVTAVNGDMKKIKLAYADDMLGDAGFFSSQKDWGFLNMVLSDTYGNPWTVHQDKVANGAEWVSYYGEFSDEKPFGPPSPPASPWKIPLWLVSFLAWVVAFPLLLIIHIIDKLFFGAKRGAYPHYVGGWLKEQFNPASVLAQDMYTNGSMEFNGTNDRRGRKSFSKSFDDLGFIGFLWDTDVELVDMPNYGYNATARVDFADDRVVITRRPRKNTPDITLQFKDNAKGYRKGANGGQSTWAYGYKVKGFYSDLVEEGGNYKNRPDDNIRVSISTMINMLAETSDDTSATLSESDKEKLAKKVANGDGDSGVVKTRRFEFLSVDNSLDDINVSNFENLARSFEGYTSTSPPIAALLDLTNNRLGTSEATSLYNRVNQQFYTTFAREISENEKGWLFGATVDPLSRRDFEYGAVLDADLVRFNDGEIGDFVLWWKLKDESGPVWASEGGFLGVSRNQYEMEKAGTPDMTRVFYLDPGRYGGSYNAPPVYAKPLPNSGWTGVVDLMFPERSPCDPKTQGLVGFGDIEEMVQVAYPRIPEDKRIYGDEDCVRETPFDRILTRPGKAAIRGLIMAGIRSFVSLGFMKSLATFTQYAPDFDNNYSKIYAGYILEVMKESMMSTGGNFLNPFNDTEFWYAYLEQSVQLYVDRLEDQQDDAITIEKMPESVRTALERIDKLQRRYKYPRDFDDFNSEDYGFFESMKSFRESKNLEAVQRIESDAKIVMQELIHEELNHLAKIYKNNLHQANAAPTISNMNYYFFNNFCDGGEGLQLHGEHISRPKAGSLPLSGSGHYSTGDQLALPNGTPYIGEYHVHRDIDGVNIYMAGREHNNEEEHDRLVPFAEKLEVVTKRSTAAGAEEILLGDINNAETGRDFYIKKYVIVNGNKLDNESAVSEIRAQSGNISDNYPGTMKLVKEKLVRDGEVIGEGKPIGVTGQLGVQYMIEFGLTANGGIPIASTTIDALDLKCGAFTGIEANSKLLLCLINQLQNESRFRLTIDYVFSMKKALSMMAIYNDMGLLPSIGEWTTESGKLNSPSLGGDDTDSGKPGGSLKPSFVYETGNGQLPGSPLYGPANDDDKIVSVALNASWTEGWMSEDDRNGWFTSFGYLDWDEWDQQVLRKTTRRIKDTFKVHYRNRKFGLADAPGADPVESWISGIVEKFRFNPAAKILPWFQKSQARGNVFNANGEQCSRKNSR
;
A
#
# COMPACT_ATOMS: atom_id res chain seq x y z
N MET A 1 -4.64 -67.48 -38.24
CA MET A 1 -5.90 -68.17 -38.60
C MET A 1 -7.02 -67.20 -38.25
N CYS A 2 -7.62 -66.57 -39.25
CA CYS A 2 -8.62 -65.52 -39.00
C CYS A 2 -10.01 -66.17 -39.12
N ALA A 3 -10.72 -66.26 -37.99
CA ALA A 3 -12.13 -66.63 -37.97
C ALA A 3 -12.92 -65.57 -38.76
N THR A 4 -13.89 -65.99 -39.56
CA THR A 4 -14.77 -65.03 -40.26
C THR A 4 -15.69 -64.33 -39.24
N PRO A 5 -16.21 -63.13 -39.55
CA PRO A 5 -17.18 -62.46 -38.68
C PRO A 5 -18.36 -63.38 -38.32
N GLU A 6 -18.81 -64.21 -39.27
CA GLU A 6 -19.85 -65.20 -39.03
C GLU A 6 -19.42 -66.29 -38.04
N ASP A 7 -18.16 -66.74 -38.07
CA ASP A 7 -17.63 -67.73 -37.10
C ASP A 7 -17.54 -67.15 -35.69
N ILE A 8 -17.22 -65.86 -35.57
CA ILE A 8 -17.12 -65.14 -34.29
C ILE A 8 -18.52 -64.94 -33.69
N ASP A 9 -19.50 -64.55 -34.50
CA ASP A 9 -20.88 -64.41 -34.04
C ASP A 9 -21.48 -65.75 -33.65
N LEU A 10 -21.18 -66.81 -34.39
CA LEU A 10 -21.58 -68.17 -34.02
C LEU A 10 -20.94 -68.63 -32.71
N PHE A 11 -19.66 -68.34 -32.49
CA PHE A 11 -18.97 -68.64 -31.23
C PHE A 11 -19.58 -67.87 -30.05
N ASN A 12 -19.87 -66.58 -30.23
CA ASN A 12 -20.49 -65.74 -29.21
C ASN A 12 -21.92 -66.21 -28.88
N GLN A 13 -22.71 -66.58 -29.89
CA GLN A 13 -24.02 -67.18 -29.68
C GLN A 13 -23.94 -68.52 -28.92
N GLN A 14 -23.02 -69.41 -29.31
CA GLN A 14 -22.86 -70.69 -28.61
C GLN A 14 -22.38 -70.51 -27.16
N ARG A 15 -21.50 -69.54 -26.92
CA ARG A 15 -21.03 -69.19 -25.58
C ARG A 15 -22.15 -68.61 -24.71
N CYS A 16 -23.00 -67.74 -25.24
CA CYS A 16 -24.16 -67.24 -24.50
C CYS A 16 -25.24 -68.31 -24.29
N ALA A 17 -25.45 -69.21 -25.26
CA ALA A 17 -26.35 -70.36 -25.12
C ALA A 17 -25.87 -71.34 -24.04
N LEU A 18 -24.56 -71.55 -23.88
CA LEU A 18 -23.99 -72.38 -22.81
C LEU A 18 -24.17 -71.78 -21.41
N LEU A 19 -24.36 -70.46 -21.31
CA LEU A 19 -24.55 -69.71 -20.07
C LEU A 19 -26.03 -69.38 -19.79
N GLU A 20 -26.93 -69.86 -20.64
CA GLU A 20 -28.37 -69.63 -20.54
C GLU A 20 -28.92 -70.22 -19.23
N GLY A 21 -29.55 -69.36 -18.41
CA GLY A 21 -30.04 -69.70 -17.06
C GLY A 21 -29.11 -69.37 -15.89
N ARG A 22 -27.85 -68.96 -16.15
CA ARG A 22 -26.91 -68.48 -15.12
C ARG A 22 -26.54 -67.00 -15.26
N MET A 23 -26.82 -66.39 -16.41
CA MET A 23 -26.52 -65.00 -16.74
C MET A 23 -27.59 -64.50 -17.72
N SER A 24 -27.99 -63.23 -17.65
CA SER A 24 -28.94 -62.67 -18.62
C SER A 24 -28.29 -62.49 -20.00
N PRO A 25 -29.06 -62.49 -21.10
CA PRO A 25 -28.53 -62.26 -22.45
C PRO A 25 -27.74 -60.95 -22.56
N GLU A 26 -28.25 -59.88 -21.94
CA GLU A 26 -27.59 -58.55 -21.91
C GLU A 26 -26.25 -58.60 -21.16
N GLN A 27 -26.18 -59.34 -20.05
CA GLN A 27 -24.92 -59.51 -19.31
C GLN A 27 -23.90 -60.32 -20.12
N CYS A 28 -24.33 -61.32 -20.89
CA CYS A 28 -23.43 -62.09 -21.75
C CYS A 28 -22.87 -61.25 -22.90
N GLU A 29 -23.69 -60.37 -23.47
CA GLU A 29 -23.28 -59.44 -24.53
C GLU A 29 -22.26 -58.42 -24.03
N VAL A 30 -22.49 -57.81 -22.86
CA VAL A 30 -21.51 -56.92 -22.20
C VAL A 30 -20.19 -57.64 -21.94
N LEU A 31 -20.22 -58.88 -21.48
CA LEU A 31 -19.01 -59.66 -21.20
C LEU A 31 -18.24 -60.03 -22.48
N THR A 32 -18.97 -60.21 -23.58
CA THR A 32 -18.40 -60.49 -24.90
C THR A 32 -17.81 -59.23 -25.54
N MET A 33 -18.47 -58.08 -25.37
CA MET A 33 -17.95 -56.78 -25.79
C MET A 33 -16.72 -56.36 -24.98
N SER A 34 -16.72 -56.57 -23.67
CA SER A 34 -15.57 -56.34 -22.80
C SER A 34 -14.38 -57.21 -23.20
N ALA A 35 -14.61 -58.51 -23.44
CA ALA A 35 -13.54 -59.41 -23.91
C ALA A 35 -13.00 -59.02 -25.29
N LYS A 36 -13.85 -58.52 -26.20
CA LYS A 36 -13.44 -58.01 -27.52
C LYS A 36 -12.65 -56.71 -27.41
N SER A 37 -13.06 -55.79 -26.54
CA SER A 37 -12.35 -54.53 -26.29
C SER A 37 -10.96 -54.80 -25.71
N GLN A 38 -10.88 -55.71 -24.75
CA GLN A 38 -9.62 -56.07 -24.10
C GLN A 38 -8.68 -56.80 -25.08
N LEU A 39 -9.20 -57.65 -25.97
CA LEU A 39 -8.39 -58.28 -27.01
C LEU A 39 -7.90 -57.28 -28.08
N LEU A 40 -8.66 -56.19 -28.31
CA LEU A 40 -8.24 -55.11 -29.22
C LEU A 40 -7.16 -54.23 -28.58
N GLU A 41 -7.29 -53.90 -27.29
CA GLU A 41 -6.22 -53.25 -26.51
C GLU A 41 -4.95 -54.12 -26.48
N ASP A 42 -5.07 -55.42 -26.18
CA ASP A 42 -3.94 -56.33 -26.13
C ASP A 42 -3.24 -56.47 -27.51
N LEU A 43 -4.01 -56.40 -28.61
CA LEU A 43 -3.46 -56.43 -29.97
C LEU A 43 -2.80 -55.10 -30.36
N ASP A 44 -3.32 -53.97 -29.87
CA ASP A 44 -2.71 -52.65 -30.07
C ASP A 44 -1.41 -52.53 -29.27
N ASP A 45 -1.39 -53.05 -28.04
CA ASP A 45 -0.19 -53.16 -27.21
C ASP A 45 0.86 -54.08 -27.85
N ILE A 46 0.47 -55.23 -28.40
CA ILE A 46 1.39 -56.12 -29.12
C ILE A 46 1.89 -55.48 -30.44
N SER A 47 1.05 -54.68 -31.12
CA SER A 47 1.43 -53.91 -32.30
C SER A 47 2.44 -52.82 -31.95
N ASN A 48 2.25 -52.12 -30.83
CA ASN A 48 3.19 -51.13 -30.30
C ASN A 48 4.51 -51.78 -29.87
N ILE A 49 4.48 -52.97 -29.24
CA ILE A 49 5.67 -53.77 -28.90
C ILE A 49 6.46 -54.20 -30.15
N LEU A 50 5.77 -54.52 -31.25
CA LEU A 50 6.40 -54.93 -32.51
C LEU A 50 6.96 -53.75 -33.33
N ASN A 51 6.35 -52.57 -33.25
CA ASN A 51 6.77 -51.39 -34.01
C ASN A 51 7.88 -50.59 -33.31
N GLU A 52 7.87 -50.50 -31.98
CA GLU A 52 8.81 -49.67 -31.21
C GLU A 52 9.98 -50.47 -30.61
N GLY A 53 9.86 -51.80 -30.58
CA GLY A 53 10.84 -52.70 -29.97
C GLY A 53 10.84 -52.63 -28.43
N VAL A 54 11.32 -53.70 -27.78
CA VAL A 54 11.35 -53.81 -26.30
C VAL A 54 12.12 -52.65 -25.64
N GLY A 55 13.08 -52.05 -26.34
CA GLY A 55 13.79 -50.86 -25.88
C GLY A 55 12.92 -49.61 -25.80
N GLY A 56 12.09 -49.34 -26.82
CA GLY A 56 11.22 -48.15 -26.88
C GLY A 56 10.14 -48.15 -25.79
N ILE A 57 9.61 -49.32 -25.44
CA ILE A 57 8.60 -49.47 -24.38
C ILE A 57 9.20 -49.37 -22.98
N ILE A 58 10.44 -49.82 -22.79
CA ILE A 58 11.17 -49.61 -21.53
C ILE A 58 11.50 -48.12 -21.39
N ASP A 59 11.93 -47.44 -22.46
CA ASP A 59 12.25 -46.01 -22.42
C ASP A 59 10.98 -45.14 -22.26
N ALA A 60 9.83 -45.55 -22.78
CA ALA A 60 8.56 -44.84 -22.62
C ALA A 60 7.89 -45.06 -21.24
N ASN A 61 8.22 -46.15 -20.54
CA ASN A 61 7.64 -46.49 -19.23
C ASN A 61 8.64 -46.36 -18.05
N MET A 62 9.91 -46.03 -18.30
CA MET A 62 10.82 -45.65 -17.23
C MET A 62 10.65 -44.16 -16.91
N PRO A 63 10.50 -43.78 -15.62
CA PRO A 63 10.57 -42.39 -15.23
C PRO A 63 11.92 -41.81 -15.68
N PRO A 64 11.95 -40.55 -16.17
CA PRO A 64 13.19 -39.94 -16.64
C PRO A 64 14.29 -40.03 -15.59
N VAL A 65 15.53 -40.22 -16.03
CA VAL A 65 16.68 -40.42 -15.11
C VAL A 65 16.82 -39.24 -14.12
N PHE A 66 16.47 -38.04 -14.56
CA PHE A 66 16.31 -36.85 -13.74
C PHE A 66 14.86 -36.39 -13.77
N SER A 67 14.33 -35.91 -12.65
CA SER A 67 13.00 -35.29 -12.64
C SER A 67 12.98 -34.02 -13.48
N ASP A 68 11.80 -33.67 -13.98
CA ASP A 68 11.54 -32.35 -14.55
C ASP A 68 11.56 -31.28 -13.44
N PRO A 69 11.87 -30.01 -13.77
CA PRO A 69 11.83 -28.90 -12.80
C PRO A 69 10.49 -28.84 -12.06
N GLY A 70 10.52 -28.82 -10.73
CA GLY A 70 9.32 -28.75 -9.88
C GLY A 70 8.52 -30.05 -9.77
N CYS A 71 8.92 -31.12 -10.44
CA CYS A 71 8.26 -32.43 -10.38
C CYS A 71 9.15 -33.48 -9.69
N ASN A 72 8.51 -34.48 -9.07
CA ASN A 72 9.19 -35.69 -8.55
C ASN A 72 8.93 -36.88 -9.46
N ASN A 73 9.05 -36.68 -10.77
CA ASN A 73 8.71 -37.69 -11.78
C ASN A 73 9.92 -38.49 -12.28
N GLY A 74 11.14 -38.20 -11.83
CA GLY A 74 12.36 -38.92 -12.23
C GLY A 74 13.04 -39.73 -11.12
N LEU A 75 14.00 -40.57 -11.52
CA LEU A 75 14.75 -41.45 -10.60
C LEU A 75 15.73 -40.70 -9.70
N MET A 76 16.25 -39.57 -10.17
CA MET A 76 17.07 -38.63 -9.41
C MET A 76 16.44 -37.24 -9.46
N PRO A 77 16.52 -36.44 -8.40
CA PRO A 77 16.08 -35.04 -8.47
C PRO A 77 16.90 -34.28 -9.51
N TYR A 78 16.26 -33.35 -10.22
CA TYR A 78 16.90 -32.52 -11.24
C TYR A 78 18.20 -31.86 -10.73
N GLU A 79 18.16 -31.35 -9.49
CA GLU A 79 19.33 -30.90 -8.76
C GLU A 79 19.34 -31.47 -7.34
N PRO A 80 20.51 -31.86 -6.79
CA PRO A 80 20.65 -32.19 -5.38
C PRO A 80 20.22 -31.03 -4.47
N GLU A 81 19.46 -31.35 -3.42
CA GLU A 81 18.98 -30.39 -2.41
C GLU A 81 20.07 -29.43 -1.88
N PRO A 82 21.34 -29.86 -1.64
CA PRO A 82 22.39 -28.95 -1.18
C PRO A 82 22.73 -27.82 -2.17
N ILE A 83 22.61 -28.06 -3.48
CA ILE A 83 22.88 -27.03 -4.51
C ILE A 83 21.73 -26.02 -4.54
N GLN A 84 20.49 -26.48 -4.43
CA GLN A 84 19.31 -25.62 -4.35
C GLN A 84 19.38 -24.69 -3.13
N VAL A 85 19.72 -25.25 -1.95
CA VAL A 85 19.90 -24.49 -0.71
C VAL A 85 21.01 -23.45 -0.86
N THR A 86 22.12 -23.79 -1.52
CA THR A 86 23.24 -22.86 -1.74
C THR A 86 22.84 -21.70 -2.66
N ALA A 87 22.14 -21.98 -3.76
CA ALA A 87 21.65 -20.96 -4.69
C ALA A 87 20.66 -20.00 -4.01
N VAL A 88 19.68 -20.55 -3.27
CA VAL A 88 18.71 -19.78 -2.48
C VAL A 88 19.42 -18.93 -1.41
N THR A 89 20.42 -19.49 -0.72
CA THR A 89 21.17 -18.75 0.32
C THR A 89 21.88 -17.54 -0.25
N ALA A 90 22.44 -17.65 -1.47
CA ALA A 90 23.07 -16.51 -2.14
C ALA A 90 22.06 -15.41 -2.47
N VAL A 91 20.86 -15.78 -2.97
CA VAL A 91 19.79 -14.82 -3.25
C VAL A 91 19.32 -14.13 -1.96
N ASN A 92 19.14 -14.88 -0.86
CA ASN A 92 18.79 -14.30 0.44
C ASN A 92 19.88 -13.31 0.92
N GLY A 93 21.16 -13.61 0.66
CA GLY A 93 22.27 -12.70 0.95
C GLY A 93 22.17 -11.37 0.19
N ASP A 94 21.75 -11.40 -1.07
CA ASP A 94 21.52 -10.21 -1.87
C ASP A 94 20.28 -9.42 -1.41
N MET A 95 19.18 -10.11 -1.05
CA MET A 95 17.98 -9.49 -0.48
C MET A 95 18.29 -8.73 0.82
N LYS A 96 19.10 -9.33 1.71
CA LYS A 96 19.56 -8.67 2.94
C LYS A 96 20.33 -7.38 2.68
N LYS A 97 21.18 -7.32 1.63
CA LYS A 97 21.91 -6.10 1.26
C LYS A 97 20.97 -5.00 0.75
N ILE A 98 19.88 -5.36 0.07
CA ILE A 98 18.88 -4.40 -0.41
C ILE A 98 18.03 -3.90 0.75
N LYS A 99 17.59 -4.80 1.64
CA LYS A 99 16.92 -4.44 2.89
C LYS A 99 17.75 -3.43 3.69
N LEU A 100 19.06 -3.64 3.77
CA LEU A 100 20.00 -2.72 4.41
C LEU A 100 20.02 -1.35 3.75
N ALA A 101 20.17 -1.30 2.42
CA ALA A 101 20.22 -0.06 1.66
C ALA A 101 18.89 0.73 1.76
N TYR A 102 17.77 0.01 1.76
CA TYR A 102 16.44 0.59 1.94
C TYR A 102 16.27 1.17 3.35
N ALA A 103 16.66 0.42 4.39
CA ALA A 103 16.63 0.93 5.76
C ALA A 103 17.49 2.19 5.92
N ASP A 104 18.66 2.25 5.27
CA ASP A 104 19.53 3.42 5.27
C ASP A 104 18.91 4.63 4.54
N ASP A 105 18.32 4.42 3.35
CA ASP A 105 17.63 5.49 2.62
C ASP A 105 16.39 6.01 3.36
N MET A 106 15.78 5.20 4.22
CA MET A 106 14.58 5.60 4.98
C MET A 106 14.93 6.22 6.34
N LEU A 107 15.90 5.67 7.08
CA LEU A 107 16.17 6.00 8.49
C LEU A 107 17.58 6.54 8.77
N GLY A 108 18.46 6.61 7.77
CA GLY A 108 19.88 6.98 7.93
C GLY A 108 20.09 8.27 8.74
N ASP A 109 21.01 8.22 9.69
CA ASP A 109 21.39 9.32 10.59
C ASP A 109 22.57 10.16 10.07
N ALA A 110 23.18 9.73 8.95
CA ALA A 110 24.25 10.38 8.19
C ALA A 110 25.57 10.66 8.95
N GLY A 111 25.55 10.78 10.28
CA GLY A 111 26.68 11.10 11.14
C GLY A 111 27.01 12.60 11.23
N PHE A 112 27.97 12.92 12.11
CA PHE A 112 28.53 14.27 12.32
C PHE A 112 29.51 14.58 11.17
N PHE A 113 29.28 15.66 10.39
CA PHE A 113 29.91 15.99 9.08
C PHE A 113 29.36 15.27 7.83
N SER A 114 28.10 14.89 7.85
CA SER A 114 27.41 14.23 6.74
C SER A 114 27.27 15.09 5.48
N SER A 115 27.29 14.44 4.32
CA SER A 115 26.92 15.06 3.05
C SER A 115 25.40 15.16 2.89
N GLN A 116 24.92 16.03 1.99
CA GLN A 116 23.51 16.10 1.55
C GLN A 116 22.90 14.74 1.16
N LYS A 117 23.77 13.77 0.83
CA LYS A 117 23.44 12.47 0.24
C LYS A 117 23.19 11.36 1.25
N ASP A 118 23.46 11.60 2.53
CA ASP A 118 23.60 10.54 3.53
C ASP A 118 22.40 10.42 4.49
N TRP A 119 21.46 11.37 4.47
CA TRP A 119 20.29 11.45 5.35
C TRP A 119 19.10 10.62 4.86
N GLY A 120 18.41 9.95 5.78
CA GLY A 120 17.22 9.15 5.49
C GLY A 120 15.95 9.98 5.29
N PHE A 121 15.06 9.52 4.41
CA PHE A 121 13.80 10.18 4.07
C PHE A 121 12.95 10.52 5.30
N LEU A 122 12.71 9.56 6.21
CA LEU A 122 11.88 9.80 7.39
C LEU A 122 12.55 10.71 8.41
N ASN A 123 13.88 10.70 8.45
CA ASN A 123 14.65 11.56 9.33
C ASN A 123 14.45 13.05 8.97
N MET A 124 14.39 13.33 7.68
CA MET A 124 14.15 14.68 7.16
C MET A 124 12.66 15.05 7.20
N VAL A 125 11.75 14.14 6.84
CA VAL A 125 10.30 14.42 6.84
C VAL A 125 9.78 14.70 8.25
N LEU A 126 10.37 14.07 9.27
CA LEU A 126 10.07 14.31 10.69
C LEU A 126 10.97 15.39 11.33
N SER A 127 11.49 16.32 10.53
CA SER A 127 12.25 17.45 11.06
C SER A 127 11.41 18.35 11.98
N ASP A 128 12.09 19.01 12.93
CA ASP A 128 11.47 19.98 13.83
C ASP A 128 11.14 21.32 13.14
N THR A 129 10.50 22.26 13.84
CA THR A 129 10.14 23.57 13.26
C THR A 129 11.32 24.44 12.83
N TYR A 130 12.55 24.05 13.16
CA TYR A 130 13.79 24.67 12.71
C TYR A 130 14.40 23.99 11.49
N GLY A 131 13.92 22.80 11.12
CA GLY A 131 14.48 21.98 10.05
C GLY A 131 15.56 21.00 10.49
N ASN A 132 15.81 20.85 11.80
CA ASN A 132 16.74 19.82 12.28
C ASN A 132 16.16 18.43 12.03
N PRO A 133 16.95 17.46 11.54
CA PRO A 133 16.50 16.07 11.38
C PRO A 133 16.02 15.44 12.69
N TRP A 134 15.08 14.49 12.58
CA TRP A 134 14.48 13.79 13.72
C TRP A 134 15.50 13.22 14.70
N THR A 135 16.49 12.46 14.24
CA THR A 135 17.49 11.84 15.13
C THR A 135 18.33 12.87 15.87
N VAL A 136 18.66 13.99 15.21
CA VAL A 136 19.39 15.11 15.82
C VAL A 136 18.53 15.79 16.88
N HIS A 137 17.24 15.97 16.61
CA HIS A 137 16.29 16.47 17.59
C HIS A 137 16.21 15.53 18.81
N GLN A 138 16.08 14.22 18.59
CA GLN A 138 16.03 13.23 19.66
C GLN A 138 17.32 13.19 20.49
N ASP A 139 18.49 13.31 19.87
CA ASP A 139 19.77 13.39 20.58
C ASP A 139 19.86 14.64 21.46
N LYS A 140 19.35 15.79 20.98
CA LYS A 140 19.26 17.03 21.79
C LYS A 140 18.34 16.82 22.99
N VAL A 141 17.18 16.20 22.80
CA VAL A 141 16.22 15.86 23.86
C VAL A 141 16.84 14.89 24.88
N ALA A 142 17.48 13.83 24.42
CA ALA A 142 18.14 12.85 25.28
C ALA A 142 19.26 13.47 26.12
N ASN A 143 19.96 14.49 25.63
CA ASN A 143 21.03 15.17 26.36
C ASN A 143 20.54 16.21 27.40
N GLY A 144 19.24 16.23 27.70
CA GLY A 144 18.67 17.06 28.78
C GLY A 144 18.29 18.47 28.33
N ALA A 145 18.11 18.69 27.03
CA ALA A 145 17.48 19.91 26.53
C ALA A 145 15.95 19.80 26.71
N GLU A 146 15.48 19.91 27.96
CA GLU A 146 14.07 19.74 28.37
C GLU A 146 13.11 20.75 27.71
N TRP A 147 13.60 21.72 26.94
CA TRP A 147 12.82 22.77 26.25
C TRP A 147 12.70 22.58 24.73
N VAL A 148 13.06 21.40 24.21
CA VAL A 148 13.15 21.13 22.76
C VAL A 148 11.93 20.37 22.24
N SER A 149 11.27 19.48 23.01
CA SER A 149 10.06 18.78 22.51
C SER A 149 8.82 19.68 22.48
N TYR A 150 8.54 20.36 23.60
CA TYR A 150 7.45 21.32 23.76
C TYR A 150 7.93 22.54 24.54
N TYR A 151 7.47 23.73 24.18
CA TYR A 151 7.75 24.92 24.98
C TYR A 151 7.05 24.84 26.35
N GLY A 152 7.76 25.15 27.44
CA GLY A 152 7.17 25.23 28.79
C GLY A 152 7.12 23.92 29.59
N GLU A 153 7.91 22.90 29.23
CA GLU A 153 8.10 21.70 30.07
C GLU A 153 8.82 22.11 31.39
N PHE A 154 8.11 22.04 32.52
CA PHE A 154 8.65 22.38 33.85
C PHE A 154 9.06 21.09 34.58
N SER A 155 10.34 20.93 34.93
CA SER A 155 10.76 19.91 35.89
C SER A 155 10.62 20.46 37.32
N ASP A 156 9.46 20.28 37.93
CA ASP A 156 9.31 20.43 39.39
C ASP A 156 9.81 19.14 40.04
N GLU A 157 11.11 18.97 40.28
CA GLU A 157 11.58 18.07 41.36
C GLU A 157 13.10 18.18 41.60
N LYS A 158 13.46 18.55 42.83
CA LYS A 158 14.86 18.48 43.30
C LYS A 158 15.34 17.03 43.23
N PRO A 159 16.60 16.77 42.83
CA PRO A 159 17.13 15.41 42.75
C PRO A 159 17.05 14.74 44.13
N PHE A 160 16.43 13.56 44.19
CA PHE A 160 16.72 12.61 45.25
C PHE A 160 18.21 12.26 45.14
N GLY A 161 19.03 12.87 45.99
CA GLY A 161 20.40 12.41 46.22
C GLY A 161 20.34 11.11 47.04
N PRO A 162 21.09 10.05 46.67
CA PRO A 162 21.41 9.05 47.69
C PRO A 162 22.16 9.76 48.83
N PRO A 163 21.91 9.41 50.11
CA PRO A 163 22.69 9.98 51.20
C PRO A 163 24.18 9.72 50.96
N SER A 164 25.00 10.73 51.24
CA SER A 164 26.45 10.66 51.20
C SER A 164 26.95 9.39 51.90
N PRO A 165 27.88 8.61 51.30
CA PRO A 165 28.46 7.47 51.98
C PRO A 165 29.20 7.93 53.26
N PRO A 166 29.21 7.11 54.33
CA PRO A 166 29.93 7.44 55.56
C PRO A 166 31.41 7.66 55.27
N ALA A 167 32.00 8.63 55.97
CA ALA A 167 33.36 9.10 55.80
C ALA A 167 34.39 7.96 55.83
N SER A 168 35.15 7.79 54.73
CA SER A 168 36.36 6.97 54.71
C SER A 168 37.61 7.82 55.00
N PRO A 169 38.69 7.23 55.55
CA PRO A 169 39.75 7.96 56.27
C PRO A 169 40.93 8.40 55.38
N TRP A 170 40.74 8.64 54.08
CA TRP A 170 41.82 9.10 53.20
C TRP A 170 41.64 10.56 52.81
N LYS A 171 42.17 11.46 53.66
CA LYS A 171 42.27 12.89 53.38
C LYS A 171 43.30 13.15 52.27
N ILE A 172 42.83 13.26 51.02
CA ILE A 172 43.56 14.02 50.01
C ILE A 172 43.37 15.51 50.36
N PRO A 173 44.45 16.29 50.55
CA PRO A 173 44.32 17.67 50.98
C PRO A 173 43.63 18.52 49.89
N LEU A 174 42.53 19.17 50.27
CA LEU A 174 41.63 19.97 49.41
C LEU A 174 42.34 21.00 48.53
N TRP A 175 43.53 21.49 48.91
CA TRP A 175 44.28 22.44 48.09
C TRP A 175 44.88 21.81 46.82
N LEU A 176 45.17 20.50 46.79
CA LEU A 176 45.70 19.80 45.62
C LEU A 176 44.60 19.54 44.58
N VAL A 177 43.37 19.26 45.04
CA VAL A 177 42.18 19.06 44.17
C VAL A 177 41.70 20.40 43.62
N SER A 178 41.68 21.45 44.43
CA SER A 178 41.30 22.79 43.98
C SER A 178 42.32 23.43 43.01
N PHE A 179 43.61 23.13 43.15
CA PHE A 179 44.66 23.65 42.25
C PHE A 179 44.68 22.92 40.89
N LEU A 180 44.49 21.59 40.87
CA LEU A 180 44.36 20.82 39.62
C LEU A 180 43.03 21.09 38.89
N ALA A 181 41.94 21.34 39.62
CA ALA A 181 40.67 21.78 39.03
C ALA A 181 40.74 23.20 38.43
N TRP A 182 41.51 24.12 39.01
CA TRP A 182 41.62 25.49 38.50
C TRP A 182 42.52 25.64 37.27
N VAL A 183 43.60 24.87 37.14
CA VAL A 183 44.58 25.07 36.05
C VAL A 183 44.22 24.26 34.78
N VAL A 184 43.52 23.13 34.92
CA VAL A 184 43.15 22.26 33.78
C VAL A 184 41.69 22.43 33.36
N ALA A 185 40.78 22.68 34.29
CA ALA A 185 39.35 22.76 33.98
C ALA A 185 38.86 24.19 33.72
N PHE A 186 39.54 25.26 34.12
CA PHE A 186 39.01 26.63 33.95
C PHE A 186 38.98 27.11 32.48
N PRO A 187 39.99 26.84 31.62
CA PRO A 187 39.88 27.15 30.20
C PRO A 187 38.85 26.26 29.52
N LEU A 188 38.77 24.98 29.88
CA LEU A 188 37.81 24.03 29.31
C LEU A 188 36.38 24.31 29.77
N LEU A 189 36.15 24.69 31.03
CA LEU A 189 34.85 25.07 31.58
C LEU A 189 34.44 26.47 31.17
N LEU A 190 35.38 27.39 30.96
CA LEU A 190 35.09 28.70 30.34
C LEU A 190 34.79 28.52 28.86
N ILE A 191 35.51 27.66 28.13
CA ILE A 191 35.20 27.28 26.75
C ILE A 191 33.87 26.54 26.71
N ILE A 192 33.59 25.59 27.62
CA ILE A 192 32.31 24.89 27.72
C ILE A 192 31.21 25.87 28.09
N HIS A 193 31.42 26.83 28.99
CA HIS A 193 30.42 27.83 29.40
C HIS A 193 30.20 28.93 28.34
N ILE A 194 31.25 29.30 27.61
CA ILE A 194 31.19 30.16 26.42
C ILE A 194 30.49 29.39 25.30
N ILE A 195 30.77 28.10 25.13
CA ILE A 195 30.05 27.20 24.21
C ILE A 195 28.59 27.06 24.68
N ASP A 196 28.33 26.93 25.98
CA ASP A 196 26.99 26.84 26.58
C ASP A 196 26.20 28.11 26.28
N LYS A 197 26.84 29.29 26.46
CA LYS A 197 26.19 30.58 26.20
C LYS A 197 26.15 30.99 24.72
N LEU A 198 27.06 30.53 23.86
CA LEU A 198 27.07 30.83 22.41
C LEU A 198 26.30 29.79 21.57
N PHE A 199 26.25 28.53 22.00
CA PHE A 199 25.63 27.42 21.27
C PHE A 199 24.30 26.95 21.90
N PHE A 200 24.11 27.09 23.22
CA PHE A 200 22.89 26.65 23.93
C PHE A 200 22.03 27.82 24.46
N GLY A 201 22.50 29.06 24.29
CA GLY A 201 21.72 30.27 24.55
C GLY A 201 20.71 30.56 23.44
N ALA A 202 19.43 30.29 23.70
CA ALA A 202 18.24 30.82 23.00
C ALA A 202 17.99 30.38 21.53
N LYS A 203 18.12 29.10 21.20
CA LYS A 203 17.66 28.56 19.90
C LYS A 203 16.75 27.33 20.12
N ARG A 204 15.50 27.38 19.64
CA ARG A 204 14.36 26.61 20.19
C ARG A 204 13.52 25.93 19.09
N GLY A 205 13.76 24.66 18.74
CA GLY A 205 12.94 23.92 17.76
C GLY A 205 12.00 22.93 18.42
N ALA A 206 10.68 23.15 18.36
CA ALA A 206 9.64 22.24 18.85
C ALA A 206 9.09 21.34 17.73
N TYR A 207 8.35 20.29 18.08
CA TYR A 207 7.65 19.50 17.04
C TYR A 207 6.64 20.37 16.28
N PRO A 208 6.52 20.23 14.95
CA PRO A 208 5.48 20.88 14.16
C PRO A 208 4.13 20.19 14.39
N HIS A 209 3.03 20.90 14.11
CA HIS A 209 1.69 20.30 14.17
C HIS A 209 1.44 19.35 12.98
N TYR A 210 1.83 19.78 11.77
CA TYR A 210 1.64 19.04 10.52
C TYR A 210 2.97 18.90 9.76
N VAL A 211 3.18 17.76 9.10
CA VAL A 211 4.36 17.51 8.23
C VAL A 211 4.24 18.26 6.90
N GLY A 212 3.09 18.14 6.21
CA GLY A 212 2.83 18.78 4.91
C GLY A 212 1.76 19.86 4.96
N GLY A 213 1.79 20.74 5.96
CA GLY A 213 0.70 21.69 6.21
C GLY A 213 0.32 22.56 5.01
N TRP A 214 1.31 23.00 4.21
CA TRP A 214 1.04 23.82 3.03
C TRP A 214 0.21 23.07 1.98
N LEU A 215 0.51 21.79 1.76
CA LEU A 215 -0.25 20.95 0.84
C LEU A 215 -1.66 20.66 1.36
N LYS A 216 -1.81 20.41 2.67
CA LYS A 216 -3.12 20.28 3.34
C LYS A 216 -4.02 21.47 3.03
N GLU A 217 -3.49 22.69 3.17
CA GLU A 217 -4.26 23.90 2.91
C GLU A 217 -4.55 24.12 1.43
N GLN A 218 -3.70 23.62 0.52
CA GLN A 218 -4.02 23.66 -0.90
C GLN A 218 -5.17 22.75 -1.28
N PHE A 219 -5.28 21.60 -0.63
CA PHE A 219 -6.45 20.74 -0.77
C PHE A 219 -7.72 21.38 -0.20
N ASN A 220 -7.62 22.23 0.83
CA ASN A 220 -8.77 22.83 1.51
C ASN A 220 -9.41 23.98 0.70
N PRO A 221 -10.60 23.81 0.08
CA PRO A 221 -11.22 24.86 -0.74
C PRO A 221 -11.60 26.12 0.06
N ALA A 222 -11.78 26.03 1.38
CA ALA A 222 -12.08 27.18 2.24
C ALA A 222 -10.82 27.98 2.62
N SER A 223 -9.63 27.44 2.37
CA SER A 223 -8.37 28.10 2.72
C SER A 223 -8.06 29.24 1.75
N VAL A 224 -7.66 30.38 2.30
CA VAL A 224 -7.11 31.49 1.51
C VAL A 224 -5.78 31.13 0.82
N LEU A 225 -5.16 30.01 1.22
CA LEU A 225 -3.93 29.46 0.65
C LEU A 225 -4.21 28.51 -0.52
N ALA A 226 -5.46 28.06 -0.69
CA ALA A 226 -5.85 27.11 -1.74
C ALA A 226 -5.98 27.71 -3.14
N GLN A 227 -5.69 29.00 -3.30
CA GLN A 227 -5.91 29.70 -4.56
C GLN A 227 -5.26 29.00 -5.76
N ASP A 228 -4.09 28.35 -5.61
CA ASP A 228 -3.44 27.74 -6.77
C ASP A 228 -4.13 26.48 -7.30
N MET A 229 -4.75 25.69 -6.42
CA MET A 229 -5.42 24.45 -6.80
C MET A 229 -6.77 24.71 -7.49
N TYR A 230 -7.45 25.80 -7.10
CA TYR A 230 -8.83 26.12 -7.52
C TYR A 230 -8.97 27.32 -8.46
N THR A 231 -7.90 28.03 -8.82
CA THR A 231 -7.97 29.21 -9.71
C THR A 231 -7.20 29.00 -11.02
N ASN A 232 -7.40 29.93 -11.98
CA ASN A 232 -6.67 29.96 -13.26
C ASN A 232 -6.79 28.68 -14.10
N GLY A 233 -7.96 28.03 -14.09
CA GLY A 233 -8.22 26.79 -14.81
C GLY A 233 -7.56 25.55 -14.21
N SER A 234 -7.12 25.63 -12.94
CA SER A 234 -6.74 24.46 -12.14
C SER A 234 -7.97 23.86 -11.45
N MET A 235 -7.99 22.53 -11.36
CA MET A 235 -9.11 21.71 -10.92
C MET A 235 -10.44 22.11 -11.58
N GLU A 236 -10.39 22.41 -12.87
CA GLU A 236 -11.58 22.59 -13.70
C GLU A 236 -11.66 21.41 -14.67
N PHE A 237 -12.72 20.61 -14.54
CA PHE A 237 -12.94 19.45 -15.37
C PHE A 237 -13.80 19.81 -16.59
N ASN A 238 -13.26 19.55 -17.78
CA ASN A 238 -13.93 19.79 -19.05
C ASN A 238 -13.64 18.66 -20.05
N GLY A 239 -14.61 17.77 -20.23
CA GLY A 239 -14.54 16.67 -21.20
C GLY A 239 -14.49 17.16 -22.65
N THR A 240 -13.34 16.98 -23.30
CA THR A 240 -13.12 17.37 -24.71
C THR A 240 -12.71 16.19 -25.57
N ASN A 241 -12.69 16.34 -26.91
CA ASN A 241 -12.10 15.36 -27.82
C ASN A 241 -11.28 16.05 -28.93
N ASP A 242 -10.52 17.09 -28.57
CA ASP A 242 -9.75 17.86 -29.55
C ASP A 242 -8.54 17.06 -30.03
N ARG A 243 -8.35 17.00 -31.35
CA ARG A 243 -7.23 16.29 -31.98
C ARG A 243 -5.97 17.13 -32.09
N ARG A 244 -4.82 16.51 -31.83
CA ARG A 244 -3.49 17.06 -32.12
C ARG A 244 -2.81 16.24 -33.21
N GLY A 245 -2.46 16.91 -34.31
CA GLY A 245 -1.73 16.27 -35.41
C GLY A 245 -0.28 15.92 -35.08
N ARG A 246 0.33 15.15 -35.99
CA ARG A 246 1.75 14.77 -35.92
C ARG A 246 2.64 16.01 -35.86
N LYS A 247 3.62 16.01 -34.96
CA LYS A 247 4.63 17.08 -34.85
C LYS A 247 6.03 16.48 -34.91
N SER A 248 6.82 16.89 -35.89
CA SER A 248 8.23 16.54 -35.99
C SER A 248 9.09 17.76 -35.69
N PHE A 249 10.18 17.56 -34.96
CA PHE A 249 11.21 18.57 -34.70
C PHE A 249 12.56 17.87 -34.60
N SER A 250 13.65 18.57 -34.91
CA SER A 250 15.00 18.02 -34.84
C SER A 250 15.85 18.70 -33.76
N LYS A 251 16.82 17.96 -33.24
CA LYS A 251 17.86 18.44 -32.31
C LYS A 251 19.23 18.05 -32.85
N SER A 252 20.20 18.96 -32.78
CA SER A 252 21.57 18.65 -33.20
C SER A 252 22.24 17.68 -32.23
N PHE A 253 23.31 17.01 -32.65
CA PHE A 253 24.11 16.15 -31.77
C PHE A 253 24.69 16.92 -30.57
N ASP A 254 25.20 18.12 -30.82
CA ASP A 254 25.68 19.05 -29.78
C ASP A 254 24.59 19.40 -28.76
N ASP A 255 23.36 19.71 -29.22
CA ASP A 255 22.22 20.01 -28.34
C ASP A 255 21.80 18.84 -27.45
N LEU A 256 22.16 17.62 -27.84
CA LEU A 256 21.86 16.38 -27.13
C LEU A 256 23.04 15.90 -26.27
N GLY A 257 24.16 16.64 -26.26
CA GLY A 257 25.33 16.30 -25.47
C GLY A 257 26.25 15.26 -26.12
N PHE A 258 26.03 14.91 -27.38
CA PHE A 258 26.94 14.07 -28.16
C PHE A 258 28.14 14.93 -28.62
N ILE A 259 29.06 15.20 -27.69
CA ILE A 259 30.27 15.97 -27.96
C ILE A 259 31.40 15.00 -28.29
N GLY A 260 31.82 14.97 -29.55
CA GLY A 260 32.94 14.13 -29.99
C GLY A 260 34.25 14.61 -29.37
N PHE A 261 34.88 13.77 -28.54
CA PHE A 261 36.24 14.02 -28.05
C PHE A 261 37.19 13.02 -28.74
N LEU A 262 38.05 13.55 -29.61
CA LEU A 262 39.01 12.80 -30.46
C LEU A 262 38.36 11.87 -31.50
N TRP A 263 37.92 12.46 -32.61
CA TRP A 263 37.60 11.81 -33.89
C TRP A 263 36.43 10.82 -33.93
N ASP A 264 35.58 10.79 -32.90
CA ASP A 264 34.43 9.89 -32.90
C ASP A 264 33.19 10.56 -32.26
N THR A 265 32.03 10.41 -32.89
CA THR A 265 30.73 10.92 -32.39
C THR A 265 29.74 9.77 -32.45
N ASP A 266 29.93 8.79 -31.56
CA ASP A 266 28.97 7.71 -31.37
C ASP A 266 27.66 8.29 -30.82
N VAL A 267 26.57 8.14 -31.60
CA VAL A 267 25.21 8.59 -31.22
C VAL A 267 24.39 7.39 -30.79
N GLU A 268 24.38 7.12 -29.49
CA GLU A 268 23.50 6.13 -28.90
C GLU A 268 22.10 6.70 -28.68
N LEU A 269 21.11 6.23 -29.46
CA LEU A 269 19.69 6.60 -29.29
C LEU A 269 19.15 6.27 -27.88
N VAL A 270 19.78 5.30 -27.22
CA VAL A 270 19.46 4.86 -25.86
C VAL A 270 19.61 6.03 -24.89
N ASP A 271 20.63 6.87 -25.04
CA ASP A 271 20.93 8.03 -24.17
C ASP A 271 20.10 9.28 -24.44
N MET A 272 19.14 9.20 -25.37
CA MET A 272 18.31 10.34 -25.68
C MET A 272 17.37 10.70 -24.52
N PRO A 273 17.19 12.01 -24.25
CA PRO A 273 16.18 12.48 -23.31
C PRO A 273 14.79 11.94 -23.65
N ASN A 274 14.01 11.58 -22.64
CA ASN A 274 12.66 11.06 -22.87
C ASN A 274 11.74 12.12 -23.53
N TYR A 275 11.35 11.88 -24.78
CA TYR A 275 10.45 12.77 -25.52
C TYR A 275 8.96 12.57 -25.23
N GLY A 276 8.62 11.75 -24.24
CA GLY A 276 7.29 11.51 -23.69
C GLY A 276 6.49 10.50 -24.50
N TYR A 277 5.25 10.26 -24.07
CA TYR A 277 4.36 9.29 -24.70
C TYR A 277 4.29 9.39 -26.24
N ASN A 278 4.38 8.22 -26.89
CA ASN A 278 4.19 8.02 -28.32
C ASN A 278 5.06 8.97 -29.17
N ALA A 279 6.34 9.04 -28.82
CA ALA A 279 7.37 9.74 -29.56
C ALA A 279 8.38 8.74 -30.12
N THR A 280 8.81 8.95 -31.37
CA THR A 280 9.85 8.15 -32.01
C THR A 280 11.01 9.05 -32.38
N ALA A 281 12.24 8.60 -32.15
CA ALA A 281 13.45 9.29 -32.59
C ALA A 281 14.10 8.54 -33.76
N ARG A 282 14.66 9.28 -34.72
CA ARG A 282 15.46 8.75 -35.83
C ARG A 282 16.70 9.61 -36.01
N VAL A 283 17.88 8.99 -35.96
CA VAL A 283 19.14 9.68 -36.25
C VAL A 283 19.21 10.05 -37.73
N ASP A 284 19.72 11.25 -38.00
CA ASP A 284 20.03 11.75 -39.33
C ASP A 284 21.52 12.15 -39.36
N PHE A 285 22.37 11.15 -39.63
CA PHE A 285 23.83 11.30 -39.67
C PHE A 285 24.31 12.25 -40.78
N ALA A 286 23.51 12.47 -41.83
CA ALA A 286 23.89 13.37 -42.91
C ALA A 286 23.87 14.86 -42.49
N ASP A 287 23.16 15.16 -41.41
CA ASP A 287 22.72 16.49 -41.01
C ASP A 287 23.00 16.77 -39.52
N ASP A 288 23.80 15.89 -38.89
CA ASP A 288 24.21 15.85 -37.48
C ASP A 288 23.06 16.15 -36.50
N ARG A 289 21.90 15.52 -36.74
CA ARG A 289 20.69 15.76 -35.97
C ARG A 289 19.88 14.51 -35.72
N VAL A 290 19.10 14.52 -34.64
CA VAL A 290 18.07 13.53 -34.39
C VAL A 290 16.70 14.14 -34.64
N VAL A 291 15.90 13.49 -35.49
CA VAL A 291 14.52 13.87 -35.80
C VAL A 291 13.58 13.14 -34.84
N ILE A 292 12.86 13.91 -34.04
CA ILE A 292 11.88 13.42 -33.07
C ILE A 292 10.48 13.67 -33.63
N THR A 293 9.71 12.61 -33.79
CA THR A 293 8.33 12.64 -34.27
C THR A 293 7.38 12.25 -33.15
N ARG A 294 6.53 13.18 -32.74
CA ARG A 294 5.40 12.93 -31.86
C ARG A 294 4.19 12.50 -32.68
N ARG A 295 3.68 11.30 -32.41
CA ARG A 295 2.48 10.78 -33.07
C ARG A 295 1.22 11.55 -32.63
N PRO A 296 0.16 11.52 -33.45
CA PRO A 296 -1.12 12.15 -33.12
C PRO A 296 -1.71 11.64 -31.80
N ARG A 297 -2.42 12.53 -31.11
CA ARG A 297 -2.96 12.32 -29.76
C ARG A 297 -4.05 13.34 -29.43
N LYS A 298 -4.67 13.25 -28.26
CA LYS A 298 -5.57 14.29 -27.74
C LYS A 298 -4.82 15.59 -27.42
N ASN A 299 -5.38 16.75 -27.78
CA ASN A 299 -4.69 18.03 -27.65
C ASN A 299 -4.90 18.67 -26.27
N THR A 300 -6.15 18.78 -25.86
CA THR A 300 -6.60 19.50 -24.67
C THR A 300 -6.75 18.53 -23.50
N PRO A 301 -6.18 18.84 -22.32
CA PRO A 301 -6.41 18.05 -21.12
C PRO A 301 -7.84 18.27 -20.63
N ASP A 302 -8.47 17.22 -20.09
CA ASP A 302 -9.79 17.33 -19.47
C ASP A 302 -9.70 17.91 -18.06
N ILE A 303 -8.58 17.71 -17.38
CA ILE A 303 -8.31 18.35 -16.10
C ILE A 303 -6.84 18.70 -15.95
N THR A 304 -6.58 19.81 -15.26
CA THR A 304 -5.24 20.21 -14.82
C THR A 304 -5.26 20.47 -13.33
N LEU A 305 -4.35 19.87 -12.57
CA LEU A 305 -4.13 20.14 -11.15
C LEU A 305 -2.82 20.91 -11.02
N GLN A 306 -2.84 22.06 -10.36
CA GLN A 306 -1.67 22.92 -10.19
C GLN A 306 -1.30 23.08 -8.72
N PHE A 307 -0.04 22.79 -8.41
CA PHE A 307 0.59 23.07 -7.14
C PHE A 307 1.63 24.17 -7.30
N LYS A 308 1.79 24.98 -6.25
CA LYS A 308 2.89 25.95 -6.11
C LYS A 308 3.28 26.06 -4.64
N ASP A 309 4.55 26.17 -4.35
CA ASP A 309 5.05 26.37 -2.98
C ASP A 309 4.80 27.79 -2.46
N ASN A 310 5.22 28.05 -1.22
CA ASN A 310 5.19 29.36 -0.56
C ASN A 310 6.54 30.10 -0.67
N ALA A 311 7.44 29.65 -1.55
CA ALA A 311 8.81 30.11 -1.66
C ALA A 311 9.47 30.26 -0.27
N LYS A 312 9.48 29.20 0.54
CA LYS A 312 10.07 29.16 1.90
C LYS A 312 9.55 30.24 2.88
N GLY A 313 8.35 30.79 2.62
CA GLY A 313 7.72 31.84 3.41
C GLY A 313 7.72 33.23 2.77
N TYR A 314 8.51 33.47 1.72
CA TYR A 314 8.62 34.80 1.09
C TYR A 314 7.43 35.17 0.21
N ARG A 315 6.63 34.19 -0.22
CA ARG A 315 5.38 34.45 -0.94
C ARG A 315 4.33 35.15 -0.05
N LYS A 316 4.49 35.10 1.29
CA LYS A 316 3.71 35.86 2.28
C LYS A 316 4.57 36.33 3.48
N GLY A 317 5.19 37.50 3.37
CA GLY A 317 5.90 38.16 4.49
C GLY A 317 5.10 39.28 5.19
N ALA A 318 5.64 39.78 6.31
CA ALA A 318 5.26 41.05 6.95
C ALA A 318 5.51 42.30 6.07
N ASN A 319 6.19 42.11 4.93
CA ASN A 319 6.35 43.06 3.83
C ASN A 319 5.50 42.66 2.62
N GLY A 320 4.23 42.29 2.82
CA GLY A 320 3.31 41.89 1.74
C GLY A 320 3.42 42.75 0.48
N GLY A 321 4.16 42.25 -0.50
CA GLY A 321 4.46 42.92 -1.76
C GLY A 321 5.06 41.93 -2.75
N GLN A 322 4.31 41.66 -3.82
CA GLN A 322 4.70 41.06 -5.12
C GLN A 322 5.74 39.90 -5.20
N SER A 323 6.04 39.16 -4.14
CA SER A 323 6.92 37.99 -4.26
C SER A 323 6.19 36.76 -4.84
N THR A 324 6.85 36.08 -5.77
CA THR A 324 6.30 34.95 -6.56
C THR A 324 6.75 33.60 -5.99
N TRP A 325 5.89 32.57 -6.04
CA TRP A 325 6.23 31.14 -5.77
C TRP A 325 7.54 30.70 -6.47
N ALA A 326 8.28 29.75 -5.90
CA ALA A 326 9.59 29.29 -6.40
C ALA A 326 9.49 27.97 -7.19
N TYR A 327 8.92 26.92 -6.61
CA TYR A 327 8.66 25.64 -7.25
C TYR A 327 7.16 25.37 -7.39
N GLY A 328 6.79 24.68 -8.46
CA GLY A 328 5.43 24.21 -8.66
C GLY A 328 5.37 23.09 -9.68
N TYR A 329 4.23 22.44 -9.79
CA TYR A 329 4.01 21.45 -10.84
C TYR A 329 2.57 21.48 -11.33
N LYS A 330 2.35 20.89 -12.50
CA LYS A 330 1.04 20.66 -13.08
C LYS A 330 0.88 19.19 -13.44
N VAL A 331 -0.22 18.58 -13.00
CA VAL A 331 -0.64 17.25 -13.40
C VAL A 331 -1.80 17.41 -14.37
N LYS A 332 -1.67 16.91 -15.59
CA LYS A 332 -2.70 17.02 -16.64
C LYS A 332 -3.24 15.64 -16.99
N GLY A 333 -4.56 15.47 -16.88
CA GLY A 333 -5.26 14.25 -17.30
C GLY A 333 -5.91 14.41 -18.66
N PHE A 334 -5.67 13.46 -19.56
CA PHE A 334 -6.27 13.38 -20.90
C PHE A 334 -7.05 12.06 -20.98
N TYR A 335 -8.35 12.12 -20.72
CA TYR A 335 -9.26 10.97 -20.75
C TYR A 335 -9.53 10.57 -22.21
N SER A 336 -9.51 9.27 -22.51
CA SER A 336 -9.79 8.72 -23.83
C SER A 336 -8.91 9.32 -24.93
N ASP A 337 -7.61 9.00 -24.91
CA ASP A 337 -6.63 9.50 -25.88
C ASP A 337 -6.94 9.04 -27.32
N LEU A 338 -6.41 9.79 -28.28
CA LEU A 338 -6.60 9.56 -29.72
C LEU A 338 -5.39 8.88 -30.34
N VAL A 339 -5.63 8.06 -31.35
CA VAL A 339 -4.59 7.47 -32.20
C VAL A 339 -4.92 7.67 -33.68
N GLU A 340 -3.88 7.67 -34.51
CA GLU A 340 -4.01 7.68 -35.97
C GLU A 340 -3.67 6.28 -36.49
N GLU A 341 -4.63 5.62 -37.13
CA GLU A 341 -4.44 4.32 -37.78
C GLU A 341 -5.04 4.37 -39.19
N GLY A 342 -4.27 3.92 -40.19
CA GLY A 342 -4.73 3.97 -41.58
C GLY A 342 -5.03 5.37 -42.13
N GLY A 343 -4.50 6.43 -41.51
CA GLY A 343 -4.77 7.83 -41.88
C GLY A 343 -6.05 8.43 -41.28
N ASN A 344 -6.80 7.66 -40.47
CA ASN A 344 -7.98 8.13 -39.75
C ASN A 344 -7.68 8.31 -38.27
N TYR A 345 -8.22 9.38 -37.68
CA TYR A 345 -8.21 9.59 -36.24
C TYR A 345 -9.35 8.79 -35.61
N LYS A 346 -9.07 8.13 -34.50
CA LYS A 346 -10.06 7.44 -33.67
C LYS A 346 -9.62 7.44 -32.21
N ASN A 347 -10.57 7.34 -31.28
CA ASN A 347 -10.21 7.11 -29.88
C ASN A 347 -9.70 5.67 -29.73
N ARG A 348 -8.78 5.45 -28.80
CA ARG A 348 -8.32 4.09 -28.51
C ARG A 348 -9.49 3.27 -27.95
N PRO A 349 -9.69 2.01 -28.40
CA PRO A 349 -10.79 1.15 -27.98
C PRO A 349 -10.48 0.47 -26.62
N ASP A 350 -9.93 1.23 -25.68
CA ASP A 350 -9.53 0.78 -24.35
C ASP A 350 -9.86 1.88 -23.33
N ASP A 351 -9.96 1.53 -22.04
CA ASP A 351 -10.20 2.53 -21.01
C ASP A 351 -8.91 3.23 -20.58
N ASN A 352 -8.50 4.21 -21.38
CA ASN A 352 -7.21 4.86 -21.20
C ASN A 352 -7.31 6.30 -20.70
N ILE A 353 -6.22 6.69 -20.05
CA ILE A 353 -5.92 8.06 -19.69
C ILE A 353 -4.44 8.31 -19.90
N ARG A 354 -4.12 9.41 -20.57
CA ARG A 354 -2.75 9.91 -20.63
C ARG A 354 -2.56 10.94 -19.53
N VAL A 355 -1.48 10.80 -18.77
CA VAL A 355 -1.11 11.75 -17.71
C VAL A 355 0.16 12.46 -18.12
N SER A 356 0.19 13.79 -18.01
CA SER A 356 1.40 14.59 -18.23
C SER A 356 1.68 15.45 -17.02
N ILE A 357 2.88 15.29 -16.46
CA ILE A 357 3.36 16.02 -15.30
C ILE A 357 4.46 16.97 -15.76
N SER A 358 4.29 18.25 -15.49
CA SER A 358 5.31 19.28 -15.74
C SER A 358 5.68 20.01 -14.47
N THR A 359 6.97 20.06 -14.16
CA THR A 359 7.52 20.91 -13.11
C THR A 359 7.70 22.32 -13.64
N MET A 360 7.67 23.27 -12.72
CA MET A 360 7.82 24.68 -13.00
C MET A 360 8.73 25.26 -11.93
N ILE A 361 9.76 25.98 -12.36
CA ILE A 361 10.69 26.68 -11.46
C ILE A 361 10.64 28.14 -11.83
N ASN A 362 10.43 28.99 -10.85
CA ASN A 362 10.39 30.42 -11.01
C ASN A 362 11.69 31.06 -10.53
N MET A 363 12.47 31.52 -11.50
CA MET A 363 13.78 32.12 -11.28
C MET A 363 13.72 33.57 -10.78
N LEU A 364 12.52 34.15 -10.71
CA LEU A 364 12.29 35.48 -10.15
C LEU A 364 11.80 35.44 -8.69
N ALA A 365 11.70 34.25 -8.10
CA ALA A 365 11.34 34.12 -6.70
C ALA A 365 12.45 34.68 -5.81
N GLU A 366 12.07 35.45 -4.79
CA GLU A 366 12.99 35.88 -3.73
C GLU A 366 13.18 34.70 -2.78
N THR A 367 14.30 33.98 -2.91
CA THR A 367 14.74 32.92 -2.00
C THR A 367 16.16 33.20 -1.52
N SER A 368 16.55 32.67 -0.36
CA SER A 368 17.91 32.86 0.17
C SER A 368 19.00 32.11 -0.66
N ASP A 369 18.59 31.04 -1.37
CA ASP A 369 19.42 30.23 -2.26
C ASP A 369 19.21 30.55 -3.75
N ASP A 370 20.22 30.23 -4.57
CA ASP A 370 20.13 30.29 -6.04
C ASP A 370 19.13 29.24 -6.56
N THR A 371 17.93 29.69 -6.95
CA THR A 371 16.87 28.87 -7.58
C THR A 371 17.34 28.12 -8.85
N SER A 372 18.53 28.43 -9.38
CA SER A 372 19.12 27.82 -10.57
C SER A 372 19.70 26.41 -10.37
N ALA A 373 19.89 25.95 -9.13
CA ALA A 373 20.60 24.70 -8.83
C ALA A 373 19.94 23.43 -9.44
N THR A 374 18.62 23.47 -9.68
CA THR A 374 17.84 22.35 -10.24
C THR A 374 17.67 22.41 -11.76
N LEU A 375 18.18 23.45 -12.42
CA LEU A 375 18.10 23.61 -13.88
C LEU A 375 19.26 22.92 -14.59
N SER A 376 18.97 22.35 -15.77
CA SER A 376 20.02 21.91 -16.68
C SER A 376 20.86 23.09 -17.19
N GLU A 377 22.14 22.87 -17.48
CA GLU A 377 23.02 23.91 -18.03
C GLU A 377 22.45 24.52 -19.33
N SER A 378 21.77 23.71 -20.15
CA SER A 378 21.09 24.17 -21.36
C SER A 378 19.92 25.12 -21.07
N ASP A 379 19.23 24.95 -19.94
CA ASP A 379 18.10 25.78 -19.54
C ASP A 379 18.58 27.08 -18.87
N LYS A 380 19.70 27.02 -18.13
CA LYS A 380 20.41 28.22 -17.64
C LYS A 380 20.83 29.12 -18.79
N GLU A 381 21.32 28.57 -19.89
CA GLU A 381 21.74 29.35 -21.07
C GLU A 381 20.55 29.94 -21.85
N LYS A 382 19.46 29.18 -22.04
CA LYS A 382 18.22 29.70 -22.65
C LYS A 382 17.62 30.83 -21.80
N LEU A 383 17.73 30.72 -20.49
CA LEU A 383 17.27 31.71 -19.53
C LEU A 383 18.09 33.01 -19.63
N ALA A 384 19.42 32.91 -19.64
CA ALA A 384 20.30 34.08 -19.82
C ALA A 384 19.94 34.87 -21.09
N LYS A 385 19.62 34.15 -22.18
CA LYS A 385 19.17 34.75 -23.45
C LYS A 385 17.76 35.36 -23.36
N LYS A 386 16.82 34.76 -22.64
CA LYS A 386 15.45 35.30 -22.46
C LYS A 386 15.43 36.54 -21.57
N VAL A 387 16.18 36.51 -20.46
CA VAL A 387 16.31 37.65 -19.54
C VAL A 387 16.99 38.83 -20.23
N ALA A 388 17.99 38.59 -21.07
CA ALA A 388 18.65 39.62 -21.87
C ALA A 388 17.75 40.27 -22.94
N ASN A 389 16.72 39.56 -23.43
CA ASN A 389 15.86 40.01 -24.52
C ASN A 389 14.60 40.76 -24.08
N GLY A 390 14.34 40.91 -22.78
CA GLY A 390 13.27 41.77 -22.26
C GLY A 390 11.84 41.33 -22.58
N ASP A 391 11.59 40.06 -22.91
CA ASP A 391 10.24 39.51 -23.05
C ASP A 391 9.59 39.42 -21.66
N GLY A 392 8.72 40.39 -21.36
CA GLY A 392 8.12 40.64 -20.05
C GLY A 392 7.13 39.60 -19.52
N ASP A 393 7.25 38.33 -19.88
CA ASP A 393 6.40 37.26 -19.33
C ASP A 393 7.21 36.06 -18.82
N SER A 394 7.41 36.10 -17.49
CA SER A 394 7.78 35.05 -16.55
C SER A 394 9.19 34.45 -16.68
N GLY A 395 10.05 34.74 -15.69
CA GLY A 395 11.24 33.92 -15.42
C GLY A 395 10.93 32.50 -14.93
N VAL A 396 9.81 31.91 -15.39
CA VAL A 396 9.34 30.57 -15.05
C VAL A 396 9.78 29.58 -16.12
N VAL A 397 10.66 28.65 -15.76
CA VAL A 397 11.07 27.52 -16.58
C VAL A 397 10.10 26.37 -16.36
N LYS A 398 9.48 25.87 -17.44
CA LYS A 398 8.56 24.73 -17.39
C LYS A 398 9.22 23.52 -18.04
N THR A 399 9.37 22.44 -17.29
CA THR A 399 9.98 21.20 -17.75
C THR A 399 8.97 20.07 -17.62
N ARG A 400 8.78 19.28 -18.68
CA ARG A 400 7.92 18.10 -18.61
C ARG A 400 8.72 16.99 -17.94
N ARG A 401 8.30 16.60 -16.76
CA ARG A 401 8.92 15.51 -15.98
C ARG A 401 8.45 14.15 -16.49
N PHE A 402 7.14 13.93 -16.52
CA PHE A 402 6.55 12.65 -16.96
C PHE A 402 5.46 12.84 -18.03
N GLU A 403 5.34 11.89 -18.93
CA GLU A 403 4.16 11.75 -19.81
C GLU A 403 3.99 10.28 -20.19
N PHE A 404 2.96 9.64 -19.61
CA PHE A 404 2.70 8.21 -19.73
C PHE A 404 1.22 7.94 -19.97
N LEU A 405 0.92 6.74 -20.45
CA LEU A 405 -0.43 6.23 -20.66
C LEU A 405 -0.71 5.18 -19.59
N SER A 406 -1.93 5.21 -19.04
CA SER A 406 -2.47 4.14 -18.21
C SER A 406 -3.74 3.60 -18.86
N VAL A 407 -3.96 2.29 -18.73
CA VAL A 407 -5.16 1.61 -19.24
C VAL A 407 -5.78 0.82 -18.09
N ASP A 408 -7.06 1.07 -17.80
CA ASP A 408 -7.86 0.35 -16.82
C ASP A 408 -8.67 -0.77 -17.49
N ASN A 409 -9.08 -1.75 -16.70
CA ASN A 409 -9.81 -2.95 -17.16
C ASN A 409 -11.34 -2.74 -17.13
N SER A 410 -11.83 -1.50 -17.16
CA SER A 410 -13.25 -1.19 -16.95
C SER A 410 -14.15 -1.60 -18.12
N LEU A 411 -13.58 -1.70 -19.33
CA LEU A 411 -14.28 -2.16 -20.54
C LEU A 411 -14.10 -3.66 -20.78
N ASP A 412 -13.30 -4.35 -19.96
CA ASP A 412 -13.14 -5.81 -20.06
C ASP A 412 -14.50 -6.47 -19.78
N ASP A 413 -14.83 -7.50 -20.55
CA ASP A 413 -16.13 -8.20 -20.56
C ASP A 413 -17.35 -7.37 -20.97
N ILE A 414 -17.19 -6.10 -21.36
CA ILE A 414 -18.29 -5.28 -21.87
C ILE A 414 -18.34 -5.42 -23.39
N ASN A 415 -19.46 -5.94 -23.90
CA ASN A 415 -19.67 -5.95 -25.35
C ASN A 415 -20.03 -4.55 -25.86
N VAL A 416 -19.01 -3.81 -26.28
CA VAL A 416 -19.12 -2.44 -26.82
C VAL A 416 -20.07 -2.35 -28.02
N SER A 417 -20.30 -3.43 -28.77
CA SER A 417 -21.24 -3.42 -29.91
C SER A 417 -22.68 -3.11 -29.49
N ASN A 418 -23.02 -3.31 -28.22
CA ASN A 418 -24.35 -2.98 -27.67
C ASN A 418 -24.55 -1.47 -27.45
N PHE A 419 -23.49 -0.66 -27.59
CA PHE A 419 -23.47 0.78 -27.36
C PHE A 419 -23.05 1.49 -28.65
N GLU A 420 -24.04 1.87 -29.47
CA GLU A 420 -23.83 2.35 -30.85
C GLU A 420 -22.97 3.62 -30.92
N ASN A 421 -23.23 4.64 -30.08
CA ASN A 421 -22.47 5.88 -30.10
C ASN A 421 -21.04 5.67 -29.56
N LEU A 422 -20.87 4.84 -28.55
CA LEU A 422 -19.56 4.47 -28.01
C LEU A 422 -18.73 3.73 -29.08
N ALA A 423 -19.28 2.69 -29.71
CA ALA A 423 -18.62 1.91 -30.75
C ALA A 423 -18.14 2.80 -31.91
N ARG A 424 -18.98 3.75 -32.36
CA ARG A 424 -18.62 4.72 -33.41
C ARG A 424 -17.38 5.56 -33.07
N SER A 425 -17.20 5.88 -31.79
CA SER A 425 -16.05 6.68 -31.33
C SER A 425 -14.73 5.91 -31.42
N PHE A 426 -14.79 4.57 -31.48
CA PHE A 426 -13.64 3.68 -31.66
C PHE A 426 -13.38 3.30 -33.11
N GLU A 427 -14.35 3.48 -34.01
CA GLU A 427 -14.18 3.23 -35.45
C GLU A 427 -13.66 4.47 -36.19
N GLY A 428 -14.02 5.67 -35.73
CA GLY A 428 -13.63 6.93 -36.35
C GLY A 428 -13.73 8.13 -35.42
N TYR A 429 -13.30 9.29 -35.92
CA TYR A 429 -13.27 10.51 -35.12
C TYR A 429 -14.66 11.11 -34.90
N THR A 430 -15.00 11.32 -33.64
CA THR A 430 -16.17 12.07 -33.19
C THR A 430 -15.74 13.31 -32.43
N SER A 431 -16.49 14.42 -32.51
CA SER A 431 -16.23 15.61 -31.69
C SER A 431 -16.58 15.38 -30.21
N THR A 432 -17.49 14.43 -29.96
CA THR A 432 -17.93 14.03 -28.62
C THR A 432 -16.95 13.02 -28.05
N SER A 433 -16.57 13.17 -26.76
CA SER A 433 -15.69 12.19 -26.12
C SER A 433 -16.41 10.85 -25.90
N PRO A 434 -15.69 9.71 -25.93
CA PRO A 434 -16.28 8.38 -25.74
C PRO A 434 -17.11 8.22 -24.45
N PRO A 435 -16.72 8.78 -23.27
CA PRO A 435 -17.55 8.72 -22.06
C PRO A 435 -18.91 9.41 -22.23
N ILE A 436 -18.95 10.55 -22.93
CA ILE A 436 -20.22 11.25 -23.21
C ILE A 436 -21.05 10.44 -24.22
N ALA A 437 -20.41 9.79 -25.20
CA ALA A 437 -21.10 8.90 -26.13
C ALA A 437 -21.71 7.68 -25.42
N ALA A 438 -20.98 7.06 -24.50
CA ALA A 438 -21.48 5.98 -23.66
C ALA A 438 -22.67 6.42 -22.79
N LEU A 439 -22.64 7.64 -22.24
CA LEU A 439 -23.75 8.20 -21.48
C LEU A 439 -25.02 8.39 -22.32
N LEU A 440 -24.87 8.77 -23.60
CA LEU A 440 -26.01 8.83 -24.53
C LEU A 440 -26.61 7.44 -24.77
N ASP A 441 -25.78 6.41 -24.95
CA ASP A 441 -26.25 5.03 -25.11
C ASP A 441 -26.91 4.49 -23.83
N LEU A 442 -26.30 4.72 -22.66
CA LEU A 442 -26.81 4.28 -21.36
C LEU A 442 -28.17 4.89 -21.03
N THR A 443 -28.43 6.11 -21.48
CA THR A 443 -29.71 6.80 -21.31
C THR A 443 -30.69 6.55 -22.45
N ASN A 444 -30.36 5.68 -23.42
CA ASN A 444 -31.13 5.45 -24.64
C ASN A 444 -31.47 6.76 -25.36
N ASN A 445 -30.51 7.70 -25.41
CA ASN A 445 -30.65 9.06 -25.96
C ASN A 445 -31.78 9.91 -25.32
N ARG A 446 -32.19 9.60 -24.08
CA ARG A 446 -33.12 10.45 -23.31
C ARG A 446 -32.48 11.77 -22.82
N LEU A 447 -31.15 11.87 -22.86
CA LEU A 447 -30.39 13.10 -22.67
C LEU A 447 -29.89 13.61 -24.02
N GLY A 448 -29.97 14.91 -24.26
CA GLY A 448 -29.29 15.55 -25.39
C GLY A 448 -27.77 15.63 -25.17
N THR A 449 -26.98 15.78 -26.24
CA THR A 449 -25.50 15.85 -26.14
C THR A 449 -25.01 16.96 -25.20
N SER A 450 -25.65 18.14 -25.20
CA SER A 450 -25.30 19.24 -24.29
C SER A 450 -25.63 18.94 -22.83
N GLU A 451 -26.73 18.23 -22.57
CA GLU A 451 -27.15 17.81 -21.23
C GLU A 451 -26.21 16.73 -20.70
N ALA A 452 -25.89 15.72 -21.53
CA ALA A 452 -24.92 14.68 -21.22
C ALA A 452 -23.52 15.27 -20.94
N THR A 453 -23.07 16.24 -21.74
CA THR A 453 -21.79 16.95 -21.50
C THR A 453 -21.81 17.72 -20.18
N SER A 454 -22.90 18.44 -19.89
CA SER A 454 -23.05 19.20 -18.65
C SER A 454 -23.08 18.29 -17.41
N LEU A 455 -23.77 17.15 -17.50
CA LEU A 455 -23.79 16.13 -16.45
C LEU A 455 -22.40 15.51 -16.26
N TYR A 456 -21.76 15.11 -17.35
CA TYR A 456 -20.40 14.54 -17.35
C TYR A 456 -19.40 15.46 -16.65
N ASN A 457 -19.37 16.74 -17.03
CA ASN A 457 -18.44 17.70 -16.45
C ASN A 457 -18.76 17.99 -14.98
N ARG A 458 -20.03 18.18 -14.62
CA ARG A 458 -20.44 18.48 -13.25
C ARG A 458 -20.09 17.36 -12.27
N VAL A 459 -20.43 16.11 -12.60
CA VAL A 459 -20.20 14.97 -11.71
C VAL A 459 -18.71 14.71 -11.52
N ASN A 460 -17.91 14.71 -12.60
CA ASN A 460 -16.46 14.56 -12.49
C ASN A 460 -15.83 15.71 -11.69
N GLN A 461 -16.27 16.95 -11.91
CA GLN A 461 -15.84 18.10 -11.11
C GLN A 461 -16.13 17.88 -9.62
N GLN A 462 -17.32 17.37 -9.28
CA GLN A 462 -17.74 17.10 -7.90
C GLN A 462 -16.86 16.04 -7.23
N PHE A 463 -16.38 15.03 -7.96
CA PHE A 463 -15.43 14.06 -7.40
C PHE A 463 -14.12 14.72 -6.99
N TYR A 464 -13.52 15.52 -7.88
CA TYR A 464 -12.26 16.19 -7.59
C TYR A 464 -12.36 17.14 -6.39
N THR A 465 -13.43 17.94 -6.31
CA THR A 465 -13.60 18.88 -5.19
C THR A 465 -13.94 18.17 -3.88
N THR A 466 -14.76 17.12 -3.92
CA THR A 466 -15.10 16.32 -2.74
C THR A 466 -13.86 15.61 -2.20
N PHE A 467 -13.09 14.94 -3.05
CA PHE A 467 -11.88 14.23 -2.64
C PHE A 467 -10.83 15.18 -2.07
N ALA A 468 -10.60 16.34 -2.72
CA ALA A 468 -9.67 17.33 -2.19
C ALA A 468 -10.07 17.81 -0.79
N ARG A 469 -11.36 18.12 -0.59
CA ARG A 469 -11.89 18.53 0.71
C ARG A 469 -11.71 17.43 1.77
N GLU A 470 -12.13 16.20 1.49
CA GLU A 470 -12.03 15.10 2.44
C GLU A 470 -10.58 14.73 2.79
N ILE A 471 -9.66 14.79 1.82
CA ILE A 471 -8.23 14.60 2.07
C ILE A 471 -7.68 15.72 2.97
N SER A 472 -8.14 16.97 2.81
CA SER A 472 -7.71 18.09 3.66
C SER A 472 -8.25 18.00 5.09
N GLU A 473 -9.49 17.53 5.24
CA GLU A 473 -10.19 17.37 6.54
C GLU A 473 -9.66 16.15 7.32
N ASN A 474 -8.99 15.19 6.65
CA ASN A 474 -8.37 14.04 7.29
C ASN A 474 -7.07 14.40 8.03
N GLU A 475 -7.20 14.91 9.25
CA GLU A 475 -6.06 15.32 10.08
C GLU A 475 -5.04 14.19 10.32
N LYS A 476 -5.50 12.93 10.46
CA LYS A 476 -4.65 11.78 10.79
C LYS A 476 -3.47 11.61 9.83
N GLY A 477 -3.67 11.92 8.54
CA GLY A 477 -2.63 11.79 7.52
C GLY A 477 -1.65 12.96 7.45
N TRP A 478 -1.96 14.09 8.09
CA TRP A 478 -1.14 15.30 8.09
C TRP A 478 -0.40 15.52 9.41
N LEU A 479 -0.95 15.01 10.52
CA LEU A 479 -0.40 15.18 11.86
C LEU A 479 1.02 14.64 11.96
N PHE A 480 1.92 15.44 12.53
CA PHE A 480 3.25 14.98 12.91
C PHE A 480 3.16 13.81 13.90
N GLY A 481 2.27 13.94 14.89
CA GLY A 481 1.78 12.83 15.69
C GLY A 481 2.61 12.47 16.93
N ALA A 482 3.67 13.24 17.22
CA ALA A 482 4.37 13.17 18.50
C ALA A 482 3.45 13.65 19.64
N THR A 483 3.40 12.87 20.71
CA THR A 483 2.61 13.18 21.91
C THR A 483 3.53 13.40 23.11
N VAL A 484 3.07 14.20 24.07
CA VAL A 484 3.80 14.44 25.32
C VAL A 484 3.84 13.12 26.10
N ASP A 485 5.04 12.64 26.42
CA ASP A 485 5.18 11.44 27.25
C ASP A 485 4.82 11.79 28.70
N PRO A 486 3.76 11.18 29.29
CA PRO A 486 3.38 11.46 30.68
C PRO A 486 4.35 10.85 31.70
N LEU A 487 5.30 10.00 31.27
CA LEU A 487 6.26 9.41 32.20
C LEU A 487 7.13 10.49 32.84
N SER A 488 7.19 10.42 34.16
CA SER A 488 7.98 11.29 35.00
C SER A 488 9.13 10.52 35.65
N ARG A 489 10.05 11.21 36.31
CA ARG A 489 11.11 10.56 37.08
C ARG A 489 10.57 9.65 38.19
N ARG A 490 9.40 9.98 38.73
CA ARG A 490 8.70 9.22 39.76
C ARG A 490 8.25 7.84 39.25
N ASP A 491 7.85 7.72 37.99
CA ASP A 491 7.46 6.45 37.36
C ASP A 491 8.59 5.42 37.33
N PHE A 492 9.83 5.89 37.27
CA PHE A 492 11.05 5.07 37.29
C PHE A 492 11.53 4.70 38.69
N GLU A 493 10.86 5.12 39.76
CA GLU A 493 11.23 4.70 41.11
C GLU A 493 11.20 3.17 41.23
N TYR A 494 12.32 2.58 41.64
CA TYR A 494 12.45 1.14 41.91
C TYR A 494 12.02 0.84 43.34
N GLY A 495 11.14 -0.12 43.53
CA GLY A 495 10.63 -0.47 44.85
C GLY A 495 10.04 -1.87 44.91
N ALA A 496 9.50 -2.22 46.07
CA ALA A 496 8.78 -3.47 46.29
C ALA A 496 7.38 -3.16 46.80
N VAL A 497 6.40 -3.96 46.41
CA VAL A 497 5.07 -3.96 47.03
C VAL A 497 5.16 -4.82 48.27
N LEU A 498 4.80 -4.28 49.43
CA LEU A 498 4.86 -5.02 50.70
C LEU A 498 3.88 -6.19 50.66
N ASP A 499 4.39 -7.40 50.78
CA ASP A 499 3.62 -8.62 51.01
C ASP A 499 3.80 -9.09 52.46
N ALA A 500 3.23 -10.25 52.81
CA ALA A 500 3.35 -10.83 54.14
C ALA A 500 4.81 -11.10 54.57
N ASP A 501 5.73 -11.22 53.60
CA ASP A 501 7.15 -11.48 53.83
C ASP A 501 8.00 -10.21 53.88
N LEU A 502 7.60 -9.14 53.19
CA LEU A 502 8.33 -7.88 53.11
C LEU A 502 7.88 -6.85 54.17
N VAL A 503 6.66 -6.96 54.70
CA VAL A 503 6.13 -6.05 55.73
C VAL A 503 6.97 -6.07 57.02
N ARG A 504 7.72 -7.14 57.31
CA ARG A 504 8.62 -7.19 58.48
C ARG A 504 9.86 -6.31 58.36
N PHE A 505 10.16 -5.82 57.16
CA PHE A 505 11.34 -5.01 56.85
C PHE A 505 11.02 -3.53 56.60
N ASN A 506 9.76 -3.12 56.83
CA ASN A 506 9.28 -1.75 56.67
C ASN A 506 8.03 -1.48 57.53
N ASP A 507 7.86 -0.26 58.04
CA ASP A 507 6.70 0.11 58.87
C ASP A 507 5.40 0.37 58.05
N GLY A 508 5.34 -0.05 56.78
CA GLY A 508 4.18 0.13 55.89
C GLY A 508 3.14 -1.00 55.98
N GLU A 509 2.01 -0.85 55.29
CA GLU A 509 0.96 -1.88 55.24
C GLU A 509 1.12 -2.81 54.03
N ILE A 510 0.53 -4.02 54.10
CA ILE A 510 0.53 -4.97 52.98
C ILE A 510 -0.19 -4.31 51.78
N GLY A 511 0.48 -4.28 50.63
CA GLY A 511 0.04 -3.61 49.41
C GLY A 511 0.68 -2.24 49.18
N ASP A 512 1.44 -1.69 50.13
CA ASP A 512 2.13 -0.41 49.93
C ASP A 512 3.39 -0.54 49.07
N PHE A 513 3.62 0.45 48.20
CA PHE A 513 4.87 0.56 47.44
C PHE A 513 5.95 1.26 48.26
N VAL A 514 7.07 0.57 48.47
CA VAL A 514 8.21 1.06 49.24
C VAL A 514 9.48 1.04 48.39
N LEU A 515 10.21 2.16 48.39
CA LEU A 515 11.48 2.29 47.69
C LEU A 515 12.49 1.25 48.20
N TRP A 516 13.23 0.63 47.28
CA TRP A 516 14.08 -0.52 47.62
C TRP A 516 15.11 -0.25 48.72
N TRP A 517 15.62 0.99 48.82
CA TRP A 517 16.58 1.39 49.86
C TRP A 517 15.97 1.64 51.25
N LYS A 518 14.63 1.62 51.37
CA LYS A 518 13.91 1.75 52.65
C LYS A 518 13.60 0.40 53.31
N LEU A 519 13.90 -0.72 52.64
CA LEU A 519 13.75 -2.07 53.19
C LEU A 519 14.99 -2.43 54.03
N LYS A 520 14.81 -2.56 55.34
CA LYS A 520 15.90 -2.80 56.29
C LYS A 520 15.57 -3.92 57.27
N ASP A 521 16.55 -4.74 57.56
CA ASP A 521 16.56 -5.73 58.63
C ASP A 521 17.49 -5.25 59.78
N GLU A 522 17.48 -5.93 60.92
CA GLU A 522 18.35 -5.68 62.09
C GLU A 522 19.85 -5.69 61.71
N SER A 523 20.20 -6.38 60.62
CA SER A 523 21.55 -6.56 60.07
C SER A 523 22.00 -5.48 59.09
N GLY A 524 21.10 -4.60 58.65
CA GLY A 524 21.33 -3.64 57.55
C GLY A 524 20.28 -3.74 56.43
N PRO A 525 20.54 -3.15 55.24
CA PRO A 525 19.59 -3.21 54.13
C PRO A 525 19.36 -4.64 53.63
N VAL A 526 18.10 -5.03 53.37
CA VAL A 526 17.66 -6.41 53.04
C VAL A 526 18.38 -7.02 51.82
N TRP A 527 18.81 -6.17 50.89
CA TRP A 527 19.41 -6.54 49.61
C TRP A 527 20.91 -6.91 49.66
N ALA A 528 21.57 -6.83 50.81
CA ALA A 528 22.97 -7.24 50.98
C ALA A 528 23.17 -8.77 51.11
N SER A 529 22.10 -9.56 51.03
CA SER A 529 22.12 -11.03 51.12
C SER A 529 22.12 -11.69 49.73
N GLU A 530 22.72 -12.88 49.60
CA GLU A 530 22.99 -13.60 48.32
C GLU A 530 21.74 -14.04 47.50
N GLY A 531 20.53 -13.54 47.81
CA GLY A 531 19.27 -13.95 47.18
C GLY A 531 18.30 -12.79 46.92
N GLY A 532 18.77 -11.65 46.43
CA GLY A 532 17.95 -10.48 46.15
C GLY A 532 16.71 -10.77 45.28
N PHE A 533 15.59 -10.11 45.58
CA PHE A 533 14.35 -10.20 44.81
C PHE A 533 14.28 -9.05 43.79
N LEU A 534 13.60 -9.29 42.65
CA LEU A 534 13.34 -8.25 41.65
C LEU A 534 12.12 -7.43 42.10
N GLY A 535 12.32 -6.14 42.33
CA GLY A 535 11.24 -5.20 42.62
C GLY A 535 10.47 -4.77 41.36
N VAL A 536 9.43 -3.96 41.55
CA VAL A 536 8.62 -3.36 40.49
C VAL A 536 8.89 -1.86 40.36
N SER A 537 8.54 -1.28 39.21
CA SER A 537 8.53 0.17 39.06
C SER A 537 7.31 0.77 39.76
N ARG A 538 7.39 2.05 40.13
CA ARG A 538 6.21 2.77 40.62
C ARG A 538 5.09 2.81 39.57
N ASN A 539 5.45 2.95 38.29
CA ASN A 539 4.49 2.92 37.19
C ASN A 539 3.70 1.61 37.16
N GLN A 540 4.40 0.47 37.27
CA GLN A 540 3.77 -0.85 37.31
C GLN A 540 2.82 -0.97 38.52
N TYR A 541 3.27 -0.55 39.70
CA TYR A 541 2.42 -0.56 40.90
C TYR A 541 1.14 0.30 40.76
N GLU A 542 1.25 1.50 40.21
CA GLU A 542 0.11 2.41 40.05
C GLU A 542 -0.90 1.88 39.02
N MET A 543 -0.44 1.26 37.93
CA MET A 543 -1.30 0.63 36.90
C MET A 543 -1.99 -0.65 37.40
N GLU A 544 -1.27 -1.50 38.15
CA GLU A 544 -1.84 -2.68 38.78
C GLU A 544 -2.92 -2.29 39.82
N LYS A 545 -2.66 -1.24 40.61
CA LYS A 545 -3.63 -0.71 41.59
C LYS A 545 -4.86 -0.10 40.92
N ALA A 546 -4.71 0.48 39.73
CA ALA A 546 -5.82 1.03 38.94
C ALA A 546 -6.64 -0.03 38.18
N GLY A 547 -6.21 -1.31 38.20
CA GLY A 547 -6.85 -2.39 37.44
C GLY A 547 -6.55 -2.35 35.94
N THR A 548 -5.50 -1.63 35.51
CA THR A 548 -5.09 -1.48 34.11
C THR A 548 -3.64 -1.94 33.89
N PRO A 549 -3.27 -3.19 34.22
CA PRO A 549 -1.89 -3.67 34.16
C PRO A 549 -1.28 -3.59 32.76
N ASP A 550 -2.09 -3.70 31.70
CA ASP A 550 -1.64 -3.61 30.29
C ASP A 550 -1.11 -2.22 29.91
N MET A 551 -1.41 -1.18 30.71
CA MET A 551 -0.90 0.18 30.52
C MET A 551 0.48 0.40 31.16
N THR A 552 1.06 -0.62 31.80
CA THR A 552 2.41 -0.54 32.37
C THR A 552 3.43 -0.27 31.26
N ARG A 553 4.28 0.74 31.47
CA ARG A 553 5.33 1.13 30.52
C ARG A 553 6.74 0.94 31.06
N VAL A 554 6.96 1.03 32.37
CA VAL A 554 8.32 0.89 32.95
C VAL A 554 8.49 -0.48 33.60
N PHE A 555 9.40 -1.29 33.06
CA PHE A 555 9.67 -2.65 33.51
C PHE A 555 11.11 -2.79 33.98
N TYR A 556 11.29 -3.22 35.23
CA TYR A 556 12.60 -3.67 35.71
C TYR A 556 12.83 -5.12 35.32
N LEU A 557 14.02 -5.41 34.79
CA LEU A 557 14.36 -6.68 34.20
C LEU A 557 15.27 -7.51 35.12
N ASP A 558 15.15 -8.83 35.04
CA ASP A 558 15.97 -9.76 35.83
C ASP A 558 17.48 -9.62 35.48
N PRO A 559 18.32 -9.19 36.44
CA PRO A 559 19.76 -9.04 36.22
C PRO A 559 20.46 -10.33 35.80
N GLY A 560 19.95 -11.49 36.24
CA GLY A 560 20.49 -12.79 35.86
C GLY A 560 20.32 -13.13 34.37
N ARG A 561 19.40 -12.42 33.68
CA ARG A 561 19.11 -12.59 32.24
C ARG A 561 19.65 -11.44 31.39
N TYR A 562 19.56 -10.20 31.86
CA TYR A 562 19.82 -8.98 31.07
C TYR A 562 21.06 -8.17 31.53
N GLY A 563 21.86 -8.73 32.45
CA GLY A 563 23.06 -8.11 33.03
C GLY A 563 22.72 -7.11 34.15
N GLY A 564 23.71 -6.61 34.88
CA GLY A 564 23.49 -5.67 36.01
C GLY A 564 23.43 -6.36 37.38
N SER A 565 22.79 -5.72 38.36
CA SER A 565 22.63 -6.25 39.73
C SER A 565 21.22 -5.98 40.26
N TYR A 566 20.74 -6.72 41.28
CA TYR A 566 19.40 -6.49 41.86
C TYR A 566 19.25 -5.12 42.55
N ASN A 567 20.35 -4.41 42.82
CA ASN A 567 20.36 -3.04 43.36
C ASN A 567 20.33 -1.96 42.27
N ALA A 568 20.65 -2.35 41.05
CA ALA A 568 20.69 -1.52 39.86
C ALA A 568 20.25 -2.37 38.66
N PRO A 569 18.99 -2.88 38.69
CA PRO A 569 18.51 -3.77 37.65
C PRO A 569 18.38 -3.01 36.32
N PRO A 570 18.53 -3.69 35.18
CA PRO A 570 18.22 -3.09 33.90
C PRO A 570 16.75 -2.69 33.83
N VAL A 571 16.45 -1.64 33.08
CA VAL A 571 15.10 -1.10 32.91
C VAL A 571 14.76 -0.99 31.43
N TYR A 572 13.54 -1.38 31.08
CA TYR A 572 12.95 -1.14 29.78
C TYR A 572 11.75 -0.21 29.95
N ALA A 573 11.69 0.85 29.16
CA ALA A 573 10.55 1.75 29.13
C ALA A 573 9.87 1.63 27.75
N LYS A 574 8.67 1.06 27.73
CA LYS A 574 7.86 0.93 26.53
C LYS A 574 7.52 2.33 25.98
N PRO A 575 7.79 2.62 24.70
CA PRO A 575 7.42 3.89 24.10
C PRO A 575 5.89 4.08 24.13
N LEU A 576 5.47 5.33 24.16
CA LEU A 576 4.05 5.70 24.05
C LEU A 576 3.60 5.41 22.61
N PRO A 577 2.41 4.84 22.36
CA PRO A 577 1.90 4.71 21.00
C PRO A 577 1.68 6.09 20.39
N ASN A 578 2.51 6.45 19.41
CA ASN A 578 2.37 7.69 18.68
C ASN A 578 1.21 7.62 17.68
N SER A 579 0.74 8.78 17.23
CA SER A 579 -0.28 8.91 16.18
C SER A 579 0.33 9.54 14.92
N GLY A 580 -0.46 9.81 13.88
CA GLY A 580 0.01 10.51 12.68
C GLY A 580 1.24 9.87 12.03
N TRP A 581 2.16 10.70 11.53
CA TRP A 581 3.37 10.25 10.86
C TRP A 581 4.31 9.45 11.77
N THR A 582 4.54 9.87 13.01
CA THR A 582 5.39 9.12 13.96
C THR A 582 4.79 7.74 14.30
N GLY A 583 3.47 7.65 14.45
CA GLY A 583 2.77 6.38 14.66
C GLY A 583 2.87 5.44 13.45
N VAL A 584 2.78 5.97 12.24
CA VAL A 584 2.98 5.18 11.00
C VAL A 584 4.42 4.66 10.91
N VAL A 585 5.41 5.47 11.27
CA VAL A 585 6.81 5.01 11.33
C VAL A 585 7.00 3.92 12.39
N ASP A 586 6.37 4.06 13.55
CA ASP A 586 6.40 3.06 14.61
C ASP A 586 5.82 1.70 14.17
N LEU A 587 4.85 1.71 13.25
CA LEU A 587 4.30 0.50 12.63
C LEU A 587 5.17 -0.08 11.52
N MET A 588 5.78 0.79 10.71
CA MET A 588 6.53 0.36 9.52
C MET A 588 7.91 -0.20 9.87
N PHE A 589 8.52 0.31 10.94
CA PHE A 589 9.82 -0.11 11.44
C PHE A 589 9.71 -0.52 12.92
N PRO A 590 8.90 -1.56 13.24
CA PRO A 590 8.56 -1.95 14.62
C PRO A 590 9.81 -2.21 15.48
N GLU A 591 9.71 -2.03 16.79
CA GLU A 591 10.84 -2.30 17.69
C GLU A 591 11.20 -3.78 17.60
N ARG A 592 12.49 -4.06 17.41
CA ARG A 592 12.95 -5.44 17.24
C ARG A 592 12.54 -6.25 18.46
N SER A 593 11.75 -7.30 18.24
CA SER A 593 11.60 -8.33 19.24
C SER A 593 12.79 -9.29 19.20
N PRO A 594 13.38 -9.65 20.36
CA PRO A 594 14.37 -10.69 20.44
C PRO A 594 13.80 -12.11 20.26
N CYS A 595 12.48 -12.29 20.12
CA CYS A 595 11.87 -13.60 19.88
C CYS A 595 10.64 -13.56 18.96
N ASP A 596 10.24 -14.71 18.44
CA ASP A 596 9.08 -14.85 17.56
C ASP A 596 7.74 -14.91 18.33
N PRO A 597 6.61 -14.49 17.72
CA PRO A 597 6.51 -13.88 16.40
C PRO A 597 7.02 -12.42 16.39
N LYS A 598 7.64 -12.03 15.26
CA LYS A 598 8.13 -10.67 15.00
C LYS A 598 7.10 -9.88 14.20
N THR A 599 6.98 -8.58 14.46
CA THR A 599 6.16 -7.68 13.65
C THR A 599 6.81 -7.50 12.27
N GLN A 600 6.07 -7.77 11.19
CA GLN A 600 6.55 -7.61 9.81
C GLN A 600 6.57 -6.12 9.39
N GLY A 601 7.65 -5.67 8.75
CA GLY A 601 7.77 -4.32 8.19
C GLY A 601 7.10 -4.17 6.82
N LEU A 602 6.82 -2.93 6.39
CA LEU A 602 5.96 -2.62 5.23
C LEU A 602 6.45 -3.18 3.88
N VAL A 603 7.75 -3.40 3.68
CA VAL A 603 8.26 -3.91 2.39
C VAL A 603 8.10 -5.42 2.24
N GLY A 604 7.88 -6.15 3.35
CA GLY A 604 7.69 -7.61 3.29
C GLY A 604 8.87 -8.36 2.65
N PHE A 605 10.12 -7.94 2.91
CA PHE A 605 11.30 -8.59 2.30
C PHE A 605 11.37 -10.10 2.58
N GLY A 606 10.86 -10.55 3.73
CA GLY A 606 10.75 -11.98 4.05
C GLY A 606 9.82 -12.73 3.09
N ASP A 607 8.71 -12.10 2.69
CA ASP A 607 7.76 -12.70 1.75
C ASP A 607 8.37 -12.79 0.34
N ILE A 608 9.27 -11.87 -0.03
CA ILE A 608 10.04 -11.96 -1.29
C ILE A 608 11.02 -13.14 -1.21
N GLU A 609 11.72 -13.31 -0.09
CA GLU A 609 12.63 -14.45 0.11
C GLU A 609 11.87 -15.78 -0.01
N GLU A 610 10.67 -15.86 0.59
CA GLU A 610 9.78 -17.02 0.46
C GLU A 610 9.28 -17.22 -0.97
N MET A 611 8.83 -16.16 -1.65
CA MET A 611 8.40 -16.21 -3.05
C MET A 611 9.51 -16.77 -3.94
N VAL A 612 10.75 -16.31 -3.77
CA VAL A 612 11.88 -16.80 -4.58
C VAL A 612 12.21 -18.25 -4.23
N GLN A 613 12.11 -18.64 -2.96
CA GLN A 613 12.31 -20.04 -2.54
C GLN A 613 11.32 -21.00 -3.18
N VAL A 614 10.04 -20.62 -3.21
CA VAL A 614 8.96 -21.41 -3.83
C VAL A 614 9.08 -21.41 -5.36
N ALA A 615 9.47 -20.28 -5.95
CA ALA A 615 9.59 -20.16 -7.40
C ALA A 615 10.84 -20.84 -7.98
N TYR A 616 11.98 -20.83 -7.28
CA TYR A 616 13.25 -21.40 -7.77
C TYR A 616 13.13 -22.82 -8.34
N PRO A 617 12.49 -23.80 -7.66
CA PRO A 617 12.37 -25.16 -8.21
C PRO A 617 11.48 -25.24 -9.46
N ARG A 618 10.56 -24.28 -9.64
CA ARG A 618 9.60 -24.24 -10.77
C ARG A 618 10.18 -23.58 -12.01
N ILE A 619 11.21 -22.74 -11.86
CA ILE A 619 11.85 -22.07 -13.01
C ILE A 619 12.59 -23.12 -13.86
N PRO A 620 12.28 -23.25 -15.16
CA PRO A 620 13.01 -24.14 -16.05
C PRO A 620 14.41 -23.59 -16.39
N GLU A 621 15.40 -24.47 -16.50
CA GLU A 621 16.74 -24.09 -16.97
C GLU A 621 16.73 -23.88 -18.49
N ASP A 622 17.35 -22.79 -18.96
CA ASP A 622 17.49 -22.54 -20.39
C ASP A 622 18.56 -23.46 -21.00
N LYS A 623 18.13 -24.41 -21.85
CA LYS A 623 19.02 -25.38 -22.51
C LYS A 623 20.11 -24.72 -23.38
N ARG A 624 19.91 -23.47 -23.82
CA ARG A 624 20.87 -22.73 -24.65
C ARG A 624 22.14 -22.34 -23.90
N ILE A 625 22.13 -22.35 -22.56
CA ILE A 625 23.29 -22.04 -21.71
C ILE A 625 24.45 -23.00 -21.97
N TYR A 626 24.16 -24.26 -22.33
CA TYR A 626 25.17 -25.29 -22.60
C TYR A 626 25.76 -25.22 -24.03
N GLY A 627 25.22 -24.33 -24.88
CA GLY A 627 25.70 -24.10 -26.25
C GLY A 627 26.92 -23.16 -26.31
N ASP A 628 27.55 -23.09 -27.48
CA ASP A 628 28.64 -22.14 -27.75
C ASP A 628 28.12 -20.70 -27.78
N GLU A 629 28.68 -19.84 -26.93
CA GLU A 629 28.24 -18.48 -26.65
C GLU A 629 28.16 -17.60 -27.91
N ASP A 630 29.07 -17.80 -28.86
CA ASP A 630 29.12 -17.02 -30.10
C ASP A 630 28.08 -17.46 -31.14
N CYS A 631 27.56 -18.69 -30.99
CA CYS A 631 26.60 -19.31 -31.91
C CYS A 631 25.14 -19.20 -31.44
N VAL A 632 24.89 -18.73 -30.22
CA VAL A 632 23.52 -18.62 -29.68
C VAL A 632 22.86 -17.30 -30.09
N ARG A 633 21.63 -17.39 -30.62
CA ARG A 633 20.81 -16.22 -30.97
C ARG A 633 20.03 -15.74 -29.75
N GLU A 634 20.30 -14.51 -29.32
CA GLU A 634 19.53 -13.79 -28.28
C GLU A 634 18.69 -12.69 -28.93
N THR A 635 17.37 -12.81 -28.87
CA THR A 635 16.46 -11.74 -29.33
C THR A 635 16.00 -10.88 -28.15
N PRO A 636 15.54 -9.64 -28.39
CA PRO A 636 14.97 -8.80 -27.33
C PRO A 636 13.87 -9.53 -26.56
N PHE A 637 13.79 -9.36 -25.24
CA PHE A 637 12.83 -10.06 -24.37
C PHE A 637 12.99 -11.59 -24.33
N ASP A 638 14.14 -12.11 -24.74
CA ASP A 638 14.50 -13.54 -24.69
C ASP A 638 15.96 -13.70 -24.25
N ARG A 639 16.26 -13.19 -23.06
CA ARG A 639 17.62 -13.17 -22.50
C ARG A 639 17.92 -14.51 -21.86
N ILE A 640 19.11 -15.02 -22.16
CA ILE A 640 19.57 -16.31 -21.64
C ILE A 640 20.18 -16.09 -20.25
N LEU A 641 19.56 -16.69 -19.24
CA LEU A 641 19.96 -16.58 -17.85
C LEU A 641 19.94 -17.96 -17.18
N THR A 642 20.91 -18.21 -16.31
CA THR A 642 20.90 -19.39 -15.43
C THR A 642 19.70 -19.32 -14.50
N ARG A 643 19.18 -20.45 -14.06
CA ARG A 643 18.05 -20.48 -13.13
C ARG A 643 18.30 -19.68 -11.83
N PRO A 644 19.47 -19.76 -11.16
CA PRO A 644 19.80 -18.87 -10.05
C PRO A 644 19.79 -17.39 -10.43
N GLY A 645 20.27 -17.04 -11.63
CA GLY A 645 20.23 -15.67 -12.15
C GLY A 645 18.81 -15.17 -12.37
N LYS A 646 17.92 -15.98 -12.96
CA LYS A 646 16.49 -15.68 -13.11
C LYS A 646 15.80 -15.48 -11.76
N ALA A 647 16.04 -16.39 -10.82
CA ALA A 647 15.46 -16.30 -9.47
C ALA A 647 15.95 -15.07 -8.71
N ALA A 648 17.25 -14.74 -8.82
CA ALA A 648 17.83 -13.53 -8.25
C ALA A 648 17.20 -12.26 -8.86
N ILE A 649 17.12 -12.18 -10.20
CA ILE A 649 16.51 -11.06 -10.90
C ILE A 649 15.03 -10.90 -10.55
N ARG A 650 14.27 -12.00 -10.43
CA ARG A 650 12.90 -12.00 -9.92
C ARG A 650 12.82 -11.34 -8.54
N GLY A 651 13.65 -11.77 -7.59
CA GLY A 651 13.73 -11.16 -6.26
C GLY A 651 14.10 -9.67 -6.30
N LEU A 652 15.05 -9.29 -7.15
CA LEU A 652 15.48 -7.89 -7.32
C LEU A 652 14.38 -7.00 -7.91
N ILE A 653 13.63 -7.50 -8.89
CA ILE A 653 12.53 -6.75 -9.51
C ILE A 653 11.43 -6.50 -8.47
N MET A 654 10.98 -7.55 -7.77
CA MET A 654 9.96 -7.43 -6.73
C MET A 654 10.42 -6.52 -5.57
N ALA A 655 11.66 -6.67 -5.11
CA ALA A 655 12.22 -5.81 -4.07
C ALA A 655 12.27 -4.34 -4.51
N GLY A 656 12.66 -4.07 -5.76
CA GLY A 656 12.62 -2.73 -6.34
C GLY A 656 11.21 -2.17 -6.32
N ILE A 657 10.24 -2.86 -6.92
CA ILE A 657 8.84 -2.43 -6.96
C ILE A 657 8.32 -2.12 -5.55
N ARG A 658 8.49 -3.04 -4.60
CA ARG A 658 8.00 -2.86 -3.22
C ARG A 658 8.66 -1.69 -2.49
N SER A 659 9.94 -1.42 -2.71
CA SER A 659 10.62 -0.24 -2.14
C SER A 659 10.01 1.07 -2.62
N PHE A 660 9.72 1.19 -3.93
CA PHE A 660 9.10 2.40 -4.48
C PHE A 660 7.63 2.54 -4.10
N VAL A 661 6.87 1.45 -4.05
CA VAL A 661 5.49 1.44 -3.57
C VAL A 661 5.41 1.86 -2.10
N SER A 662 6.29 1.32 -1.25
CA SER A 662 6.34 1.67 0.18
C SER A 662 6.62 3.16 0.39
N LEU A 663 7.53 3.74 -0.39
CA LEU A 663 7.77 5.19 -0.39
C LEU A 663 6.54 5.98 -0.87
N GLY A 664 5.86 5.52 -1.93
CA GLY A 664 4.65 6.17 -2.44
C GLY A 664 3.50 6.15 -1.43
N PHE A 665 3.35 5.07 -0.66
CA PHE A 665 2.37 5.00 0.43
C PHE A 665 2.64 6.05 1.50
N MET A 666 3.91 6.29 1.84
CA MET A 666 4.27 7.34 2.78
C MET A 666 3.98 8.72 2.22
N LYS A 667 4.43 8.99 0.99
CA LYS A 667 4.22 10.30 0.37
C LYS A 667 2.74 10.67 0.15
N SER A 668 1.89 9.67 -0.01
CA SER A 668 0.42 9.83 -0.17
C SER A 668 -0.37 9.45 1.08
N LEU A 669 0.25 9.49 2.27
CA LEU A 669 -0.35 9.04 3.54
C LEU A 669 -1.75 9.64 3.80
N ALA A 670 -1.92 10.95 3.56
CA ALA A 670 -3.22 11.61 3.78
C ALA A 670 -4.34 11.11 2.86
N THR A 671 -4.00 10.66 1.66
CA THR A 671 -4.97 10.06 0.75
C THR A 671 -5.31 8.64 1.20
N PHE A 672 -4.30 7.84 1.55
CA PHE A 672 -4.48 6.43 1.92
C PHE A 672 -5.09 6.21 3.31
N THR A 673 -4.98 7.17 4.22
CA THR A 673 -5.68 7.15 5.52
C THR A 673 -7.12 7.65 5.42
N GLN A 674 -7.51 8.33 4.33
CA GLN A 674 -8.90 8.68 4.07
C GLN A 674 -9.60 7.60 3.23
N TYR A 675 -8.99 7.22 2.11
CA TYR A 675 -9.45 6.18 1.20
C TYR A 675 -8.47 5.01 1.21
N ALA A 676 -8.91 3.85 1.68
CA ALA A 676 -8.10 2.67 1.82
C ALA A 676 -7.36 2.36 0.51
N PRO A 677 -6.05 2.01 0.54
CA PRO A 677 -5.21 1.74 -0.62
C PRO A 677 -5.58 0.43 -1.36
N ASP A 678 -6.86 0.18 -1.60
CA ASP A 678 -7.34 -0.93 -2.42
C ASP A 678 -7.33 -0.50 -3.89
N PHE A 679 -6.33 -0.96 -4.65
CA PHE A 679 -6.14 -0.53 -6.03
C PHE A 679 -7.10 -1.21 -7.02
N ASP A 680 -7.80 -2.27 -6.61
CA ASP A 680 -8.83 -2.90 -7.44
C ASP A 680 -10.16 -2.14 -7.34
N ASN A 681 -10.51 -1.70 -6.12
CA ASN A 681 -11.81 -1.10 -5.83
C ASN A 681 -11.80 0.44 -5.77
N ASN A 682 -10.70 1.08 -5.37
CA ASN A 682 -10.69 2.51 -5.07
C ASN A 682 -9.81 3.34 -6.01
N TYR A 683 -8.74 2.76 -6.56
CA TYR A 683 -7.78 3.46 -7.41
C TYR A 683 -7.79 2.90 -8.83
N SER A 684 -7.26 3.69 -9.75
CA SER A 684 -7.00 3.35 -11.14
C SER A 684 -5.53 2.96 -11.27
N LYS A 685 -5.20 2.20 -12.32
CA LYS A 685 -3.82 1.81 -12.63
C LYS A 685 -2.91 3.02 -12.89
N ILE A 686 -3.46 4.24 -13.03
CA ILE A 686 -2.69 5.49 -13.15
C ILE A 686 -1.60 5.60 -12.08
N TYR A 687 -1.91 5.23 -10.83
CA TYR A 687 -0.94 5.34 -9.74
C TYR A 687 0.23 4.37 -9.95
N ALA A 688 -0.02 3.14 -10.40
CA ALA A 688 1.02 2.18 -10.79
C ALA A 688 1.89 2.73 -11.94
N GLY A 689 1.26 3.37 -12.95
CA GLY A 689 1.98 4.02 -14.05
C GLY A 689 2.86 5.19 -13.58
N TYR A 690 2.40 5.95 -12.57
CA TYR A 690 3.20 7.00 -11.95
C TYR A 690 4.42 6.43 -11.20
N ILE A 691 4.22 5.40 -10.37
CA ILE A 691 5.32 4.73 -9.66
C ILE A 691 6.35 4.19 -10.66
N LEU A 692 5.91 3.63 -11.79
CA LEU A 692 6.80 3.18 -12.87
C LEU A 692 7.69 4.32 -13.40
N GLU A 693 7.13 5.50 -13.67
CA GLU A 693 7.93 6.64 -14.16
C GLU A 693 8.88 7.18 -13.08
N VAL A 694 8.49 7.14 -11.80
CA VAL A 694 9.38 7.48 -10.67
C VAL A 694 10.54 6.47 -10.57
N MET A 695 10.26 5.17 -10.74
CA MET A 695 11.28 4.12 -10.81
C MET A 695 12.24 4.38 -11.95
N LYS A 696 11.72 4.67 -13.16
CA LYS A 696 12.53 5.00 -14.34
C LYS A 696 13.47 6.16 -14.06
N GLU A 697 12.95 7.27 -13.56
CA GLU A 697 13.74 8.46 -13.25
C GLU A 697 14.87 8.15 -12.27
N SER A 698 14.56 7.47 -11.17
CA SER A 698 15.53 7.13 -10.12
C SER A 698 16.60 6.13 -10.59
N MET A 699 16.22 5.13 -11.38
CA MET A 699 17.13 4.11 -11.92
C MET A 699 18.04 4.67 -13.03
N MET A 700 17.61 5.71 -13.74
CA MET A 700 18.39 6.41 -14.77
C MET A 700 19.26 7.55 -14.22
N SER A 701 19.06 7.99 -12.97
CA SER A 701 19.78 9.14 -12.38
C SER A 701 20.89 8.74 -11.39
N THR A 702 21.33 7.48 -11.38
CA THR A 702 22.24 6.95 -10.36
C THR A 702 23.71 7.28 -10.72
N GLY A 703 24.07 8.56 -10.58
CA GLY A 703 25.37 9.14 -10.96
C GLY A 703 26.56 8.19 -10.95
N GLY A 704 27.09 7.91 -12.15
CA GLY A 704 28.21 7.01 -12.37
C GLY A 704 29.57 7.69 -12.23
N ASN A 705 30.49 7.03 -11.53
CA ASN A 705 31.93 7.25 -11.67
C ASN A 705 32.32 7.10 -13.16
N PHE A 706 33.23 7.95 -13.63
CA PHE A 706 33.83 7.93 -14.99
C PHE A 706 34.42 6.57 -15.43
N LEU A 707 34.60 5.62 -14.50
CA LEU A 707 35.15 4.29 -14.75
C LEU A 707 34.09 3.17 -14.78
N ASN A 708 32.80 3.50 -14.94
CA ASN A 708 31.72 2.52 -14.98
C ASN A 708 31.44 2.09 -16.45
N PRO A 709 31.67 0.82 -16.85
CA PRO A 709 31.45 0.34 -18.21
C PRO A 709 29.97 -0.01 -18.49
N PHE A 710 29.03 0.74 -17.90
CA PHE A 710 27.59 0.51 -18.02
C PHE A 710 26.83 1.82 -17.89
N ASN A 711 26.06 2.16 -18.92
CA ASN A 711 25.30 3.39 -18.93
C ASN A 711 24.04 3.26 -18.05
N ASP A 712 23.64 4.32 -17.38
CA ASP A 712 22.45 4.35 -16.52
C ASP A 712 21.18 4.04 -17.33
N THR A 713 21.19 4.39 -18.61
CA THR A 713 20.07 4.19 -19.52
C THR A 713 19.91 2.73 -19.97
N GLU A 714 21.02 2.04 -20.25
CA GLU A 714 21.03 0.60 -20.56
C GLU A 714 20.40 -0.22 -19.43
N PHE A 715 20.60 0.23 -18.17
CA PHE A 715 20.14 -0.49 -16.99
C PHE A 715 18.62 -0.54 -16.95
N TRP A 716 18.00 0.61 -17.18
CA TRP A 716 16.55 0.70 -17.19
C TRP A 716 15.93 -0.21 -18.26
N TYR A 717 16.46 -0.22 -19.49
CA TYR A 717 15.91 -1.07 -20.54
C TYR A 717 16.17 -2.55 -20.30
N ALA A 718 17.32 -2.92 -19.73
CA ALA A 718 17.57 -4.30 -19.30
C ALA A 718 16.62 -4.71 -18.17
N TYR A 719 16.38 -3.83 -17.19
CA TYR A 719 15.43 -4.06 -16.10
C TYR A 719 13.99 -4.21 -16.62
N LEU A 720 13.58 -3.37 -17.58
CA LEU A 720 12.28 -3.45 -18.25
C LEU A 720 12.14 -4.74 -19.08
N GLU A 721 13.18 -5.13 -19.81
CA GLU A 721 13.23 -6.40 -20.54
C GLU A 721 13.00 -7.59 -19.60
N GLN A 722 13.71 -7.61 -18.48
CA GLN A 722 13.60 -8.66 -17.48
C GLN A 722 12.26 -8.65 -16.74
N SER A 723 11.62 -7.48 -16.60
CA SER A 723 10.28 -7.37 -16.02
C SER A 723 9.22 -8.01 -16.92
N VAL A 724 9.33 -7.86 -18.24
CA VAL A 724 8.43 -8.54 -19.20
C VAL A 724 8.70 -10.04 -19.20
N GLN A 725 9.97 -10.48 -19.23
CA GLN A 725 10.31 -11.90 -19.15
C GLN A 725 9.79 -12.53 -17.85
N LEU A 726 9.90 -11.85 -16.72
CA LEU A 726 9.34 -12.30 -15.45
C LEU A 726 7.82 -12.50 -15.54
N TYR A 727 7.09 -11.58 -16.18
CA TYR A 727 5.64 -11.71 -16.34
C TYR A 727 5.29 -12.93 -17.21
N VAL A 728 6.00 -13.13 -18.32
CA VAL A 728 5.79 -14.28 -19.22
C VAL A 728 6.14 -15.60 -18.52
N ASP A 729 7.28 -15.67 -17.83
CA ASP A 729 7.70 -16.86 -17.06
C ASP A 729 6.65 -17.22 -15.98
N ARG A 730 6.00 -16.22 -15.36
CA ARG A 730 4.90 -16.46 -14.41
C ARG A 730 3.62 -16.92 -15.09
N LEU A 731 3.29 -16.36 -16.26
CA LEU A 731 2.11 -16.77 -17.04
C LEU A 731 2.21 -18.23 -17.52
N GLU A 732 3.43 -18.72 -17.77
CA GLU A 732 3.71 -20.11 -18.14
C GLU A 732 3.71 -21.08 -16.93
N ASP A 733 3.81 -20.58 -15.70
CA ASP A 733 3.76 -21.39 -14.48
C ASP A 733 2.31 -21.76 -14.13
N GLN A 734 1.93 -23.02 -14.40
CA GLN A 734 0.59 -23.54 -14.12
C GLN A 734 0.23 -23.54 -12.61
N GLN A 735 1.22 -23.37 -11.72
CA GLN A 735 1.01 -23.27 -10.27
C GLN A 735 0.93 -21.81 -9.77
N ASP A 736 1.00 -20.81 -10.66
CA ASP A 736 0.78 -19.40 -10.33
C ASP A 736 -0.72 -19.06 -10.48
N ASP A 737 -1.44 -19.02 -9.37
CA ASP A 737 -2.88 -18.69 -9.37
C ASP A 737 -3.16 -17.19 -9.60
N ALA A 738 -2.13 -16.33 -9.51
CA ALA A 738 -2.27 -14.87 -9.60
C ALA A 738 -2.22 -14.41 -11.06
N ILE A 739 -1.27 -14.92 -11.85
CA ILE A 739 -1.10 -14.56 -13.27
C ILE A 739 -1.47 -15.77 -14.13
N THR A 740 -2.71 -15.79 -14.64
CA THR A 740 -3.18 -16.81 -15.59
C THR A 740 -3.69 -16.18 -16.88
N ILE A 741 -3.81 -16.99 -17.93
CA ILE A 741 -4.32 -16.54 -19.23
C ILE A 741 -5.74 -15.98 -19.11
N GLU A 742 -6.58 -16.56 -18.24
CA GLU A 742 -7.96 -16.13 -18.03
C GLU A 742 -8.07 -14.80 -17.28
N LYS A 743 -7.11 -14.50 -16.40
CA LYS A 743 -7.07 -13.26 -15.61
C LYS A 743 -6.26 -12.14 -16.27
N MET A 744 -5.60 -12.43 -17.40
CA MET A 744 -4.75 -11.48 -18.10
C MET A 744 -5.58 -10.33 -18.70
N PRO A 745 -5.26 -9.07 -18.39
CA PRO A 745 -5.93 -7.93 -19.00
C PRO A 745 -5.76 -7.88 -20.53
N GLU A 746 -6.78 -7.42 -21.23
CA GLU A 746 -6.78 -7.32 -22.69
C GLU A 746 -5.67 -6.38 -23.21
N SER A 747 -5.36 -5.34 -22.44
CA SER A 747 -4.29 -4.38 -22.72
C SER A 747 -2.90 -5.04 -22.68
N VAL A 748 -2.66 -5.92 -21.70
CA VAL A 748 -1.43 -6.69 -21.55
C VAL A 748 -1.30 -7.72 -22.68
N ARG A 749 -2.40 -8.42 -23.02
CA ARG A 749 -2.43 -9.34 -24.16
C ARG A 749 -2.01 -8.64 -25.47
N THR A 750 -2.61 -7.49 -25.75
CA THR A 750 -2.27 -6.69 -26.93
C THR A 750 -0.81 -6.22 -26.92
N ALA A 751 -0.26 -5.87 -25.75
CA ALA A 751 1.13 -5.48 -25.60
C ALA A 751 2.08 -6.65 -25.90
N LEU A 752 1.83 -7.84 -25.34
CA LEU A 752 2.63 -9.04 -25.58
C LEU A 752 2.58 -9.49 -27.05
N GLU A 753 1.44 -9.40 -27.72
CA GLU A 753 1.32 -9.69 -29.16
C GLU A 753 2.21 -8.77 -30.02
N ARG A 754 2.34 -7.49 -29.63
CA ARG A 754 3.23 -6.54 -30.32
C ARG A 754 4.69 -6.82 -30.04
N ILE A 755 5.01 -7.26 -28.82
CA ILE A 755 6.36 -7.69 -28.43
C ILE A 755 6.77 -8.95 -29.21
N ASP A 756 5.91 -9.96 -29.31
CA ASP A 756 6.15 -11.16 -30.13
C ASP A 756 6.36 -10.78 -31.61
N LYS A 757 5.54 -9.87 -32.15
CA LYS A 757 5.71 -9.36 -33.52
C LYS A 757 7.05 -8.65 -33.73
N LEU A 758 7.56 -7.94 -32.73
CA LEU A 758 8.90 -7.32 -32.75
C LEU A 758 9.98 -8.41 -32.77
N GLN A 759 9.90 -9.39 -31.87
CA GLN A 759 10.86 -10.51 -31.79
C GLN A 759 10.97 -11.26 -33.12
N ARG A 760 9.83 -11.58 -33.76
CA ARG A 760 9.79 -12.29 -35.06
C ARG A 760 10.43 -11.49 -36.20
N ARG A 761 10.35 -10.16 -36.15
CA ARG A 761 10.89 -9.25 -37.18
C ARG A 761 12.31 -8.77 -36.89
N TYR A 762 12.84 -9.05 -35.72
CA TYR A 762 14.16 -8.57 -35.29
C TYR A 762 15.28 -9.20 -36.13
N LYS A 763 16.06 -8.34 -36.80
CA LYS A 763 17.24 -8.75 -37.57
C LYS A 763 18.44 -8.82 -36.61
N TYR A 764 18.81 -10.04 -36.24
CA TYR A 764 19.96 -10.29 -35.35
C TYR A 764 21.30 -9.99 -36.07
N PRO A 765 22.20 -9.19 -35.49
CA PRO A 765 23.51 -8.88 -36.09
C PRO A 765 24.43 -10.11 -36.08
N ARG A 766 24.73 -10.65 -37.27
CA ARG A 766 25.54 -11.89 -37.42
C ARG A 766 26.98 -11.66 -37.86
N ASP A 767 27.22 -10.66 -38.71
CA ASP A 767 28.49 -10.52 -39.43
C ASP A 767 29.33 -9.34 -38.91
N PHE A 768 30.66 -9.46 -39.02
CA PHE A 768 31.62 -8.40 -38.68
C PHE A 768 31.45 -7.13 -39.55
N ASP A 769 30.84 -7.26 -40.74
CA ASP A 769 30.58 -6.14 -41.63
C ASP A 769 29.44 -5.24 -41.11
N ASP A 770 28.44 -5.81 -40.40
CA ASP A 770 27.42 -5.01 -39.70
C ASP A 770 28.07 -4.18 -38.57
N PHE A 771 29.09 -4.74 -37.90
CA PHE A 771 29.87 -4.09 -36.82
C PHE A 771 30.85 -3.02 -37.34
N ASN A 772 31.50 -3.22 -38.49
CA ASN A 772 32.41 -2.24 -39.11
C ASN A 772 31.69 -1.15 -39.94
N SER A 773 30.38 -1.27 -40.16
CA SER A 773 29.59 -0.28 -40.90
C SER A 773 29.09 0.89 -40.06
N GLU A 774 29.19 0.75 -38.74
CA GLU A 774 28.89 1.77 -37.72
C GLU A 774 30.22 2.00 -36.98
N ASP A 775 30.68 3.25 -36.85
CA ASP A 775 32.00 3.62 -36.27
C ASP A 775 32.05 3.32 -34.76
N TYR A 776 32.11 2.04 -34.36
CA TYR A 776 32.22 1.66 -32.95
C TYR A 776 33.68 1.65 -32.47
N GLY A 777 33.91 2.21 -31.29
CA GLY A 777 35.24 2.43 -30.72
C GLY A 777 36.14 1.18 -30.55
N PHE A 778 37.47 1.42 -30.55
CA PHE A 778 38.57 0.42 -30.56
C PHE A 778 38.55 -0.64 -29.42
N PHE A 779 37.74 -0.46 -28.38
CA PHE A 779 37.70 -1.34 -27.20
C PHE A 779 36.39 -2.14 -27.04
N GLU A 780 35.43 -2.03 -27.97
CA GLU A 780 34.16 -2.75 -27.87
C GLU A 780 34.20 -4.18 -28.42
N SER A 781 33.48 -5.09 -27.76
CA SER A 781 33.31 -6.47 -28.20
C SER A 781 32.00 -6.66 -28.95
N MET A 782 31.98 -7.58 -29.91
CA MET A 782 30.78 -7.91 -30.69
C MET A 782 29.61 -8.41 -29.81
N LYS A 783 29.91 -8.98 -28.63
CA LYS A 783 28.93 -9.30 -27.58
C LYS A 783 28.26 -8.05 -27.01
N SER A 784 29.03 -7.01 -26.69
CA SER A 784 28.53 -5.73 -26.19
C SER A 784 27.63 -5.04 -27.22
N PHE A 785 28.07 -5.03 -28.49
CA PHE A 785 27.30 -4.46 -29.60
C PHE A 785 25.93 -5.15 -29.77
N ARG A 786 25.88 -6.48 -29.74
CA ARG A 786 24.63 -7.25 -29.81
C ARG A 786 23.69 -6.94 -28.64
N GLU A 787 24.22 -6.80 -27.42
CA GLU A 787 23.46 -6.42 -26.22
C GLU A 787 22.83 -5.03 -26.40
N SER A 788 23.62 -4.04 -26.84
CA SER A 788 23.14 -2.68 -27.10
C SER A 788 22.02 -2.64 -28.14
N LYS A 789 22.16 -3.34 -29.28
CA LYS A 789 21.09 -3.43 -30.31
C LYS A 789 19.81 -4.09 -29.80
N ASN A 790 19.93 -5.09 -28.91
CA ASN A 790 18.76 -5.69 -28.28
C ASN A 790 18.03 -4.68 -27.38
N LEU A 791 18.77 -3.91 -26.57
CA LEU A 791 18.19 -2.88 -25.70
C LEU A 791 17.60 -1.70 -26.50
N GLU A 792 18.19 -1.33 -27.64
CA GLU A 792 17.61 -0.34 -28.55
C GLU A 792 16.25 -0.81 -29.10
N ALA A 793 16.11 -2.12 -29.39
CA ALA A 793 14.83 -2.69 -29.80
C ALA A 793 13.79 -2.66 -28.65
N VAL A 794 14.22 -2.89 -27.41
CA VAL A 794 13.37 -2.74 -26.20
C VAL A 794 12.89 -1.29 -26.07
N GLN A 795 13.78 -0.30 -26.23
CA GLN A 795 13.45 1.12 -26.18
C GLN A 795 12.37 1.51 -27.21
N ARG A 796 12.43 0.95 -28.43
CA ARG A 796 11.44 1.25 -29.49
C ARG A 796 10.02 0.80 -29.14
N ILE A 797 9.86 -0.19 -28.27
CA ILE A 797 8.57 -0.73 -27.81
C ILE A 797 8.31 -0.46 -26.32
N GLU A 798 9.04 0.50 -25.74
CA GLU A 798 8.98 0.83 -24.31
C GLU A 798 7.54 1.01 -23.81
N SER A 799 6.67 1.65 -24.59
CA SER A 799 5.28 1.90 -24.17
C SER A 799 4.48 0.62 -23.93
N ASP A 800 4.68 -0.43 -24.73
CA ASP A 800 3.96 -1.70 -24.54
C ASP A 800 4.60 -2.51 -23.40
N ALA A 801 5.94 -2.51 -23.28
CA ALA A 801 6.65 -3.15 -22.17
C ALA A 801 6.29 -2.52 -20.81
N LYS A 802 6.08 -1.20 -20.77
CA LYS A 802 5.61 -0.49 -19.56
C LYS A 802 4.20 -0.91 -19.14
N ILE A 803 3.30 -1.26 -20.06
CA ILE A 803 1.96 -1.76 -19.71
C ILE A 803 2.08 -3.08 -18.96
N VAL A 804 2.97 -3.98 -19.39
CA VAL A 804 3.22 -5.26 -18.70
C VAL A 804 3.81 -5.02 -17.30
N MET A 805 4.81 -4.14 -17.18
CA MET A 805 5.42 -3.81 -15.89
C MET A 805 4.45 -3.07 -14.96
N GLN A 806 3.54 -2.25 -15.50
CA GLN A 806 2.49 -1.58 -14.74
C GLN A 806 1.56 -2.60 -14.07
N GLU A 807 1.28 -3.74 -14.71
CA GLU A 807 0.49 -4.82 -14.11
C GLU A 807 1.21 -5.46 -12.92
N LEU A 808 2.51 -5.72 -13.04
CA LEU A 808 3.33 -6.22 -11.92
C LEU A 808 3.32 -5.24 -10.73
N ILE A 809 3.43 -3.94 -11.01
CA ILE A 809 3.37 -2.91 -9.96
C ILE A 809 1.97 -2.87 -9.31
N HIS A 810 0.90 -3.02 -10.10
CA HIS A 810 -0.48 -3.07 -9.61
C HIS A 810 -0.72 -4.23 -8.65
N GLU A 811 -0.21 -5.43 -8.96
CA GLU A 811 -0.25 -6.60 -8.08
C GLU A 811 0.45 -6.32 -6.74
N GLU A 812 1.68 -5.79 -6.78
CA GLU A 812 2.47 -5.50 -5.59
C GLU A 812 1.88 -4.35 -4.76
N LEU A 813 1.24 -3.36 -5.39
CA LEU A 813 0.46 -2.32 -4.72
C LEU A 813 -0.65 -2.94 -3.85
N ASN A 814 -1.44 -3.85 -4.42
CA ASN A 814 -2.51 -4.53 -3.67
C ASN A 814 -1.97 -5.46 -2.58
N HIS A 815 -0.84 -6.12 -2.81
CA HIS A 815 -0.20 -6.95 -1.79
C HIS A 815 0.25 -6.10 -0.58
N LEU A 816 1.00 -5.02 -0.83
CA LEU A 816 1.46 -4.13 0.23
C LEU A 816 0.32 -3.37 0.90
N ALA A 817 -0.74 -3.04 0.17
CA ALA A 817 -1.92 -2.40 0.74
C ALA A 817 -2.59 -3.22 1.84
N LYS A 818 -2.61 -4.56 1.71
CA LYS A 818 -3.16 -5.46 2.74
C LYS A 818 -2.32 -5.38 4.02
N ILE A 819 -1.00 -5.47 3.90
CA ILE A 819 -0.05 -5.33 5.02
C ILE A 819 -0.23 -3.95 5.67
N TYR A 820 -0.27 -2.90 4.85
CA TYR A 820 -0.42 -1.53 5.28
C TYR A 820 -1.71 -1.28 6.06
N LYS A 821 -2.85 -1.76 5.54
CA LYS A 821 -4.15 -1.64 6.20
C LYS A 821 -4.17 -2.34 7.55
N ASN A 822 -3.64 -3.56 7.63
CA ASN A 822 -3.54 -4.32 8.89
C ASN A 822 -2.70 -3.57 9.93
N ASN A 823 -1.58 -2.97 9.49
CA ASN A 823 -0.74 -2.17 10.36
C ASN A 823 -1.46 -0.89 10.83
N LEU A 824 -2.12 -0.15 9.93
CA LEU A 824 -2.89 1.06 10.28
C LEU A 824 -4.03 0.78 11.27
N HIS A 825 -4.67 -0.39 11.20
CA HIS A 825 -5.64 -0.82 12.20
C HIS A 825 -5.03 -0.89 13.61
N GLN A 826 -3.78 -1.34 13.74
CA GLN A 826 -3.08 -1.42 15.03
C GLN A 826 -2.74 -0.04 15.63
N ALA A 827 -2.56 1.00 14.80
CA ALA A 827 -2.26 2.37 15.28
C ALA A 827 -3.48 3.32 15.31
N ASN A 828 -4.71 2.81 15.29
CA ASN A 828 -5.92 3.65 15.27
C ASN A 828 -5.96 4.67 14.09
N ALA A 829 -5.22 4.35 13.02
CA ALA A 829 -5.09 5.13 11.79
C ALA A 829 -5.73 4.42 10.59
N ALA A 830 -6.63 3.47 10.85
CA ALA A 830 -7.35 2.73 9.84
C ALA A 830 -8.07 3.67 8.87
N PRO A 831 -8.12 3.33 7.56
CA PRO A 831 -8.76 4.16 6.56
C PRO A 831 -10.25 4.32 6.82
N THR A 832 -10.77 5.53 6.61
CA THR A 832 -12.19 5.85 6.81
C THR A 832 -13.09 5.17 5.77
N ILE A 833 -12.66 5.16 4.50
CA ILE A 833 -13.44 4.65 3.37
C ILE A 833 -12.74 3.43 2.78
N SER A 834 -13.41 2.27 2.80
CA SER A 834 -12.84 1.00 2.32
C SER A 834 -13.19 0.67 0.87
N ASN A 835 -14.38 1.06 0.39
CA ASN A 835 -14.88 0.72 -0.94
C ASN A 835 -15.56 1.94 -1.59
N MET A 836 -15.12 2.27 -2.80
CA MET A 836 -15.54 3.46 -3.54
C MET A 836 -16.97 3.37 -4.08
N ASN A 837 -17.44 2.19 -4.49
CA ASN A 837 -18.83 2.01 -4.95
C ASN A 837 -19.82 2.20 -3.81
N TYR A 838 -19.51 1.70 -2.61
CA TYR A 838 -20.30 1.96 -1.41
C TYR A 838 -20.31 3.43 -1.02
N TYR A 839 -19.14 4.07 -1.09
CA TYR A 839 -19.05 5.51 -0.90
C TYR A 839 -19.92 6.28 -1.90
N PHE A 840 -19.95 5.86 -3.16
CA PHE A 840 -20.79 6.45 -4.19
C PHE A 840 -22.28 6.32 -3.87
N PHE A 841 -22.76 5.13 -3.51
CA PHE A 841 -24.15 4.94 -3.12
C PHE A 841 -24.55 5.86 -1.96
N ASN A 842 -23.69 5.99 -0.94
CA ASN A 842 -23.99 6.77 0.25
C ASN A 842 -23.97 8.30 0.01
N ASN A 843 -23.10 8.79 -0.89
CA ASN A 843 -22.84 10.23 -1.05
C ASN A 843 -23.38 10.85 -2.34
N PHE A 844 -23.63 10.05 -3.38
CA PHE A 844 -24.00 10.52 -4.72
C PHE A 844 -25.35 10.01 -5.21
N CYS A 845 -25.95 9.01 -4.55
CA CYS A 845 -27.28 8.52 -4.89
C CYS A 845 -28.34 8.97 -3.88
N ASP A 846 -29.45 9.52 -4.39
CA ASP A 846 -30.69 9.67 -3.63
C ASP A 846 -31.17 8.29 -3.17
N GLY A 847 -31.52 8.18 -1.88
CA GLY A 847 -32.00 6.95 -1.25
C GLY A 847 -30.93 6.08 -0.61
N GLY A 848 -29.65 6.33 -0.90
CA GLY A 848 -28.52 5.60 -0.31
C GLY A 848 -28.09 6.10 1.07
N GLU A 849 -28.56 7.27 1.53
CA GLU A 849 -28.05 7.91 2.76
C GLU A 849 -28.31 7.10 4.03
N GLY A 850 -29.35 6.26 4.02
CA GLY A 850 -29.70 5.41 5.13
C GLY A 850 -28.77 4.21 5.34
N LEU A 851 -27.90 3.91 4.37
CA LEU A 851 -27.09 2.70 4.36
C LEU A 851 -25.73 2.90 5.05
N GLN A 852 -25.37 1.96 5.92
CA GLN A 852 -24.11 1.87 6.62
C GLN A 852 -23.18 0.86 5.91
N LEU A 853 -22.75 1.20 4.69
CA LEU A 853 -21.92 0.34 3.84
C LEU A 853 -20.41 0.38 4.18
N HIS A 854 -19.96 1.32 5.01
CA HIS A 854 -18.55 1.42 5.40
C HIS A 854 -18.22 0.51 6.59
N GLY A 855 -17.40 -0.51 6.35
CA GLY A 855 -16.87 -1.43 7.37
C GLY A 855 -16.95 -2.89 6.92
N GLU A 856 -16.72 -3.82 7.85
CA GLU A 856 -16.92 -5.25 7.60
C GLU A 856 -18.37 -5.64 7.87
N HIS A 857 -19.02 -6.31 6.92
CA HIS A 857 -20.40 -6.76 7.07
C HIS A 857 -20.45 -8.18 7.65
N ILE A 858 -21.05 -8.32 8.83
CA ILE A 858 -21.28 -9.60 9.48
C ILE A 858 -22.78 -9.86 9.60
N SER A 859 -23.16 -11.13 9.50
CA SER A 859 -24.55 -11.55 9.71
C SER A 859 -24.71 -12.06 11.14
N ARG A 860 -25.73 -11.58 11.85
CA ARG A 860 -26.09 -12.08 13.18
C ARG A 860 -27.59 -12.40 13.26
N PRO A 861 -28.03 -13.27 14.18
CA PRO A 861 -29.45 -13.53 14.38
C PRO A 861 -30.22 -12.25 14.75
N LYS A 862 -31.36 -12.02 14.10
CA LYS A 862 -32.29 -10.95 14.48
C LYS A 862 -32.74 -11.16 15.93
N ALA A 863 -32.94 -10.08 16.68
CA ALA A 863 -33.40 -10.17 18.06
C ALA A 863 -34.70 -11.00 18.17
N GLY A 864 -34.65 -12.07 18.99
CA GLY A 864 -35.79 -12.98 19.20
C GLY A 864 -36.07 -13.98 18.08
N SER A 865 -35.28 -14.00 16.99
CA SER A 865 -35.47 -14.94 15.88
C SER A 865 -34.87 -16.33 16.12
N LEU A 866 -33.74 -16.38 16.82
CA LEU A 866 -33.03 -17.60 17.20
C LEU A 866 -32.46 -17.45 18.62
N PRO A 867 -32.31 -18.55 19.36
CA PRO A 867 -31.63 -18.55 20.65
C PRO A 867 -30.15 -18.17 20.48
N LEU A 868 -29.60 -17.47 21.48
CA LEU A 868 -28.21 -17.00 21.51
C LEU A 868 -27.30 -17.88 22.40
N SER A 869 -27.89 -18.82 23.14
CA SER A 869 -27.19 -19.79 23.99
C SER A 869 -28.12 -20.94 24.39
N GLY A 870 -27.55 -22.00 24.96
CA GLY A 870 -28.29 -23.12 25.54
C GLY A 870 -28.47 -24.33 24.63
N SER A 871 -29.00 -25.40 25.24
CA SER A 871 -29.21 -26.72 24.66
C SER A 871 -30.70 -27.10 24.64
N GLY A 872 -31.06 -28.12 23.86
CA GLY A 872 -32.43 -28.65 23.78
C GLY A 872 -33.43 -27.78 23.01
N HIS A 873 -32.94 -26.95 22.09
CA HIS A 873 -33.81 -26.19 21.18
C HIS A 873 -34.34 -27.11 20.08
N TYR A 874 -35.48 -26.76 19.46
CA TYR A 874 -36.07 -27.58 18.40
C TYR A 874 -36.40 -26.71 17.18
N SER A 875 -35.93 -27.13 16.00
CA SER A 875 -36.26 -26.47 14.73
C SER A 875 -37.36 -27.22 14.00
N THR A 876 -38.34 -26.47 13.50
CA THR A 876 -39.46 -26.99 12.69
C THR A 876 -39.18 -26.97 11.19
N GLY A 877 -37.94 -26.71 10.76
CA GLY A 877 -37.54 -26.61 9.35
C GLY A 877 -37.70 -25.22 8.72
N ASP A 878 -38.07 -24.20 9.51
CA ASP A 878 -38.33 -22.83 9.06
C ASP A 878 -37.25 -21.83 9.52
N GLN A 879 -36.22 -22.30 10.22
CA GLN A 879 -35.23 -21.46 10.90
C GLN A 879 -33.78 -21.80 10.54
N LEU A 880 -33.48 -23.09 10.43
CA LEU A 880 -32.13 -23.61 10.23
C LEU A 880 -32.13 -24.61 9.06
N ALA A 881 -31.01 -24.69 8.36
CA ALA A 881 -30.76 -25.66 7.31
C ALA A 881 -29.44 -26.38 7.53
N LEU A 882 -29.30 -27.56 6.95
CA LEU A 882 -28.01 -28.23 6.79
C LEU A 882 -27.12 -27.43 5.82
N PRO A 883 -25.79 -27.66 5.79
CA PRO A 883 -24.88 -26.96 4.89
C PRO A 883 -25.23 -27.10 3.40
N ASN A 884 -25.95 -28.16 3.04
CA ASN A 884 -26.46 -28.39 1.69
C ASN A 884 -27.76 -27.62 1.36
N GLY A 885 -28.24 -26.77 2.27
CA GLY A 885 -29.45 -25.95 2.11
C GLY A 885 -30.77 -26.66 2.46
N THR A 886 -30.73 -27.94 2.86
CA THR A 886 -31.94 -28.69 3.24
C THR A 886 -32.49 -28.19 4.58
N PRO A 887 -33.79 -27.86 4.69
CA PRO A 887 -34.42 -27.50 5.96
C PRO A 887 -34.16 -28.52 7.06
N TYR A 888 -33.67 -28.07 8.21
CA TYR A 888 -33.37 -28.93 9.34
C TYR A 888 -34.57 -29.03 10.29
N ILE A 889 -35.02 -30.26 10.54
CA ILE A 889 -36.07 -30.56 11.52
C ILE A 889 -35.46 -31.46 12.59
N GLY A 890 -35.41 -30.97 13.82
CA GLY A 890 -34.83 -31.72 14.93
C GLY A 890 -34.32 -30.84 16.07
N GLU A 891 -33.78 -31.50 17.10
CA GLU A 891 -33.15 -30.83 18.22
C GLU A 891 -31.81 -30.21 17.80
N TYR A 892 -31.48 -29.04 18.35
CA TYR A 892 -30.22 -28.34 18.12
C TYR A 892 -29.77 -27.62 19.39
N HIS A 893 -28.49 -27.24 19.44
CA HIS A 893 -27.92 -26.44 20.50
C HIS A 893 -27.02 -25.33 19.94
N VAL A 894 -26.71 -24.34 20.77
CA VAL A 894 -25.88 -23.18 20.39
C VAL A 894 -24.53 -23.27 21.10
N HIS A 895 -23.46 -23.23 20.33
CA HIS A 895 -22.08 -23.17 20.80
C HIS A 895 -21.46 -21.81 20.44
N ARG A 896 -20.43 -21.35 21.17
CA ARG A 896 -19.67 -20.15 20.82
C ARG A 896 -18.26 -20.54 20.39
N ASP A 897 -17.85 -20.07 19.22
CA ASP A 897 -16.48 -20.28 18.73
C ASP A 897 -15.45 -19.47 19.55
N ILE A 898 -14.16 -19.66 19.25
CA ILE A 898 -13.02 -18.92 19.83
C ILE A 898 -13.18 -17.40 19.69
N ASP A 899 -13.88 -16.97 18.62
CA ASP A 899 -14.16 -15.57 18.31
C ASP A 899 -15.47 -15.06 18.95
N GLY A 900 -16.12 -15.87 19.79
CA GLY A 900 -17.36 -15.53 20.47
C GLY A 900 -18.61 -15.54 19.59
N VAL A 901 -18.51 -16.02 18.33
CA VAL A 901 -19.63 -16.11 17.38
C VAL A 901 -20.50 -17.32 17.69
N ASN A 902 -21.82 -17.14 17.65
CA ASN A 902 -22.78 -18.23 17.88
C ASN A 902 -22.83 -19.18 16.67
N ILE A 903 -22.59 -20.46 16.93
CA ILE A 903 -22.67 -21.56 15.98
C ILE A 903 -23.86 -22.44 16.37
N TYR A 904 -24.70 -22.77 15.39
CA TYR A 904 -25.83 -23.68 15.59
C TYR A 904 -25.40 -25.09 15.20
N MET A 905 -25.62 -26.08 16.07
CA MET A 905 -25.18 -27.45 15.86
C MET A 905 -26.34 -28.42 16.06
N ALA A 906 -26.43 -29.44 15.21
CA ALA A 906 -27.43 -30.48 15.31
C ALA A 906 -27.25 -31.32 16.59
N GLY A 907 -28.36 -31.72 17.20
CA GLY A 907 -28.38 -32.54 18.41
C GLY A 907 -28.67 -31.73 19.68
N ARG A 908 -29.06 -32.44 20.74
CA ARG A 908 -29.58 -31.86 21.97
C ARG A 908 -28.55 -31.03 22.74
N GLU A 909 -27.32 -31.52 22.85
CA GLU A 909 -26.23 -30.96 23.66
C GLU A 909 -24.90 -31.11 22.92
N HIS A 910 -23.93 -30.29 23.30
CA HIS A 910 -22.58 -30.34 22.73
C HIS A 910 -21.79 -31.50 23.33
N ASN A 911 -21.26 -32.38 22.49
CA ASN A 911 -20.40 -33.49 22.89
C ASN A 911 -19.02 -33.34 22.23
N ASN A 912 -17.96 -33.25 23.03
CA ASN A 912 -16.58 -33.13 22.54
C ASN A 912 -16.03 -34.42 21.91
N GLU A 913 -16.74 -35.54 22.06
CA GLU A 913 -16.33 -36.85 21.53
C GLU A 913 -16.95 -37.16 20.15
N GLU A 914 -17.95 -36.39 19.70
CA GLU A 914 -18.65 -36.59 18.42
C GLU A 914 -18.66 -35.31 17.58
N GLU A 915 -18.41 -35.42 16.27
CA GLU A 915 -18.60 -34.29 15.35
C GLU A 915 -20.10 -34.03 15.15
N HIS A 916 -20.51 -32.79 15.39
CA HIS A 916 -21.88 -32.33 15.16
C HIS A 916 -22.01 -31.60 13.82
N ASP A 917 -23.10 -31.86 13.08
CA ASP A 917 -23.41 -31.10 11.87
C ASP A 917 -23.66 -29.63 12.20
N ARG A 918 -22.91 -28.72 11.56
CA ARG A 918 -23.13 -27.28 11.66
C ARG A 918 -24.38 -26.88 10.87
N LEU A 919 -25.28 -26.15 11.52
CA LEU A 919 -26.53 -25.66 10.95
C LEU A 919 -26.38 -24.20 10.50
N VAL A 920 -26.98 -23.88 9.36
CA VAL A 920 -26.95 -22.55 8.74
C VAL A 920 -28.33 -21.89 8.95
N PRO A 921 -28.39 -20.73 9.62
CA PRO A 921 -29.63 -19.95 9.70
C PRO A 921 -30.12 -19.46 8.33
N PHE A 922 -31.44 -19.50 8.12
CA PHE A 922 -32.03 -18.86 6.94
C PHE A 922 -31.80 -17.35 6.95
N ALA A 923 -31.61 -16.77 5.77
CA ALA A 923 -31.29 -15.35 5.60
C ALA A 923 -32.31 -14.41 6.24
N GLU A 924 -33.59 -14.78 6.28
CA GLU A 924 -34.68 -14.02 6.90
C GLU A 924 -34.56 -13.92 8.43
N LYS A 925 -33.86 -14.87 9.06
CA LYS A 925 -33.58 -14.89 10.51
C LYS A 925 -32.31 -14.11 10.86
N LEU A 926 -31.58 -13.64 9.86
CA LEU A 926 -30.33 -12.89 10.03
C LEU A 926 -30.55 -11.41 9.71
N GLU A 927 -29.90 -10.56 10.49
CA GLU A 927 -29.66 -9.15 10.17
C GLU A 927 -28.18 -8.92 9.89
N VAL A 928 -27.90 -7.94 9.06
CA VAL A 928 -26.55 -7.52 8.73
C VAL A 928 -26.19 -6.32 9.61
N VAL A 929 -25.07 -6.45 10.29
CA VAL A 929 -24.41 -5.33 10.97
C VAL A 929 -23.05 -5.09 10.36
N THR A 930 -22.66 -3.83 10.38
CA THR A 930 -21.37 -3.34 9.91
C THR A 930 -20.51 -3.05 11.13
N LYS A 931 -19.37 -3.74 11.22
CA LYS A 931 -18.34 -3.52 12.23
C LYS A 931 -17.47 -2.33 11.84
N ARG A 932 -17.33 -1.36 12.75
CA ARG A 932 -16.41 -0.22 12.63
C ARG A 932 -15.45 -0.19 13.81
N SER A 933 -14.17 -0.02 13.54
CA SER A 933 -13.17 0.19 14.59
C SER A 933 -13.19 1.66 15.00
N THR A 934 -13.43 1.93 16.29
CA THR A 934 -13.36 3.28 16.88
C THR A 934 -12.27 3.33 17.94
N ALA A 935 -11.87 4.53 18.35
CA ALA A 935 -10.89 4.72 19.42
C ALA A 935 -11.34 4.12 20.78
N ALA A 936 -12.64 3.87 20.96
CA ALA A 936 -13.23 3.27 22.17
C ALA A 936 -13.46 1.75 22.03
N GLY A 937 -13.12 1.13 20.89
CA GLY A 937 -13.37 -0.28 20.58
C GLY A 937 -14.14 -0.48 19.26
N ALA A 938 -14.43 -1.73 18.90
CA ALA A 938 -15.25 -2.04 17.73
C ALA A 938 -16.75 -1.79 18.02
N GLU A 939 -17.41 -1.01 17.19
CA GLU A 939 -18.85 -0.76 17.23
C GLU A 939 -19.56 -1.54 16.11
N GLU A 940 -20.72 -2.13 16.41
CA GLU A 940 -21.58 -2.82 15.43
C GLU A 940 -22.83 -1.99 15.16
N ILE A 941 -22.98 -1.53 13.91
CA ILE A 941 -24.11 -0.69 13.49
C ILE A 941 -24.95 -1.45 12.47
N LEU A 942 -26.28 -1.38 12.58
CA LEU A 942 -27.19 -1.98 11.59
C LEU A 942 -26.95 -1.40 10.18
N LEU A 943 -27.05 -2.26 9.15
CA LEU A 943 -26.79 -1.88 7.75
C LEU A 943 -27.66 -0.72 7.24
N GLY A 944 -28.87 -0.53 7.76
CA GLY A 944 -29.85 0.47 7.32
C GLY A 944 -30.78 -0.02 6.20
N ASP A 945 -31.31 0.93 5.44
CA ASP A 945 -32.26 0.69 4.33
C ASP A 945 -32.06 1.72 3.20
N ILE A 946 -32.62 1.41 2.02
CA ILE A 946 -32.76 2.35 0.91
C ILE A 946 -34.02 3.18 1.14
N ASN A 947 -33.82 4.49 1.34
CA ASN A 947 -34.89 5.44 1.60
C ASN A 947 -35.47 5.99 0.29
N ASN A 948 -36.73 6.44 0.32
CA ASN A 948 -37.35 7.12 -0.82
C ASN A 948 -37.14 8.65 -0.79
N ALA A 949 -36.09 9.13 -0.10
CA ALA A 949 -35.83 10.56 0.04
C ALA A 949 -35.22 11.15 -1.24
N GLU A 950 -35.80 12.23 -1.74
CA GLU A 950 -35.25 13.02 -2.85
C GLU A 950 -34.37 14.12 -2.26
N THR A 951 -33.06 13.88 -2.18
CA THR A 951 -32.09 14.83 -1.59
C THR A 951 -31.48 15.75 -2.64
N GLY A 952 -31.82 15.54 -3.92
CA GLY A 952 -31.43 16.41 -5.04
C GLY A 952 -30.09 16.03 -5.67
N ARG A 953 -29.63 14.78 -5.49
CA ARG A 953 -28.42 14.26 -6.11
C ARG A 953 -28.67 13.87 -7.56
N ASP A 954 -27.60 13.70 -8.34
CA ASP A 954 -27.68 13.39 -9.78
C ASP A 954 -28.11 11.93 -10.05
N PHE A 955 -27.90 11.03 -9.09
CA PHE A 955 -28.20 9.61 -9.20
C PHE A 955 -29.24 9.18 -8.17
N TYR A 956 -29.92 8.05 -8.39
CA TYR A 956 -30.81 7.43 -7.42
C TYR A 956 -30.56 5.93 -7.32
N ILE A 957 -30.88 5.38 -6.15
CA ILE A 957 -31.04 3.94 -5.94
C ILE A 957 -32.42 3.68 -5.32
N LYS A 958 -33.20 2.77 -5.92
CA LYS A 958 -34.58 2.50 -5.50
C LYS A 958 -34.86 1.00 -5.45
N LYS A 959 -35.69 0.61 -4.47
CA LYS A 959 -36.16 -0.77 -4.28
C LYS A 959 -37.51 -0.99 -4.93
N TYR A 960 -37.62 -2.09 -5.67
CA TYR A 960 -38.84 -2.51 -6.34
C TYR A 960 -39.05 -4.00 -6.18
N VAL A 961 -40.28 -4.45 -6.41
CA VAL A 961 -40.62 -5.86 -6.55
C VAL A 961 -41.38 -6.02 -7.86
N ILE A 962 -40.94 -6.96 -8.69
CA ILE A 962 -41.61 -7.32 -9.93
C ILE A 962 -42.65 -8.38 -9.59
N VAL A 963 -43.91 -8.15 -9.97
CA VAL A 963 -45.03 -9.08 -9.79
C VAL A 963 -45.66 -9.34 -11.17
N ASN A 964 -45.48 -10.55 -11.69
CA ASN A 964 -45.88 -10.98 -13.04
C ASN A 964 -45.43 -9.99 -14.15
N GLY A 965 -44.20 -9.48 -14.04
CA GLY A 965 -43.63 -8.51 -14.98
C GLY A 965 -44.01 -7.05 -14.71
N ASN A 966 -44.91 -6.76 -13.76
CA ASN A 966 -45.24 -5.41 -13.34
C ASN A 966 -44.30 -4.94 -12.23
N LYS A 967 -43.63 -3.82 -12.45
CA LYS A 967 -42.74 -3.19 -11.46
C LYS A 967 -43.55 -2.39 -10.44
N LEU A 968 -43.52 -2.80 -9.19
CA LEU A 968 -44.20 -2.15 -8.06
C LEU A 968 -43.20 -1.68 -7.02
N ASP A 969 -43.52 -0.62 -6.28
CA ASP A 969 -42.75 -0.26 -5.10
C ASP A 969 -42.88 -1.36 -4.02
N ASN A 970 -41.91 -1.41 -3.11
CA ASN A 970 -41.80 -2.50 -2.15
C ASN A 970 -43.04 -2.65 -1.25
N GLU A 971 -43.67 -1.55 -0.82
CA GLU A 971 -44.82 -1.58 0.09
C GLU A 971 -46.11 -1.98 -0.63
N SER A 972 -46.32 -1.48 -1.84
CA SER A 972 -47.45 -1.86 -2.69
C SER A 972 -47.38 -3.34 -3.06
N ALA A 973 -46.20 -3.84 -3.42
CA ALA A 973 -46.01 -5.25 -3.76
C ALA A 973 -46.27 -6.18 -2.57
N VAL A 974 -45.80 -5.82 -1.37
CA VAL A 974 -46.09 -6.59 -0.15
C VAL A 974 -47.59 -6.64 0.12
N SER A 975 -48.29 -5.51 -0.06
CA SER A 975 -49.73 -5.42 0.12
C SER A 975 -50.50 -6.26 -0.90
N GLU A 976 -50.07 -6.27 -2.17
CA GLU A 976 -50.67 -7.05 -3.25
C GLU A 976 -50.49 -8.56 -3.03
N ILE A 977 -49.27 -9.01 -2.73
CA ILE A 977 -48.95 -10.43 -2.57
C ILE A 977 -49.64 -10.99 -1.32
N ARG A 978 -49.63 -10.26 -0.19
CA ARG A 978 -50.27 -10.70 1.06
C ARG A 978 -51.79 -10.79 0.98
N ALA A 979 -52.41 -10.17 -0.03
CA ALA A 979 -53.85 -10.28 -0.25
C ALA A 979 -54.26 -11.67 -0.78
N GLN A 980 -53.31 -12.45 -1.32
CA GLN A 980 -53.55 -13.80 -1.82
C GLN A 980 -53.37 -14.87 -0.75
N SER A 981 -53.91 -16.07 -1.02
CA SER A 981 -53.76 -17.25 -0.17
C SER A 981 -53.01 -18.36 -0.90
N GLY A 982 -52.32 -19.23 -0.17
CA GLY A 982 -51.45 -20.26 -0.76
C GLY A 982 -50.00 -19.81 -0.84
N ASN A 983 -49.20 -20.51 -1.64
CA ASN A 983 -47.81 -20.16 -1.88
C ASN A 983 -47.68 -19.11 -3.00
N ILE A 984 -46.54 -18.43 -3.06
CA ILE A 984 -46.26 -17.44 -4.10
C ILE A 984 -46.25 -18.11 -5.47
N SER A 985 -45.67 -19.31 -5.61
CA SER A 985 -45.63 -20.07 -6.85
C SER A 985 -47.01 -20.47 -7.40
N ASP A 986 -47.99 -20.67 -6.52
CA ASP A 986 -49.36 -21.03 -6.93
C ASP A 986 -50.08 -19.83 -7.58
N ASN A 987 -49.86 -18.63 -7.04
CA ASN A 987 -50.54 -17.41 -7.48
C ASN A 987 -49.76 -16.66 -8.57
N TYR A 988 -48.42 -16.77 -8.51
CA TYR A 988 -47.46 -16.06 -9.36
C TYR A 988 -46.39 -17.05 -9.88
N PRO A 989 -46.77 -18.07 -10.69
CA PRO A 989 -45.84 -19.10 -11.15
C PRO A 989 -44.76 -18.58 -12.11
N GLY A 990 -44.93 -17.39 -12.69
CA GLY A 990 -43.99 -16.80 -13.63
C GLY A 990 -43.72 -17.70 -14.83
N THR A 991 -42.45 -18.05 -15.02
CA THR A 991 -42.00 -18.99 -16.07
C THR A 991 -41.58 -20.35 -15.53
N MET A 992 -41.82 -20.61 -14.23
CA MET A 992 -41.40 -21.85 -13.59
C MET A 992 -42.07 -23.07 -14.21
N LYS A 993 -41.25 -24.11 -14.45
CA LYS A 993 -41.64 -25.41 -14.99
C LYS A 993 -40.92 -26.51 -14.24
N LEU A 994 -41.62 -27.61 -14.02
CA LEU A 994 -41.01 -28.83 -13.49
C LEU A 994 -40.18 -29.49 -14.59
N VAL A 995 -38.89 -29.69 -14.34
CA VAL A 995 -38.03 -30.56 -15.14
C VAL A 995 -38.35 -31.98 -14.74
N LYS A 996 -38.81 -32.78 -15.69
CA LYS A 996 -39.11 -34.20 -15.47
C LYS A 996 -38.07 -35.08 -16.15
N GLU A 997 -37.83 -36.24 -15.54
CA GLU A 997 -36.99 -37.29 -16.10
C GLU A 997 -37.49 -37.66 -17.50
N LYS A 998 -36.60 -37.79 -18.49
CA LYS A 998 -36.98 -38.30 -19.81
C LYS A 998 -36.90 -39.82 -19.77
N LEU A 999 -38.04 -40.49 -19.92
CA LEU A 999 -38.08 -41.94 -20.06
C LEU A 999 -37.68 -42.29 -21.49
N VAL A 1000 -36.51 -42.90 -21.66
CA VAL A 1000 -35.94 -43.25 -22.96
C VAL A 1000 -35.99 -44.77 -23.14
N ARG A 1001 -36.45 -45.22 -24.31
CA ARG A 1001 -36.36 -46.62 -24.74
C ARG A 1001 -35.94 -46.63 -26.21
N ASP A 1002 -34.94 -47.45 -26.53
CA ASP A 1002 -34.39 -47.58 -27.88
C ASP A 1002 -33.92 -46.26 -28.51
N GLY A 1003 -33.40 -45.33 -27.68
CA GLY A 1003 -32.91 -44.03 -28.14
C GLY A 1003 -33.98 -42.96 -28.39
N GLU A 1004 -35.27 -43.30 -28.27
CA GLU A 1004 -36.38 -42.35 -28.38
C GLU A 1004 -37.00 -42.02 -27.02
N VAL A 1005 -37.36 -40.74 -26.83
CA VAL A 1005 -38.05 -40.26 -25.62
C VAL A 1005 -39.51 -40.71 -25.70
N ILE A 1006 -39.86 -41.74 -24.93
CA ILE A 1006 -41.19 -42.36 -24.91
C ILE A 1006 -42.12 -41.78 -23.83
N GLY A 1007 -41.62 -40.90 -22.95
CA GLY A 1007 -42.46 -40.19 -21.98
C GLY A 1007 -41.68 -39.33 -20.98
N GLU A 1008 -42.43 -38.62 -20.12
CA GLU A 1008 -41.89 -37.88 -18.98
C GLU A 1008 -42.11 -38.69 -17.69
N GLY A 1009 -41.05 -38.88 -16.91
CA GLY A 1009 -41.04 -39.56 -15.61
C GLY A 1009 -41.25 -38.61 -14.43
N LYS A 1010 -40.64 -38.92 -13.28
CA LYS A 1010 -40.79 -38.12 -12.06
C LYS A 1010 -40.17 -36.73 -12.23
N PRO A 1011 -40.70 -35.70 -11.54
CA PRO A 1011 -40.02 -34.40 -11.44
C PRO A 1011 -38.64 -34.59 -10.82
N ILE A 1012 -37.60 -34.08 -11.49
CA ILE A 1012 -36.20 -34.12 -11.04
C ILE A 1012 -35.65 -32.72 -10.74
N GLY A 1013 -36.38 -31.66 -11.07
CA GLY A 1013 -35.98 -30.28 -10.75
C GLY A 1013 -37.02 -29.25 -11.17
N VAL A 1014 -36.68 -27.98 -11.00
CA VAL A 1014 -37.47 -26.83 -11.46
C VAL A 1014 -36.58 -25.97 -12.36
N THR A 1015 -37.13 -25.41 -13.43
CA THR A 1015 -36.46 -24.45 -14.32
C THR A 1015 -37.38 -23.27 -14.59
N GLY A 1016 -36.82 -22.10 -14.88
CA GLY A 1016 -37.58 -20.85 -15.04
C GLY A 1016 -37.53 -19.97 -13.79
N GLN A 1017 -38.15 -18.80 -13.90
CA GLN A 1017 -38.15 -17.75 -12.89
C GLN A 1017 -39.52 -17.62 -12.24
N LEU A 1018 -39.54 -17.35 -10.93
CA LEU A 1018 -40.77 -17.10 -10.19
C LEU A 1018 -41.42 -15.79 -10.66
N GLY A 1019 -42.76 -15.70 -10.60
CA GLY A 1019 -43.49 -14.49 -10.99
C GLY A 1019 -43.26 -13.31 -10.05
N VAL A 1020 -42.64 -13.53 -8.90
CA VAL A 1020 -42.25 -12.48 -7.93
C VAL A 1020 -40.73 -12.41 -7.83
N GLN A 1021 -40.16 -11.24 -8.09
CA GLN A 1021 -38.72 -10.99 -8.03
C GLN A 1021 -38.42 -9.70 -7.27
N TYR A 1022 -37.41 -9.74 -6.41
CA TYR A 1022 -36.83 -8.55 -5.77
C TYR A 1022 -35.97 -7.80 -6.77
N MET A 1023 -36.06 -6.47 -6.82
CA MET A 1023 -35.32 -5.64 -7.75
C MET A 1023 -34.71 -4.43 -7.04
N ILE A 1024 -33.44 -4.13 -7.35
CA ILE A 1024 -32.86 -2.82 -7.09
C ILE A 1024 -32.56 -2.17 -8.44
N GLU A 1025 -32.95 -0.90 -8.56
CA GLU A 1025 -32.69 -0.08 -9.74
C GLU A 1025 -31.78 1.10 -9.40
N PHE A 1026 -30.82 1.33 -10.28
CA PHE A 1026 -29.94 2.49 -10.30
C PHE A 1026 -30.21 3.33 -11.55
N GLY A 1027 -30.24 4.65 -11.39
CA GLY A 1027 -30.49 5.57 -12.50
C GLY A 1027 -30.14 7.02 -12.21
N LEU A 1028 -30.46 7.90 -13.16
CA LEU A 1028 -30.30 9.36 -13.04
C LEU A 1028 -31.60 10.02 -12.62
N THR A 1029 -31.53 11.02 -11.76
CA THR A 1029 -32.70 11.80 -11.31
C THR A 1029 -33.27 12.72 -12.40
N ALA A 1030 -32.48 13.00 -13.45
CA ALA A 1030 -32.89 13.81 -14.60
C ALA A 1030 -34.15 13.27 -15.31
N ASN A 1031 -34.94 14.17 -15.92
CA ASN A 1031 -36.10 13.87 -16.76
C ASN A 1031 -37.12 12.89 -16.11
N GLY A 1032 -37.36 13.05 -14.80
CA GLY A 1032 -38.33 12.24 -14.04
C GLY A 1032 -37.85 10.83 -13.70
N GLY A 1033 -36.54 10.58 -13.77
CA GLY A 1033 -35.92 9.26 -13.54
C GLY A 1033 -35.58 8.56 -14.85
N ILE A 1034 -34.28 8.36 -15.10
CA ILE A 1034 -33.77 7.55 -16.21
C ILE A 1034 -33.11 6.30 -15.63
N PRO A 1035 -33.72 5.10 -15.77
CA PRO A 1035 -33.10 3.87 -15.30
C PRO A 1035 -31.87 3.54 -16.14
N ILE A 1036 -30.79 3.15 -15.48
CA ILE A 1036 -29.52 2.78 -16.13
C ILE A 1036 -29.23 1.29 -15.94
N ALA A 1037 -29.29 0.82 -14.70
CA ALA A 1037 -28.92 -0.53 -14.33
C ALA A 1037 -29.93 -1.09 -13.33
N SER A 1038 -30.12 -2.40 -13.35
CA SER A 1038 -30.98 -3.08 -12.39
C SER A 1038 -30.54 -4.51 -12.19
N THR A 1039 -30.66 -4.99 -10.96
CA THR A 1039 -30.48 -6.41 -10.64
C THR A 1039 -31.77 -6.98 -10.09
N THR A 1040 -31.98 -8.27 -10.32
CA THR A 1040 -33.18 -9.01 -9.90
C THR A 1040 -32.80 -10.33 -9.25
N ILE A 1041 -33.45 -10.67 -8.14
CA ILE A 1041 -33.34 -11.97 -7.48
C ILE A 1041 -34.75 -12.53 -7.30
N ASP A 1042 -34.96 -13.80 -7.67
CA ASP A 1042 -36.24 -14.47 -7.47
C ASP A 1042 -36.62 -14.54 -5.99
N ALA A 1043 -37.90 -14.31 -5.68
CA ALA A 1043 -38.38 -14.48 -4.32
C ALA A 1043 -38.40 -15.97 -3.91
N LEU A 1044 -38.27 -16.22 -2.61
CA LEU A 1044 -38.49 -17.55 -2.07
C LEU A 1044 -39.97 -17.93 -2.16
N ASP A 1045 -40.26 -19.20 -2.41
CA ASP A 1045 -41.63 -19.70 -2.49
C ASP A 1045 -42.24 -19.87 -1.09
N LEU A 1046 -42.62 -18.73 -0.51
CA LEU A 1046 -43.25 -18.64 0.79
C LEU A 1046 -44.77 -18.61 0.65
N LYS A 1047 -45.48 -18.81 1.76
CA LYS A 1047 -46.90 -18.46 1.81
C LYS A 1047 -47.06 -16.97 1.53
N CYS A 1048 -48.03 -16.59 0.71
CA CYS A 1048 -48.31 -15.20 0.36
C CYS A 1048 -48.41 -14.27 1.58
N GLY A 1049 -49.06 -14.71 2.67
CA GLY A 1049 -49.18 -13.95 3.91
C GLY A 1049 -47.87 -13.73 4.68
N ALA A 1050 -46.80 -14.49 4.38
CA ALA A 1050 -45.49 -14.39 5.02
C ALA A 1050 -44.49 -13.52 4.22
N PHE A 1051 -44.84 -13.09 3.00
CA PHE A 1051 -43.94 -12.28 2.16
C PHE A 1051 -43.64 -10.92 2.80
N THR A 1052 -42.37 -10.57 3.00
CA THR A 1052 -41.96 -9.31 3.68
C THR A 1052 -41.39 -8.25 2.74
N GLY A 1053 -41.19 -8.56 1.46
CA GLY A 1053 -40.50 -7.66 0.53
C GLY A 1053 -39.00 -7.59 0.82
N ILE A 1054 -38.36 -6.50 0.40
CA ILE A 1054 -36.96 -6.19 0.72
C ILE A 1054 -36.94 -5.47 2.08
N GLU A 1055 -36.55 -6.20 3.13
CA GLU A 1055 -36.46 -5.67 4.50
C GLU A 1055 -35.16 -4.88 4.72
N ALA A 1056 -35.24 -3.87 5.59
CA ALA A 1056 -34.08 -3.17 6.14
C ALA A 1056 -33.15 -4.15 6.87
N ASN A 1057 -31.85 -3.84 6.88
CA ASN A 1057 -30.80 -4.64 7.51
C ASN A 1057 -30.70 -6.10 7.02
N SER A 1058 -31.31 -6.44 5.89
CA SER A 1058 -31.38 -7.84 5.44
C SER A 1058 -30.15 -8.24 4.62
N LYS A 1059 -29.80 -9.54 4.70
CA LYS A 1059 -28.77 -10.13 3.84
C LYS A 1059 -29.16 -10.07 2.36
N LEU A 1060 -30.46 -10.12 2.06
CA LEU A 1060 -31.02 -9.95 0.72
C LEU A 1060 -30.70 -8.57 0.15
N LEU A 1061 -30.91 -7.50 0.92
CA LEU A 1061 -30.59 -6.13 0.52
C LEU A 1061 -29.11 -5.97 0.19
N LEU A 1062 -28.21 -6.44 1.07
CA LEU A 1062 -26.77 -6.41 0.80
C LEU A 1062 -26.39 -7.21 -0.45
N CYS A 1063 -27.00 -8.39 -0.65
CA CYS A 1063 -26.79 -9.21 -1.84
C CYS A 1063 -27.18 -8.48 -3.12
N LEU A 1064 -28.34 -7.83 -3.15
CA LEU A 1064 -28.80 -7.04 -4.31
C LEU A 1064 -27.86 -5.86 -4.57
N ILE A 1065 -27.39 -5.14 -3.54
CA ILE A 1065 -26.40 -4.06 -3.69
C ILE A 1065 -25.08 -4.59 -4.28
N ASN A 1066 -24.63 -5.76 -3.85
CA ASN A 1066 -23.41 -6.39 -4.35
C ASN A 1066 -23.54 -6.89 -5.79
N GLN A 1067 -24.71 -7.42 -6.15
CA GLN A 1067 -24.98 -7.82 -7.54
C GLN A 1067 -25.07 -6.61 -8.47
N LEU A 1068 -25.65 -5.50 -8.01
CA LEU A 1068 -25.74 -4.26 -8.79
C LEU A 1068 -24.35 -3.74 -9.18
N GLN A 1069 -23.36 -3.84 -8.27
CA GLN A 1069 -21.98 -3.44 -8.56
C GLN A 1069 -21.32 -4.25 -9.69
N ASN A 1070 -21.75 -5.49 -9.88
CA ASN A 1070 -21.22 -6.37 -10.94
C ASN A 1070 -22.00 -6.24 -12.26
N GLU A 1071 -23.08 -5.46 -12.28
CA GLU A 1071 -23.87 -5.27 -13.49
C GLU A 1071 -23.10 -4.42 -14.52
N SER A 1072 -23.12 -4.87 -15.78
CA SER A 1072 -22.31 -4.29 -16.87
C SER A 1072 -22.57 -2.80 -17.14
N ARG A 1073 -23.85 -2.35 -17.12
CA ARG A 1073 -24.23 -0.94 -17.34
C ARG A 1073 -23.86 -0.09 -16.13
N PHE A 1074 -23.94 -0.63 -14.91
CA PHE A 1074 -23.45 0.04 -13.70
C PHE A 1074 -21.94 0.25 -13.75
N ARG A 1075 -21.17 -0.81 -14.04
CA ARG A 1075 -19.70 -0.73 -14.22
C ARG A 1075 -19.33 0.26 -15.32
N LEU A 1076 -20.01 0.23 -16.47
CA LEU A 1076 -19.79 1.22 -17.53
C LEU A 1076 -20.06 2.66 -17.05
N THR A 1077 -21.07 2.85 -16.20
CA THR A 1077 -21.41 4.18 -15.68
C THR A 1077 -20.38 4.68 -14.67
N ILE A 1078 -19.97 3.85 -13.72
CA ILE A 1078 -19.14 4.29 -12.58
C ILE A 1078 -17.64 4.11 -12.84
N ASP A 1079 -17.20 3.01 -13.46
CA ASP A 1079 -15.78 2.77 -13.69
C ASP A 1079 -15.27 3.49 -14.95
N TYR A 1080 -16.06 3.52 -16.03
CA TYR A 1080 -15.67 4.10 -17.33
C TYR A 1080 -16.11 5.57 -17.49
N VAL A 1081 -17.41 5.87 -17.40
CA VAL A 1081 -17.93 7.22 -17.61
C VAL A 1081 -17.56 8.15 -16.44
N PHE A 1082 -18.06 7.88 -15.25
CA PHE A 1082 -17.86 8.72 -14.06
C PHE A 1082 -16.75 8.16 -13.16
N SER A 1083 -15.55 7.99 -13.73
CA SER A 1083 -14.46 7.26 -13.10
C SER A 1083 -13.86 7.96 -11.86
N MET A 1084 -14.43 7.67 -10.69
CA MET A 1084 -13.90 8.09 -9.39
C MET A 1084 -12.49 7.56 -9.14
N LYS A 1085 -12.21 6.34 -9.59
CA LYS A 1085 -10.90 5.68 -9.46
C LYS A 1085 -9.79 6.51 -10.09
N LYS A 1086 -10.05 7.08 -11.28
CA LYS A 1086 -9.09 7.97 -11.97
C LYS A 1086 -8.93 9.30 -11.24
N ALA A 1087 -10.02 9.88 -10.77
CA ALA A 1087 -9.98 11.12 -10.01
C ALA A 1087 -9.15 10.96 -8.71
N LEU A 1088 -9.40 9.91 -7.94
CA LEU A 1088 -8.68 9.62 -6.70
C LEU A 1088 -7.19 9.34 -6.95
N SER A 1089 -6.86 8.59 -8.01
CA SER A 1089 -5.45 8.31 -8.36
C SER A 1089 -4.69 9.56 -8.76
N MET A 1090 -5.35 10.50 -9.44
CA MET A 1090 -4.78 11.81 -9.76
C MET A 1090 -4.59 12.67 -8.50
N MET A 1091 -5.49 12.58 -7.52
CA MET A 1091 -5.31 13.21 -6.20
C MET A 1091 -4.16 12.59 -5.41
N ALA A 1092 -3.98 11.26 -5.47
CA ALA A 1092 -2.84 10.58 -4.85
C ALA A 1092 -1.51 11.03 -5.48
N ILE A 1093 -1.43 11.15 -6.81
CA ILE A 1093 -0.24 11.70 -7.50
C ILE A 1093 0.03 13.15 -7.08
N TYR A 1094 -1.02 13.97 -6.96
CA TYR A 1094 -0.88 15.34 -6.47
C TYR A 1094 -0.35 15.35 -5.02
N ASN A 1095 -0.83 14.46 -4.17
CA ASN A 1095 -0.32 14.33 -2.81
C ASN A 1095 1.17 13.93 -2.81
N ASP A 1096 1.53 12.86 -3.53
CA ASP A 1096 2.90 12.33 -3.61
C ASP A 1096 3.92 13.38 -4.06
N MET A 1097 3.61 14.07 -5.17
CA MET A 1097 4.46 15.11 -5.76
C MET A 1097 4.52 16.38 -4.90
N GLY A 1098 3.46 16.66 -4.14
CA GLY A 1098 3.31 17.85 -3.32
C GLY A 1098 3.94 17.76 -1.94
N LEU A 1099 4.10 16.55 -1.38
CA LEU A 1099 4.48 16.40 0.02
C LEU A 1099 5.85 17.04 0.32
N LEU A 1100 6.90 16.56 -0.33
CA LEU A 1100 8.27 17.07 -0.13
C LEU A 1100 8.37 18.59 -0.31
N PRO A 1101 7.91 19.19 -1.44
CA PRO A 1101 7.99 20.64 -1.63
C PRO A 1101 7.01 21.44 -0.76
N SER A 1102 6.24 20.82 0.14
CA SER A 1102 5.31 21.50 1.06
C SER A 1102 5.79 21.53 2.52
N ILE A 1103 6.76 20.69 2.88
CA ILE A 1103 7.36 20.65 4.21
C ILE A 1103 8.22 21.91 4.36
N GLY A 1104 8.05 22.62 5.48
CA GLY A 1104 8.76 23.89 5.73
C GLY A 1104 8.15 25.12 5.05
N GLU A 1105 7.12 24.97 4.21
CA GLU A 1105 6.54 26.09 3.44
C GLU A 1105 5.46 26.89 4.19
N TRP A 1106 4.75 26.27 5.13
CA TRP A 1106 3.86 27.02 6.02
C TRP A 1106 4.70 27.64 7.12
N THR A 1107 5.04 28.93 7.03
CA THR A 1107 5.92 29.61 8.00
C THR A 1107 5.22 30.69 8.82
N THR A 1108 5.75 31.00 10.01
CA THR A 1108 5.37 32.19 10.79
C THR A 1108 6.07 33.46 10.28
N GLU A 1109 5.63 34.63 10.74
CA GLU A 1109 6.30 35.92 10.44
C GLU A 1109 7.74 35.95 10.98
N SER A 1110 8.66 36.57 10.23
CA SER A 1110 10.06 36.73 10.62
C SER A 1110 10.24 37.64 11.86
N GLY A 1111 11.23 37.34 12.71
CA GLY A 1111 11.66 38.21 13.81
C GLY A 1111 10.94 38.00 15.16
N LYS A 1112 10.09 36.98 15.29
CA LYS A 1112 9.38 36.65 16.56
C LYS A 1112 10.28 36.02 17.64
N LEU A 1113 11.58 35.93 17.39
CA LEU A 1113 12.57 35.20 18.21
C LEU A 1113 13.17 36.01 19.37
N ASN A 1114 13.18 37.35 19.29
CA ASN A 1114 14.00 38.20 20.16
C ASN A 1114 13.33 38.74 21.44
N SER A 1115 12.11 38.33 21.79
CA SER A 1115 11.52 38.72 23.08
C SER A 1115 12.01 37.77 24.18
N PRO A 1116 12.88 38.20 25.10
CA PRO A 1116 13.31 37.36 26.22
C PRO A 1116 12.15 37.32 27.22
N SER A 1117 11.50 36.16 27.38
CA SER A 1117 10.58 35.95 28.51
C SER A 1117 11.38 35.64 29.78
N LEU A 1118 12.12 36.65 30.26
CA LEU A 1118 12.51 36.71 31.67
C LEU A 1118 11.40 37.46 32.40
N GLY A 1119 10.33 36.73 32.73
CA GLY A 1119 9.25 37.22 33.58
C GLY A 1119 7.87 36.91 33.05
N GLY A 1120 7.25 35.87 33.61
CA GLY A 1120 5.85 35.77 34.06
C GLY A 1120 4.67 36.33 33.26
N ASP A 1121 4.82 36.86 32.05
CA ASP A 1121 3.72 37.44 31.27
C ASP A 1121 3.49 36.64 29.98
N ASP A 1122 2.22 36.31 29.75
CA ASP A 1122 1.65 35.34 28.80
C ASP A 1122 1.90 35.71 27.31
N THR A 1123 3.16 35.65 26.87
CA THR A 1123 3.61 36.11 25.54
C THR A 1123 4.43 35.07 24.74
N ASP A 1124 4.22 33.77 25.00
CA ASP A 1124 4.65 32.70 24.07
C ASP A 1124 3.75 32.58 22.81
N SER A 1125 2.85 33.55 22.60
CA SER A 1125 1.74 33.57 21.62
C SER A 1125 2.14 33.68 20.13
N GLY A 1126 3.33 33.24 19.74
CA GLY A 1126 3.76 33.30 18.34
C GLY A 1126 4.95 32.45 17.92
N LYS A 1127 5.43 31.51 18.76
CA LYS A 1127 6.51 30.58 18.39
C LYS A 1127 5.92 29.33 17.74
N PRO A 1128 6.39 28.92 16.54
CA PRO A 1128 5.87 27.74 15.86
C PRO A 1128 6.18 26.44 16.63
N GLY A 1129 5.21 25.52 16.61
CA GLY A 1129 5.30 24.20 17.24
C GLY A 1129 4.50 24.03 18.53
N GLY A 1130 4.68 22.89 19.19
CA GLY A 1130 3.96 22.51 20.41
C GLY A 1130 4.41 23.27 21.65
N SER A 1131 3.46 23.65 22.50
CA SER A 1131 3.66 24.27 23.81
C SER A 1131 2.80 23.58 24.88
N LEU A 1132 3.28 23.46 26.11
CA LEU A 1132 2.51 22.93 27.23
C LEU A 1132 1.83 24.05 28.00
N LYS A 1133 0.51 23.95 28.21
CA LYS A 1133 -0.25 24.88 29.04
C LYS A 1133 -0.92 24.12 30.20
N PRO A 1134 -0.80 24.60 31.45
CA PRO A 1134 -1.51 24.01 32.58
C PRO A 1134 -3.02 24.29 32.47
N SER A 1135 -3.82 23.25 32.67
CA SER A 1135 -5.28 23.27 32.76
C SER A 1135 -5.66 22.87 34.18
N PHE A 1136 -6.42 23.72 34.86
CA PHE A 1136 -6.84 23.53 36.24
C PHE A 1136 -8.28 23.03 36.31
N VAL A 1137 -8.54 21.97 37.08
CA VAL A 1137 -9.89 21.48 37.36
C VAL A 1137 -10.25 21.82 38.80
N TYR A 1138 -11.36 22.57 38.99
CA TYR A 1138 -11.83 23.00 40.30
C TYR A 1138 -13.06 22.18 40.74
N GLU A 1139 -13.14 21.87 42.03
CA GLU A 1139 -14.35 21.34 42.67
C GLU A 1139 -15.23 22.49 43.13
N THR A 1140 -16.46 22.57 42.61
CA THR A 1140 -17.47 23.53 43.07
C THR A 1140 -18.62 22.81 43.75
N GLY A 1141 -19.41 23.51 44.57
CA GLY A 1141 -20.59 22.95 45.25
C GLY A 1141 -21.67 22.32 44.36
N ASN A 1142 -21.58 22.48 43.02
CA ASN A 1142 -22.49 21.92 42.03
C ASN A 1142 -21.81 20.94 41.04
N GLY A 1143 -20.56 20.53 41.28
CA GLY A 1143 -19.81 19.59 40.42
C GLY A 1143 -18.43 20.10 39.99
N GLN A 1144 -17.74 19.32 39.15
CA GLN A 1144 -16.43 19.67 38.56
C GLN A 1144 -16.61 20.61 37.36
N LEU A 1145 -15.89 21.74 37.34
CA LEU A 1145 -15.88 22.67 36.21
C LEU A 1145 -14.43 22.88 35.70
N PRO A 1146 -14.21 22.91 34.37
CA PRO A 1146 -12.92 23.30 33.80
C PRO A 1146 -12.69 24.80 34.00
N GLY A 1147 -11.55 25.20 34.58
CA GLY A 1147 -11.20 26.59 34.80
C GLY A 1147 -10.17 27.13 33.80
N SER A 1148 -10.20 28.45 33.57
CA SER A 1148 -9.21 29.16 32.74
C SER A 1148 -8.03 29.63 33.60
N PRO A 1149 -6.77 29.58 33.11
CA PRO A 1149 -5.61 30.06 33.86
C PRO A 1149 -5.63 31.57 34.20
N LEU A 1150 -6.51 32.35 33.55
CA LEU A 1150 -6.63 33.81 33.74
C LEU A 1150 -7.71 34.24 34.75
N TYR A 1151 -8.63 33.35 35.13
CA TYR A 1151 -9.62 33.62 36.15
C TYR A 1151 -9.41 32.64 37.30
N GLY A 1152 -9.03 33.14 38.46
CA GLY A 1152 -9.05 32.36 39.70
C GLY A 1152 -10.44 31.78 39.98
N PRO A 1153 -10.55 30.87 40.96
CA PRO A 1153 -11.82 30.23 41.28
C PRO A 1153 -12.93 31.27 41.49
N ALA A 1154 -14.15 30.93 41.08
CA ALA A 1154 -15.28 31.87 41.15
C ALA A 1154 -15.64 32.24 42.60
N ASN A 1155 -15.25 31.39 43.57
CA ASN A 1155 -15.38 31.62 45.00
C ASN A 1155 -14.08 31.25 45.75
N ASP A 1156 -13.82 31.88 46.89
CA ASP A 1156 -12.66 31.59 47.75
C ASP A 1156 -12.63 30.15 48.34
N ASP A 1157 -13.72 29.39 48.19
CA ASP A 1157 -13.89 28.04 48.76
C ASP A 1157 -13.62 26.89 47.75
N ASP A 1158 -13.39 27.19 46.46
CA ASP A 1158 -13.18 26.17 45.43
C ASP A 1158 -11.75 25.56 45.53
N LYS A 1159 -11.64 24.22 45.53
CA LYS A 1159 -10.35 23.50 45.64
C LYS A 1159 -9.86 23.00 44.28
N ILE A 1160 -8.56 23.07 44.04
CA ILE A 1160 -7.91 22.45 42.86
C ILE A 1160 -7.89 20.93 43.06
N VAL A 1161 -8.53 20.19 42.15
CA VAL A 1161 -8.64 18.73 42.19
C VAL A 1161 -7.52 18.07 41.39
N SER A 1162 -7.16 18.65 40.24
CA SER A 1162 -6.06 18.16 39.39
C SER A 1162 -5.51 19.27 38.49
N VAL A 1163 -4.25 19.14 38.12
CA VAL A 1163 -3.56 19.98 37.10
C VAL A 1163 -3.20 19.07 35.93
N ALA A 1164 -3.77 19.32 34.76
CA ALA A 1164 -3.45 18.60 33.53
C ALA A 1164 -2.59 19.50 32.64
N LEU A 1165 -1.52 18.97 32.03
CA LEU A 1165 -0.74 19.67 31.02
C LEU A 1165 -1.33 19.36 29.64
N ASN A 1166 -1.88 20.37 28.96
CA ASN A 1166 -2.42 20.22 27.62
C ASN A 1166 -1.46 20.82 26.59
N ALA A 1167 -1.19 20.09 25.51
CA ALA A 1167 -0.43 20.61 24.38
C ALA A 1167 -1.28 21.60 23.58
N SER A 1168 -0.74 22.78 23.33
CA SER A 1168 -1.28 23.83 22.46
C SER A 1168 -0.30 24.04 21.31
N TRP A 1169 -0.80 24.14 20.08
CA TRP A 1169 0.03 24.22 18.88
C TRP A 1169 -0.06 25.59 18.23
N THR A 1170 1.09 26.12 17.82
CA THR A 1170 1.15 27.23 16.86
C THR A 1170 1.54 26.64 15.51
N GLU A 1171 0.65 26.75 14.54
CA GLU A 1171 0.84 26.14 13.22
C GLU A 1171 1.96 26.81 12.42
N GLY A 1172 2.65 25.98 11.63
CA GLY A 1172 3.73 26.40 10.76
C GLY A 1172 5.13 26.14 11.32
N TRP A 1173 6.10 26.43 10.49
CA TRP A 1173 7.53 26.35 10.70
C TRP A 1173 8.08 27.75 10.95
N MET A 1174 9.32 27.80 11.41
CA MET A 1174 10.01 29.08 11.52
C MET A 1174 10.33 29.66 10.14
N SER A 1175 10.34 30.99 10.03
CA SER A 1175 10.72 31.66 8.77
C SER A 1175 12.16 31.30 8.37
N GLU A 1176 12.48 31.19 7.06
CA GLU A 1176 13.83 30.86 6.60
C GLU A 1176 14.88 31.87 7.10
N ASP A 1177 14.56 33.17 7.12
CA ASP A 1177 15.42 34.23 7.66
C ASP A 1177 15.87 33.96 9.12
N ASP A 1178 15.02 33.32 9.90
CA ASP A 1178 15.29 32.98 11.30
C ASP A 1178 15.98 31.60 11.46
N ARG A 1179 15.93 30.74 10.42
CA ARG A 1179 16.52 29.38 10.38
C ARG A 1179 18.00 29.39 9.96
N ASN A 1180 18.41 30.26 9.02
CA ASN A 1180 19.72 30.23 8.36
C ASN A 1180 20.80 31.10 9.04
N GLY A 1181 21.29 30.69 10.21
CA GLY A 1181 22.47 31.30 10.84
C GLY A 1181 23.71 30.42 10.77
N TRP A 1182 24.91 30.99 10.57
CA TRP A 1182 26.20 30.26 10.61
C TRP A 1182 26.42 29.37 11.85
N PHE A 1183 25.65 29.59 12.93
CA PHE A 1183 25.70 28.84 14.19
C PHE A 1183 24.37 28.14 14.54
N THR A 1184 23.41 27.97 13.63
CA THR A 1184 22.14 27.24 13.91
C THR A 1184 22.33 25.73 13.81
N SER A 1185 23.18 25.25 12.89
CA SER A 1185 23.27 23.82 12.54
C SER A 1185 24.72 23.34 12.38
N PHE A 1186 25.62 23.83 13.25
CA PHE A 1186 27.04 23.48 13.19
C PHE A 1186 27.25 21.96 13.30
N GLY A 1187 27.64 21.33 12.18
CA GLY A 1187 27.98 19.91 12.08
C GLY A 1187 26.88 18.99 11.52
N TYR A 1188 25.69 19.51 11.20
CA TYR A 1188 24.56 18.74 10.65
C TYR A 1188 23.88 19.47 9.48
N LEU A 1189 23.18 18.73 8.62
CA LEU A 1189 22.43 19.24 7.47
C LEU A 1189 20.97 19.52 7.87
N ASP A 1190 20.44 20.67 7.45
CA ASP A 1190 19.03 21.02 7.67
C ASP A 1190 18.12 20.65 6.49
N TRP A 1191 16.81 20.66 6.72
CA TRP A 1191 15.79 20.41 5.69
C TRP A 1191 15.98 21.22 4.40
N ASP A 1192 16.26 22.52 4.53
CA ASP A 1192 16.35 23.43 3.38
C ASP A 1192 17.62 23.17 2.53
N GLU A 1193 18.64 22.53 3.09
CA GLU A 1193 19.91 22.19 2.42
C GLU A 1193 19.89 20.77 1.80
N TRP A 1194 18.86 19.97 2.08
CA TRP A 1194 18.76 18.59 1.61
C TRP A 1194 18.41 18.50 0.12
N ASP A 1195 19.03 17.55 -0.59
CA ASP A 1195 18.83 17.37 -2.03
C ASP A 1195 17.48 16.70 -2.40
N GLN A 1196 16.72 16.27 -1.40
CA GLN A 1196 15.40 15.63 -1.50
C GLN A 1196 15.36 14.39 -2.43
N GLN A 1197 16.52 13.80 -2.70
CA GLN A 1197 16.60 12.57 -3.50
C GLN A 1197 16.46 11.35 -2.60
N VAL A 1198 15.50 10.50 -2.94
CA VAL A 1198 15.11 9.32 -2.15
C VAL A 1198 15.54 8.03 -2.84
N LEU A 1199 15.75 6.97 -2.07
CA LEU A 1199 16.09 5.61 -2.52
C LEU A 1199 17.42 5.48 -3.31
N ARG A 1200 18.35 6.44 -3.19
CA ARG A 1200 19.60 6.45 -3.97
C ARG A 1200 20.50 5.25 -3.66
N LYS A 1201 20.63 4.85 -2.39
CA LYS A 1201 21.48 3.72 -2.01
C LYS A 1201 20.84 2.40 -2.44
N THR A 1202 19.51 2.32 -2.37
CA THR A 1202 18.68 1.19 -2.80
C THR A 1202 18.77 0.98 -4.30
N THR A 1203 18.54 2.00 -5.12
CA THR A 1203 18.64 1.88 -6.59
C THR A 1203 20.04 1.53 -7.03
N ARG A 1204 21.07 2.15 -6.43
CA ARG A 1204 22.46 1.79 -6.68
C ARG A 1204 22.74 0.32 -6.36
N ARG A 1205 22.27 -0.17 -5.21
CA ARG A 1205 22.45 -1.57 -4.80
C ARG A 1205 21.73 -2.54 -5.73
N ILE A 1206 20.47 -2.25 -6.09
CA ILE A 1206 19.70 -3.06 -7.05
C ILE A 1206 20.45 -3.13 -8.38
N LYS A 1207 20.93 -1.99 -8.89
CA LYS A 1207 21.69 -1.90 -10.13
C LYS A 1207 22.98 -2.70 -10.09
N ASP A 1208 23.78 -2.54 -9.04
CA ASP A 1208 25.05 -3.26 -8.88
C ASP A 1208 24.83 -4.78 -8.85
N THR A 1209 23.82 -5.26 -8.10
CA THR A 1209 23.49 -6.69 -8.02
C THR A 1209 22.86 -7.22 -9.31
N PHE A 1210 21.93 -6.47 -9.91
CA PHE A 1210 21.28 -6.85 -11.17
C PHE A 1210 22.30 -7.04 -12.29
N LYS A 1211 23.27 -6.13 -12.42
CA LYS A 1211 24.35 -6.23 -13.42
C LYS A 1211 25.12 -7.54 -13.33
N VAL A 1212 25.42 -7.99 -12.11
CA VAL A 1212 26.16 -9.23 -11.87
C VAL A 1212 25.36 -10.43 -12.41
N HIS A 1213 24.06 -10.49 -12.12
CA HIS A 1213 23.20 -11.58 -12.58
C HIS A 1213 22.83 -11.49 -14.06
N TYR A 1214 22.70 -10.29 -14.62
CA TYR A 1214 22.32 -10.06 -16.02
C TYR A 1214 23.46 -10.34 -17.02
N ARG A 1215 24.73 -10.15 -16.64
CA ARG A 1215 25.91 -10.33 -17.52
C ARG A 1215 26.65 -11.65 -17.33
N ASN A 1216 26.62 -12.26 -16.14
CA ASN A 1216 27.35 -13.50 -15.88
C ASN A 1216 26.51 -14.74 -16.18
N ARG A 1217 26.90 -15.49 -17.24
CA ARG A 1217 26.33 -16.82 -17.56
C ARG A 1217 26.84 -17.94 -16.63
N LYS A 1218 27.87 -17.67 -15.83
CA LYS A 1218 28.45 -18.61 -14.87
C LYS A 1218 28.31 -18.06 -13.47
N PHE A 1219 27.72 -18.86 -12.59
CA PHE A 1219 27.61 -18.54 -11.16
C PHE A 1219 29.02 -18.55 -10.55
N GLY A 1220 29.55 -17.38 -10.25
CA GLY A 1220 30.67 -17.25 -9.34
C GLY A 1220 30.14 -17.33 -7.92
N LEU A 1221 30.68 -18.23 -7.10
CA LEU A 1221 30.47 -18.24 -5.64
C LEU A 1221 30.96 -16.90 -5.09
N ALA A 1222 30.08 -15.90 -5.02
CA ALA A 1222 30.29 -14.74 -4.18
C ALA A 1222 30.23 -15.22 -2.73
N ASP A 1223 31.23 -14.81 -1.94
CA ASP A 1223 31.51 -15.30 -0.61
C ASP A 1223 30.24 -15.58 0.21
N ALA A 1224 30.15 -16.81 0.73
CA ALA A 1224 29.13 -17.22 1.67
C ALA A 1224 29.10 -16.21 2.84
N PRO A 1225 27.91 -15.75 3.28
CA PRO A 1225 27.84 -14.80 4.37
C PRO A 1225 28.46 -15.43 5.62
N GLY A 1226 29.41 -14.71 6.23
CA GLY A 1226 29.73 -14.88 7.64
C GLY A 1226 28.50 -14.60 8.52
N ALA A 1227 28.66 -14.67 9.85
CA ALA A 1227 27.63 -14.37 10.85
C ALA A 1227 26.86 -13.05 10.56
N ASP A 1228 25.80 -12.75 11.32
CA ASP A 1228 24.72 -11.77 11.03
C ASP A 1228 24.93 -10.32 11.58
N PRO A 1229 25.85 -9.48 11.06
CA PRO A 1229 26.00 -8.07 11.44
C PRO A 1229 25.02 -7.16 10.70
N VAL A 1230 24.35 -7.64 9.65
CA VAL A 1230 23.38 -6.87 8.85
C VAL A 1230 22.13 -6.60 9.69
N GLU A 1231 21.55 -7.62 10.33
CA GLU A 1231 20.41 -7.43 11.24
C GLU A 1231 20.81 -6.59 12.46
N SER A 1232 22.03 -6.79 13.00
CA SER A 1232 22.55 -5.96 14.10
C SER A 1232 22.68 -4.48 13.71
N TRP A 1233 23.06 -4.19 12.47
CA TRP A 1233 23.17 -2.81 11.99
C TRP A 1233 21.81 -2.17 11.74
N ILE A 1234 20.87 -2.87 11.09
CA ILE A 1234 19.49 -2.39 10.91
C ILE A 1234 18.87 -2.12 12.28
N SER A 1235 19.08 -3.02 13.24
CA SER A 1235 18.61 -2.82 14.62
C SER A 1235 19.23 -1.57 15.25
N GLY A 1236 20.54 -1.36 15.07
CA GLY A 1236 21.21 -0.15 15.59
C GLY A 1236 20.66 1.15 15.00
N ILE A 1237 20.29 1.16 13.72
CA ILE A 1237 19.64 2.33 13.09
C ILE A 1237 18.23 2.52 13.61
N VAL A 1238 17.42 1.46 13.66
CA VAL A 1238 16.04 1.53 14.17
C VAL A 1238 16.02 1.95 15.64
N GLU A 1239 16.94 1.45 16.47
CA GLU A 1239 17.09 1.82 17.89
C GLU A 1239 17.55 3.26 18.08
N LYS A 1240 18.39 3.81 17.20
CA LYS A 1240 18.75 5.23 17.22
C LYS A 1240 17.62 6.13 16.76
N PHE A 1241 16.86 5.68 15.75
CA PHE A 1241 15.73 6.42 15.22
C PHE A 1241 14.57 6.48 16.23
N ARG A 1242 14.36 5.39 16.97
CA ARG A 1242 13.38 5.31 18.05
C ARG A 1242 13.91 5.94 19.32
N PHE A 1243 13.11 6.80 19.92
CA PHE A 1243 13.47 7.40 21.20
C PHE A 1243 13.24 6.42 22.34
N ASN A 1244 14.26 6.15 23.16
CA ASN A 1244 14.10 5.41 24.41
C ASN A 1244 13.62 6.37 25.52
N PRO A 1245 12.37 6.26 26.03
CA PRO A 1245 11.86 7.17 27.05
C PRO A 1245 12.71 7.19 28.32
N ALA A 1246 13.33 6.05 28.67
CA ALA A 1246 14.23 5.95 29.81
C ALA A 1246 15.48 6.83 29.63
N ALA A 1247 15.96 7.03 28.41
CA ALA A 1247 17.13 7.87 28.13
C ALA A 1247 16.87 9.38 28.31
N LYS A 1248 15.60 9.82 28.19
CA LYS A 1248 15.16 11.20 28.52
C LYS A 1248 15.16 11.46 30.01
N ILE A 1249 14.51 10.55 30.75
CA ILE A 1249 14.08 10.76 32.13
C ILE A 1249 15.19 10.36 33.12
N LEU A 1250 15.96 9.32 32.80
CA LEU A 1250 17.01 8.85 33.70
C LEU A 1250 18.22 9.79 33.70
N PRO A 1251 18.78 10.09 34.88
CA PRO A 1251 20.02 10.83 34.98
C PRO A 1251 21.17 10.07 34.30
N TRP A 1252 22.19 10.80 33.85
CA TRP A 1252 23.29 10.27 33.03
C TRP A 1252 23.95 8.98 33.58
N PHE A 1253 24.05 8.83 34.90
CA PHE A 1253 24.65 7.66 35.56
C PHE A 1253 23.74 6.41 35.54
N GLN A 1254 22.42 6.57 35.41
CA GLN A 1254 21.43 5.49 35.30
C GLN A 1254 21.12 5.11 33.84
N LYS A 1255 21.49 5.93 32.85
CA LYS A 1255 21.26 5.63 31.42
C LYS A 1255 21.86 4.30 30.96
N SER A 1256 22.97 3.87 31.58
CA SER A 1256 23.58 2.55 31.32
C SER A 1256 22.70 1.34 31.70
N GLN A 1257 21.65 1.56 32.50
CA GLN A 1257 20.69 0.53 32.91
C GLN A 1257 19.58 0.32 31.88
N ALA A 1258 19.37 1.27 30.96
CA ALA A 1258 18.34 1.14 29.93
C ALA A 1258 18.65 -0.03 28.97
N ARG A 1259 17.61 -0.75 28.55
CA ARG A 1259 17.66 -1.82 27.54
C ARG A 1259 16.61 -1.55 26.45
N GLY A 1260 16.77 -2.16 25.28
CA GLY A 1260 15.75 -2.21 24.23
C GLY A 1260 14.66 -3.25 24.52
N ASN A 1261 13.70 -3.41 23.59
CA ASN A 1261 12.57 -4.32 23.73
C ASN A 1261 12.97 -5.77 24.07
N VAL A 1262 12.25 -6.34 25.04
CA VAL A 1262 12.41 -7.72 25.53
C VAL A 1262 11.15 -8.58 25.34
N PHE A 1263 10.16 -8.07 24.60
CA PHE A 1263 8.85 -8.70 24.38
C PHE A 1263 8.65 -9.10 22.91
N ASN A 1264 7.87 -10.16 22.65
CA ASN A 1264 7.40 -10.54 21.31
C ASN A 1264 6.24 -9.67 20.82
N ALA A 1265 5.81 -9.87 19.57
CA ALA A 1265 4.68 -9.15 18.98
C ALA A 1265 3.36 -9.35 19.77
N ASN A 1266 3.26 -10.43 20.57
CA ASN A 1266 2.12 -10.72 21.43
C ASN A 1266 2.23 -10.10 22.83
N GLY A 1267 3.30 -9.36 23.11
CA GLY A 1267 3.54 -8.73 24.43
C GLY A 1267 4.12 -9.67 25.49
N GLU A 1268 4.55 -10.87 25.13
CA GLU A 1268 5.15 -11.85 26.05
C GLU A 1268 6.65 -11.64 26.18
N GLN A 1269 7.18 -11.73 27.40
CA GLN A 1269 8.62 -11.57 27.62
C GLN A 1269 9.41 -12.76 27.07
N CYS A 1270 10.45 -12.49 26.29
CA CYS A 1270 11.26 -13.52 25.63
C CYS A 1270 11.98 -14.45 26.62
N SER A 1271 11.97 -15.75 26.33
CA SER A 1271 12.68 -16.76 27.13
C SER A 1271 14.18 -16.86 26.75
N ARG A 1272 15.03 -17.22 27.72
CA ARG A 1272 16.51 -17.27 27.62
C ARG A 1272 17.07 -18.14 26.47
N LYS A 1273 16.27 -19.03 25.87
CA LYS A 1273 16.71 -19.88 24.74
C LYS A 1273 16.77 -19.13 23.40
N ASN A 1274 16.03 -18.04 23.26
CA ASN A 1274 15.85 -17.34 21.97
C ASN A 1274 16.62 -16.01 21.89
N SER A 1275 17.25 -15.56 22.98
CA SER A 1275 17.89 -14.23 23.10
C SER A 1275 19.39 -14.21 22.79
N ARG A 1276 19.88 -15.05 21.87
CA ARG A 1276 21.30 -15.08 21.47
C ARG A 1276 21.54 -14.49 20.10
#